data_AF-A0AAX6DSM1-F1
#
_entry.id   AF-A0AAX6DSM1-F1
#
_cell.length_a   1.000
_cell.length_b   1.000
_cell.length_c   1.000
_cell.angle_alpha   90.00
_cell.angle_beta   90.00
_cell.angle_gamma   90.00
#
_symmetry.space_group_name_H-M   'P 1'
#
loop_
_entity.id
_entity.type
_entity.pdbx_description
1 polymer ?
#
loop_
_entity_poly.entity_id
_entity_poly.type
_entity_poly.pdbx_seq_one_letter_code
_entity_poly.pdbx_strand_id
1 'polypeptide(L)'
;MEEEKMADPRRRQLKAMLRKNWLLKIRHPFTTLAEIMLPTIVMLMLIGVRTQVDTKIHPVQSYIRKDMFVEVGKSSVSPSFDALLELLYAGSEHLAFVPDTAETKLMVDALSFKFPLLKMVGLIYKDEFDLETYITSDVYGIHDKARNLSNPKVRGAIVFHEQGPRKFDYSIRLNHTWAFSGFPDVRTIMDVNGPYLNDLDLGVNIIPTLQYGYSGFLTLQQLVDSFIILLGQQSVDNITPEDKEVLLSNSSINLRSAKFIPANIRIAPFPTREYTDDEFQSIVKRVMGILYLLGFLYPISRLISFSVYEKEQKIREGLLMMGLQDEIFYLSWFITYSLQFAVSSAIITACTMSSLFLYSDKTLVFAYFFVFALSAMMLSFLISTFFSRAKTAVAVGTLSFLGAFFPYYSVNDSAVPMIWKVLASLLSPTAFALGTINFADYERAHVGVRWTNIWQASSGVNFLVCLLMMMLDAVLYCTLGLYFDKVLSKDNGVHYPWYFMFTKIFCGRKDVSHNSAESLENNVYGEVSTNKIHSSVDGAFEHAFEAISFDMKQQELEGRCIQFRNLHKVFMSKKGKCTAVNSLNLTLYENQILALLGHNGAGKSTTISMLVGLHSPTSGDALVFGKNIITEMDKIRKTLGVCPQNDILFPELTVKEHMEIFAVLKGVENDLFDREVAEMIDEVGLSDKANASVGALSGGMRRKLSLGIALIGNSKVIILDEPTSGMDPYSMRSTWQLIKKIKKGRIVLLTTHSMDEADVLGDRIAIMSNGCLRCCGSSLFLKHRYGVGYTLTITKTTPSASVAADIVHRHVPAATRLSDVGTEISFRLPLTSSSSFESMFREIESCIRRPCTTIENSPSCNKNIPAIESFGISVTTLEEVFLKVAGQGFDESDNRYHTSNSLCENLTSETSHCTLKKPLTSVLCREVCGKFFGRICSTVGRICSLILASLFSLSMFLIVNLCCCGIITRSMFWKQSKALLIKRAISARRDRRTISFQLIIPAVFLLLGLLFLKLKPHPDQQSVTLTTSFFNPLLGGGGGGPIPFNLSLPVAEKVASYVRGGWIQKEEARTFKFPNPEKTLADAIDAAGPILGPDLLSMSEYLITSLNESYQSRYGAVVMDDQNDNGSLGFTVLHNSSCQHAAPTYINLMNAAILRLATGNDNLTIQTRNHPLPLTMSQRSQRHDLDAFSASVIVSIAFSFIPASFAVAIVKEREVKAKHQQLISGVSGLSYWISTYLWDFISFLFPTSLALLLFFIFDLNQFMEAVAWCQQSSYSWNTD
;
A
#
# COMPACT_ATOMS: atom_id res chain seq x y z
N MET A 1 45.32 11.20 -31.90
CA MET A 1 44.10 10.87 -32.67
C MET A 1 43.73 9.38 -32.65
N GLU A 2 44.40 8.52 -31.87
CA GLU A 2 44.00 7.10 -31.71
C GLU A 2 43.35 6.78 -30.35
N GLU A 3 43.46 7.67 -29.35
CA GLU A 3 42.80 7.47 -28.04
C GLU A 3 41.31 7.83 -28.02
N GLU A 4 40.78 8.50 -29.04
CA GLU A 4 39.37 8.90 -29.10
C GLU A 4 38.43 7.79 -29.64
N LYS A 5 38.98 6.64 -30.09
CA LYS A 5 38.19 5.53 -30.65
C LYS A 5 37.73 4.47 -29.62
N MET A 6 38.26 4.47 -28.40
CA MET A 6 37.74 3.63 -27.31
C MET A 6 36.55 4.30 -26.62
N ALA A 7 35.43 4.45 -27.32
CA ALA A 7 34.18 4.82 -26.70
C ALA A 7 33.81 3.78 -25.62
N ASP A 8 33.72 4.22 -24.35
CA ASP A 8 33.39 3.38 -23.21
C ASP A 8 32.19 2.45 -23.55
N PRO A 9 32.35 1.12 -23.53
CA PRO A 9 31.28 0.18 -23.86
C PRO A 9 30.02 0.42 -23.02
N ARG A 10 30.15 0.95 -21.80
CA ARG A 10 29.01 1.34 -20.97
C ARG A 10 28.16 2.43 -21.62
N ARG A 11 28.79 3.44 -22.23
CA ARG A 11 28.10 4.54 -22.91
C ARG A 11 27.34 4.06 -24.14
N ARG A 12 27.91 3.12 -24.91
CA ARG A 12 27.23 2.51 -26.06
C ARG A 12 26.00 1.70 -25.62
N GLN A 13 26.15 0.87 -24.59
CA GLN A 13 25.04 0.10 -24.02
C GLN A 13 23.92 1.01 -23.48
N LEU A 14 24.28 2.09 -22.75
CA LEU A 14 23.31 3.06 -22.25
C LEU A 14 22.56 3.76 -23.40
N LYS A 15 23.26 4.17 -24.46
CA LYS A 15 22.63 4.79 -25.64
C LYS A 15 21.63 3.85 -26.32
N ALA A 16 21.96 2.56 -26.44
CA ALA A 16 21.05 1.57 -27.01
C ALA A 16 19.79 1.37 -26.15
N MET A 17 19.95 1.28 -24.82
CA MET A 17 18.81 1.14 -23.91
C MET A 17 17.93 2.39 -23.86
N LEU A 18 18.52 3.59 -23.94
CA LEU A 18 17.77 4.84 -24.06
C LEU A 18 17.00 4.90 -25.38
N ARG A 19 17.61 4.49 -26.50
CA ARG A 19 16.94 4.38 -27.80
C ARG A 19 15.76 3.39 -27.74
N LYS A 20 15.95 2.23 -27.10
CA LYS A 20 14.86 1.26 -26.84
C LYS A 20 13.70 1.93 -26.10
N ASN A 21 13.99 2.57 -24.96
CA ASN A 21 12.97 3.21 -24.13
C ASN A 21 12.23 4.33 -24.89
N TRP A 22 12.96 5.12 -25.68
CA TRP A 22 12.39 6.17 -26.53
C TRP A 22 11.45 5.62 -27.60
N LEU A 23 11.84 4.56 -28.30
CA LEU A 23 10.99 3.90 -29.32
C LEU A 23 9.69 3.36 -28.71
N LEU A 24 9.77 2.73 -27.54
CA LEU A 24 8.58 2.24 -26.82
C LEU A 24 7.60 3.38 -26.49
N LYS A 25 8.11 4.56 -26.15
CA LYS A 25 7.31 5.75 -25.84
C LYS A 25 6.67 6.37 -27.11
N ILE A 26 7.40 6.43 -28.23
CA ILE A 26 6.87 6.96 -29.49
C ILE A 26 5.73 6.11 -30.05
N ARG A 27 5.82 4.78 -29.94
CA ARG A 27 4.82 3.86 -30.51
C ARG A 27 3.47 3.90 -29.79
N HIS A 28 3.41 4.49 -28.59
CA HIS A 28 2.16 4.69 -27.85
C HIS A 28 1.93 6.18 -27.52
N PRO A 29 1.74 7.04 -28.54
CA PRO A 29 1.71 8.49 -28.37
C PRO A 29 0.56 8.96 -27.49
N PHE A 30 -0.61 8.31 -27.57
CA PHE A 30 -1.75 8.64 -26.70
C PHE A 30 -1.47 8.35 -25.23
N THR A 31 -0.73 7.28 -24.93
CA THR A 31 -0.42 6.94 -23.53
C THR A 31 0.62 7.88 -22.96
N THR A 32 1.65 8.23 -23.74
CA THR A 32 2.69 9.18 -23.31
C THR A 32 2.14 10.59 -23.20
N LEU A 33 1.25 10.99 -24.11
CA LEU A 33 0.49 12.23 -24.00
C LEU A 33 -0.38 12.23 -22.74
N ALA A 34 -1.11 11.16 -22.44
CA ALA A 34 -1.91 11.05 -21.23
C ALA A 34 -1.06 11.12 -19.95
N GLU A 35 0.11 10.49 -19.93
CA GLU A 35 1.05 10.55 -18.79
C GLU A 35 1.56 11.98 -18.52
N ILE A 36 1.73 12.81 -19.56
CA ILE A 36 2.19 14.20 -19.42
C ILE A 36 1.02 15.15 -19.15
N MET A 37 -0.12 14.96 -19.84
CA MET A 37 -1.25 15.87 -19.82
C MET A 37 -2.15 15.69 -18.60
N LEU A 38 -2.33 14.48 -18.06
CA LEU A 38 -3.28 14.26 -16.96
C LEU A 38 -2.94 15.11 -15.71
N PRO A 39 -1.68 15.19 -15.23
CA PRO A 39 -1.33 16.13 -14.16
C PRO A 39 -1.64 17.60 -14.51
N THR A 40 -1.45 17.98 -15.77
CA THR A 40 -1.69 19.37 -16.22
C THR A 40 -3.19 19.70 -16.34
N ILE A 41 -4.04 18.74 -16.72
CA ILE A 41 -5.49 18.92 -16.81
C ILE A 41 -6.09 19.22 -15.44
N VAL A 42 -5.64 18.51 -14.40
CA VAL A 42 -6.05 18.80 -13.03
C VAL A 42 -5.68 20.23 -12.63
N MET A 43 -4.56 20.74 -13.12
CA MET A 43 -4.14 22.13 -12.87
C MET A 43 -4.94 23.16 -13.64
N LEU A 44 -5.26 22.89 -14.90
CA LEU A 44 -6.15 23.75 -15.68
C LEU A 44 -7.54 23.84 -15.02
N MET A 45 -8.02 22.77 -14.40
CA MET A 45 -9.26 22.79 -13.62
C MET A 45 -9.19 23.76 -12.44
N LEU A 46 -8.09 23.74 -11.66
CA LEU A 46 -7.89 24.70 -10.56
C LEU A 46 -7.78 26.14 -11.05
N ILE A 47 -7.13 26.36 -12.20
CA ILE A 47 -7.05 27.68 -12.84
C ILE A 47 -8.45 28.15 -13.25
N GLY A 48 -9.29 27.26 -13.80
CA GLY A 48 -10.68 27.58 -14.12
C GLY A 48 -11.47 28.04 -12.89
N VAL A 49 -11.28 27.39 -11.74
CA VAL A 49 -11.88 27.83 -10.47
C VAL A 49 -11.32 29.17 -10.01
N ARG A 50 -10.00 29.42 -10.16
CA ARG A 50 -9.40 30.71 -9.83
C ARG A 50 -10.03 31.87 -10.60
N THR A 51 -10.31 31.69 -11.89
CA THR A 51 -10.93 32.75 -12.71
C THR A 51 -12.36 33.12 -12.31
N GLN A 52 -13.02 32.32 -11.46
CA GLN A 52 -14.37 32.58 -10.99
C GLN A 52 -14.41 33.27 -9.61
N VAL A 53 -13.29 33.37 -8.90
CA VAL A 53 -13.22 33.85 -7.52
C VAL A 53 -12.20 34.99 -7.40
N ASP A 54 -12.72 36.20 -7.23
CA ASP A 54 -11.91 37.42 -7.05
C ASP A 54 -11.39 37.56 -5.61
N THR A 55 -10.20 38.17 -5.48
CA THR A 55 -9.63 38.55 -4.18
C THR A 55 -10.37 39.78 -3.63
N LYS A 56 -10.90 39.68 -2.41
CA LYS A 56 -11.57 40.80 -1.75
C LYS A 56 -10.56 41.53 -0.86
N ILE A 57 -10.43 42.84 -1.03
CA ILE A 57 -9.62 43.69 -0.15
C ILE A 57 -10.57 44.30 0.88
N HIS A 58 -10.34 44.01 2.16
CA HIS A 58 -11.09 44.58 3.26
C HIS A 58 -10.34 45.81 3.79
N PRO A 59 -10.92 47.02 3.75
CA PRO A 59 -10.26 48.22 4.25
C PRO A 59 -10.20 48.22 5.78
N VAL A 60 -9.33 49.07 6.35
CA VAL A 60 -9.26 49.32 7.81
C VAL A 60 -10.63 49.75 8.35
N GLN A 61 -11.14 49.09 9.39
CA GLN A 61 -12.41 49.43 10.03
C GLN A 61 -12.28 49.48 11.56
N SER A 62 -12.84 50.52 12.17
CA SER A 62 -12.91 50.66 13.63
C SER A 62 -14.03 49.82 14.27
N TYR A 63 -15.04 49.43 13.49
CA TYR A 63 -16.25 48.70 13.89
C TYR A 63 -17.07 49.28 15.06
N ILE A 64 -16.73 50.46 15.59
CA ILE A 64 -17.55 51.23 16.54
C ILE A 64 -18.65 51.95 15.74
N ARG A 65 -19.73 51.23 15.46
CA ARG A 65 -20.94 51.73 14.77
C ARG A 65 -22.17 51.24 15.50
N LYS A 66 -23.28 51.96 15.34
CA LYS A 66 -24.56 51.68 16.01
C LYS A 66 -25.06 50.24 15.87
N ASP A 67 -24.80 49.58 14.74
CA ASP A 67 -25.26 48.20 14.48
C ASP A 67 -24.36 47.12 15.11
N MET A 68 -23.11 47.45 15.46
CA MET A 68 -22.10 46.50 15.99
C MET A 68 -21.74 46.76 17.45
N PHE A 69 -22.03 47.95 17.95
CA PHE A 69 -21.92 48.30 19.35
C PHE A 69 -23.13 47.74 20.09
N VAL A 70 -22.89 46.77 20.97
CA VAL A 70 -23.95 46.06 21.68
C VAL A 70 -23.98 46.49 23.13
N GLU A 71 -25.07 47.14 23.54
CA GLU A 71 -25.38 47.33 24.95
C GLU A 71 -26.13 46.12 25.50
N VAL A 72 -25.54 45.44 26.48
CA VAL A 72 -26.12 44.23 27.06
C VAL A 72 -27.40 44.59 27.82
N GLY A 73 -28.51 43.93 27.45
CA GLY A 73 -29.82 44.09 28.09
C GLY A 73 -30.60 45.37 27.72
N LYS A 74 -30.10 46.17 26.78
CA LYS A 74 -30.73 47.45 26.36
C LYS A 74 -30.86 47.61 24.84
N SER A 75 -30.17 46.80 24.05
CA SER A 75 -30.12 46.91 22.59
C SER A 75 -31.07 45.91 21.91
N SER A 76 -31.36 46.11 20.62
CA SER A 76 -32.11 45.14 19.81
C SER A 76 -31.35 43.82 19.60
N VAL A 77 -30.01 43.88 19.64
CA VAL A 77 -29.12 42.72 19.52
C VAL A 77 -29.06 41.90 20.82
N SER A 78 -29.10 42.57 21.98
CA SER A 78 -29.14 41.95 23.30
C SER A 78 -30.42 42.37 24.02
N PRO A 79 -31.52 41.61 23.91
CA PRO A 79 -32.81 41.99 24.46
C PRO A 79 -32.75 42.17 25.98
N SER A 80 -33.62 43.01 26.53
CA SER A 80 -33.76 43.15 27.98
C SER A 80 -34.24 41.84 28.61
N PHE A 81 -33.97 41.66 29.91
CA PHE A 81 -34.45 40.47 30.61
C PHE A 81 -35.99 40.38 30.64
N ASP A 82 -36.69 41.51 30.70
CA ASP A 82 -38.15 41.57 30.55
C ASP A 82 -38.61 41.04 29.20
N ALA A 83 -38.00 41.50 28.11
CA ALA A 83 -38.30 41.02 26.77
C ALA A 83 -38.01 39.52 26.62
N LEU A 84 -36.96 39.01 27.27
CA LEU A 84 -36.66 37.57 27.31
C LEU A 84 -37.75 36.76 28.03
N LEU A 85 -38.26 37.27 29.16
CA LEU A 85 -39.34 36.63 29.89
C LEU A 85 -40.67 36.67 29.13
N GLU A 86 -40.96 37.77 28.43
CA GLU A 86 -42.12 37.88 27.54
C GLU A 86 -42.05 36.87 26.39
N LEU A 87 -40.88 36.69 25.78
CA LEU A 87 -40.67 35.69 24.71
C LEU A 87 -40.86 34.26 25.21
N LEU A 88 -40.36 33.95 26.42
CA LEU A 88 -40.55 32.65 27.03
C LEU A 88 -42.01 32.38 27.40
N TYR A 89 -42.69 33.38 27.95
CA TYR A 89 -44.11 33.30 28.27
C TYR A 89 -44.95 33.08 27.00
N ALA A 90 -44.68 33.82 25.92
CA ALA A 90 -45.36 33.66 24.63
C ALA A 90 -45.12 32.27 24.01
N GLY A 91 -43.92 31.69 24.20
CA GLY A 91 -43.54 30.36 23.71
C GLY A 91 -44.05 29.19 24.55
N SER A 92 -44.64 29.43 25.73
CA SER A 92 -44.88 28.39 26.77
C SER A 92 -43.60 27.61 27.12
N GLU A 93 -42.51 28.36 27.25
CA GLU A 93 -41.16 27.86 27.49
C GLU A 93 -40.63 28.38 28.82
N HIS A 94 -39.70 27.65 29.43
CA HIS A 94 -39.28 27.88 30.81
C HIS A 94 -37.77 28.06 30.95
N LEU A 95 -37.38 28.81 31.98
CA LEU A 95 -36.00 29.00 32.43
C LEU A 95 -35.78 28.21 33.72
N ALA A 96 -34.84 27.26 33.71
CA ALA A 96 -34.56 26.41 34.86
C ALA A 96 -33.48 27.01 35.79
N PHE A 97 -33.62 26.81 37.10
CA PHE A 97 -32.64 27.14 38.13
C PHE A 97 -32.31 25.90 38.95
N VAL A 98 -31.02 25.68 39.21
CA VAL A 98 -30.51 24.48 39.88
C VAL A 98 -29.30 24.85 40.74
N PRO A 99 -29.08 24.28 41.94
CA PRO A 99 -29.94 23.34 42.67
C PRO A 99 -30.98 24.04 43.54
N ASP A 100 -31.92 23.28 44.09
CA ASP A 100 -32.97 23.77 45.00
C ASP A 100 -32.42 24.11 46.40
N THR A 101 -31.60 25.16 46.47
CA THR A 101 -31.04 25.71 47.71
C THR A 101 -31.81 26.94 48.18
N ALA A 102 -31.72 27.24 49.47
CA ALA A 102 -32.30 28.47 50.04
C ALA A 102 -31.76 29.73 49.35
N GLU A 103 -30.49 29.72 48.91
CA GLU A 103 -29.85 30.83 48.20
C GLU A 103 -30.40 31.00 46.78
N THR A 104 -30.60 29.90 46.04
CA THR A 104 -31.23 29.94 44.70
C THR A 104 -32.69 30.40 44.79
N LYS A 105 -33.45 29.94 45.78
CA LYS A 105 -34.82 30.41 46.04
C LYS A 105 -34.85 31.90 46.37
N LEU A 106 -33.95 32.36 47.26
CA LEU A 106 -33.80 33.77 47.60
C LEU A 106 -33.47 34.60 46.36
N MET A 107 -32.59 34.11 45.48
CA MET A 107 -32.30 34.76 44.21
C MET A 107 -33.53 34.90 43.32
N VAL A 108 -34.24 33.80 43.09
CA VAL A 108 -35.44 33.81 42.24
C VAL A 108 -36.52 34.72 42.82
N ASP A 109 -36.73 34.69 44.13
CA ASP A 109 -37.69 35.55 44.83
C ASP A 109 -37.31 37.04 44.76
N ALA A 110 -36.03 37.37 44.98
CA ALA A 110 -35.53 38.74 44.86
C ALA A 110 -35.61 39.26 43.42
N LEU A 111 -35.24 38.44 42.43
CA LEU A 111 -35.39 38.78 41.02
C LEU A 111 -36.85 38.93 40.62
N SER A 112 -37.76 38.12 41.18
CA SER A 112 -39.19 38.19 40.88
C SER A 112 -39.85 39.50 41.33
N PHE A 113 -39.27 40.19 42.31
CA PHE A 113 -39.73 41.52 42.71
C PHE A 113 -39.46 42.56 41.62
N LYS A 114 -38.29 42.46 40.96
CA LYS A 114 -37.92 43.31 39.82
C LYS A 114 -38.57 42.86 38.51
N PHE A 115 -38.78 41.56 38.36
CA PHE A 115 -39.25 40.89 37.14
C PHE A 115 -40.40 39.92 37.44
N PRO A 116 -41.66 40.39 37.55
CA PRO A 116 -42.79 39.56 38.00
C PRO A 116 -43.07 38.33 37.14
N LEU A 117 -42.82 38.40 35.83
CA LEU A 117 -43.01 37.29 34.89
C LEU A 117 -42.11 36.08 35.19
N LEU A 118 -41.03 36.26 35.95
CA LEU A 118 -40.13 35.18 36.35
C LEU A 118 -40.84 34.11 37.18
N LYS A 119 -41.87 34.46 37.98
CA LYS A 119 -42.66 33.47 38.74
C LYS A 119 -43.46 32.52 37.87
N MET A 120 -43.83 32.94 36.66
CA MET A 120 -44.64 32.14 35.73
C MET A 120 -43.76 31.25 34.83
N VAL A 121 -42.54 31.70 34.55
CA VAL A 121 -41.62 31.09 33.57
C VAL A 121 -40.47 30.33 34.23
N GLY A 122 -40.09 30.69 35.47
CA GLY A 122 -39.00 30.09 36.22
C GLY A 122 -39.37 28.74 36.84
N LEU A 123 -38.51 27.73 36.65
CA LEU A 123 -38.65 26.41 37.28
C LEU A 123 -37.40 26.11 38.12
N ILE A 124 -37.58 25.56 39.31
CA ILE A 124 -36.46 25.15 40.18
C ILE A 124 -36.41 23.62 40.21
N TYR A 125 -35.26 23.05 39.87
CA TYR A 125 -35.02 21.60 39.94
C TYR A 125 -34.13 21.29 41.15
N LYS A 126 -34.27 20.06 41.66
CA LYS A 126 -33.55 19.62 42.87
C LYS A 126 -32.04 19.69 42.68
N ASP A 127 -31.56 18.99 41.65
CA ASP A 127 -30.15 18.84 41.33
C ASP A 127 -29.96 18.80 39.80
N GLU A 128 -28.70 18.91 39.36
CA GLU A 128 -28.33 18.88 37.93
C GLU A 128 -28.82 17.60 37.23
N PHE A 129 -28.71 16.46 37.92
CA PHE A 129 -29.15 15.16 37.43
C PHE A 129 -30.65 15.11 37.12
N ASP A 130 -31.49 15.80 37.91
CA ASP A 130 -32.94 15.83 37.75
C ASP A 130 -33.33 16.60 36.47
N LEU A 131 -32.67 17.74 36.24
CA LEU A 131 -32.84 18.54 35.02
C LEU A 131 -32.41 17.75 33.76
N GLU A 132 -31.26 17.09 33.80
CA GLU A 132 -30.75 16.33 32.66
C GLU A 132 -31.62 15.10 32.35
N THR A 133 -32.07 14.39 33.39
CA THR A 133 -33.00 13.26 33.25
C THR A 133 -34.32 13.71 32.64
N TYR A 134 -34.82 14.90 33.02
CA TYR A 134 -36.03 15.46 32.45
C TYR A 134 -35.88 15.78 30.95
N ILE A 135 -34.83 16.49 30.55
CA ILE A 135 -34.59 16.88 29.14
C ILE A 135 -34.36 15.67 28.25
N THR A 136 -33.70 14.64 28.78
CA THR A 136 -33.44 13.39 28.07
C THR A 136 -34.61 12.40 28.13
N SER A 137 -35.71 12.71 28.80
CA SER A 137 -36.89 11.84 28.84
C SER A 137 -37.74 11.97 27.57
N ASP A 138 -38.47 10.90 27.22
CA ASP A 138 -39.45 10.93 26.12
C ASP A 138 -40.64 11.87 26.41
N VAL A 139 -40.80 12.28 27.66
CA VAL A 139 -41.89 13.10 28.16
C VAL A 139 -41.64 14.60 27.89
N TYR A 140 -40.38 14.98 27.60
CA TYR A 140 -39.95 16.35 27.37
C TYR A 140 -40.66 17.02 26.18
N GLY A 141 -41.36 18.14 26.43
CA GLY A 141 -42.03 18.94 25.40
C GLY A 141 -43.20 18.27 24.69
N ILE A 142 -43.63 17.07 25.14
CA ILE A 142 -44.85 16.39 24.66
C ILE A 142 -46.04 16.81 25.51
N HIS A 143 -47.13 17.18 24.83
CA HIS A 143 -48.42 17.41 25.48
C HIS A 143 -49.11 16.07 25.73
N ASP A 144 -49.20 15.65 26.99
CA ASP A 144 -49.91 14.43 27.35
C ASP A 144 -51.42 14.67 27.29
N LYS A 145 -52.06 14.18 26.22
CA LYS A 145 -53.50 14.31 26.00
C LYS A 145 -54.32 13.56 27.06
N ALA A 146 -53.76 12.56 27.75
CA ALA A 146 -54.48 11.74 28.73
C ALA A 146 -54.55 12.39 30.12
N ARG A 147 -53.53 13.17 30.52
CA ARG A 147 -53.46 13.84 31.83
C ARG A 147 -53.73 15.35 31.79
N ASN A 148 -53.95 15.90 30.59
CA ASN A 148 -54.08 17.34 30.35
C ASN A 148 -52.92 18.16 30.97
N LEU A 149 -51.73 17.56 31.01
CA LEU A 149 -50.48 18.19 31.46
C LEU A 149 -49.58 18.42 30.24
N SER A 150 -49.20 19.68 30.00
CA SER A 150 -48.13 20.01 29.06
C SER A 150 -46.79 19.96 29.79
N ASN A 151 -45.89 19.09 29.35
CA ASN A 151 -44.54 19.05 29.88
C ASN A 151 -43.74 20.28 29.40
N PRO A 152 -43.21 21.10 30.33
CA PRO A 152 -42.57 22.36 29.98
C PRO A 152 -41.29 22.16 29.15
N LYS A 153 -41.14 22.98 28.10
CA LYS A 153 -39.87 23.04 27.35
C LYS A 153 -38.92 23.98 28.07
N VAL A 154 -37.72 23.50 28.40
CA VAL A 154 -36.66 24.29 29.03
C VAL A 154 -35.75 24.85 27.94
N ARG A 155 -35.70 26.18 27.83
CA ARG A 155 -34.88 26.86 26.80
C ARG A 155 -33.49 27.22 27.28
N GLY A 156 -33.36 27.47 28.58
CA GLY A 156 -32.08 27.63 29.23
C GLY A 156 -32.14 27.24 30.70
N ALA A 157 -30.98 27.05 31.31
CA ALA A 157 -30.84 26.75 32.72
C ALA A 157 -29.66 27.52 33.31
N ILE A 158 -29.81 27.97 34.57
CA ILE A 158 -28.71 28.48 35.38
C ILE A 158 -28.43 27.41 36.45
N VAL A 159 -27.24 26.83 36.40
CA VAL A 159 -26.82 25.77 37.31
C VAL A 159 -25.67 26.27 38.16
N PHE A 160 -25.91 26.42 39.46
CA PHE A 160 -24.89 26.78 40.43
C PHE A 160 -24.14 25.53 40.89
N HIS A 161 -22.82 25.51 40.69
CA HIS A 161 -21.94 24.44 41.12
C HIS A 161 -21.37 24.69 42.52
N GLU A 162 -21.09 25.95 42.84
CA GLU A 162 -20.52 26.36 44.13
C GLU A 162 -21.08 27.74 44.51
N GLN A 163 -21.76 27.83 45.65
CA GLN A 163 -22.27 29.07 46.23
C GLN A 163 -21.58 29.28 47.59
N GLY A 164 -20.27 29.58 47.56
CA GLY A 164 -19.41 29.60 48.75
C GLY A 164 -18.85 30.98 49.09
N PRO A 165 -18.32 31.18 50.32
CA PRO A 165 -17.82 32.48 50.80
C PRO A 165 -16.54 32.97 50.10
N ARG A 166 -15.94 32.14 49.24
CA ARG A 166 -14.75 32.48 48.43
C ARG A 166 -15.01 32.43 46.93
N LYS A 167 -16.08 31.77 46.48
CA LYS A 167 -16.28 31.52 45.06
C LYS A 167 -17.75 31.28 44.74
N PHE A 168 -18.22 31.98 43.72
CA PHE A 168 -19.50 31.73 43.07
C PHE A 168 -19.24 31.13 41.68
N ASP A 169 -19.53 29.85 41.53
CA ASP A 169 -19.33 29.10 40.29
C ASP A 169 -20.67 28.66 39.72
N TYR A 170 -21.00 29.13 38.53
CA TYR A 170 -22.26 28.81 37.88
C TYR A 170 -22.09 28.63 36.37
N SER A 171 -22.91 27.76 35.79
CA SER A 171 -23.00 27.57 34.35
C SER A 171 -24.30 28.11 33.81
N ILE A 172 -24.21 28.80 32.67
CA ILE A 172 -25.37 29.16 31.85
C ILE A 172 -25.48 28.11 30.77
N ARG A 173 -26.64 27.44 30.72
CA ARG A 173 -26.93 26.39 29.76
C ARG A 173 -28.02 26.81 28.81
N LEU A 174 -27.74 26.75 27.52
CA LEU A 174 -28.68 27.09 26.46
C LEU A 174 -28.88 25.89 25.52
N ASN A 175 -30.02 25.86 24.82
CA ASN A 175 -30.34 24.84 23.83
C ASN A 175 -29.57 25.06 22.51
N HIS A 176 -29.20 23.97 21.82
CA HIS A 176 -28.40 23.97 20.59
C HIS A 176 -29.12 24.47 19.33
N THR A 177 -30.45 24.40 19.28
CA THR A 177 -31.19 24.68 18.04
C THR A 177 -31.59 26.14 17.90
N TRP A 178 -31.93 26.83 18.99
CA TRP A 178 -32.46 28.19 18.95
C TRP A 178 -32.22 28.94 20.26
N ALA A 179 -31.70 30.15 20.10
CA ALA A 179 -31.50 31.17 21.12
C ALA A 179 -32.81 31.87 21.53
N PHE A 180 -32.82 32.59 22.66
CA PHE A 180 -34.03 33.30 23.11
C PHE A 180 -34.52 34.40 22.14
N SER A 181 -33.69 34.95 21.23
CA SER A 181 -34.09 36.05 20.30
C SER A 181 -34.13 35.70 18.80
N GLY A 182 -34.45 34.46 18.43
CA GLY A 182 -34.86 34.15 17.05
C GLY A 182 -33.74 34.00 16.00
N PHE A 183 -32.46 33.99 16.40
CA PHE A 183 -31.38 33.60 15.49
C PHE A 183 -31.26 32.06 15.40
N PRO A 184 -31.33 31.46 14.19
CA PRO A 184 -31.53 30.03 14.04
C PRO A 184 -30.30 29.15 14.29
N ASP A 185 -29.10 29.73 14.46
CA ASP A 185 -27.87 28.98 14.60
C ASP A 185 -27.02 29.50 15.77
N VAL A 186 -27.07 28.77 16.89
CA VAL A 186 -26.28 29.02 18.13
C VAL A 186 -25.14 28.01 18.24
N ARG A 187 -25.00 27.09 17.26
CA ARG A 187 -24.09 25.93 17.35
C ARG A 187 -22.64 26.34 17.55
N THR A 188 -22.23 27.45 16.96
CA THR A 188 -20.88 28.01 17.05
C THR A 188 -20.53 28.48 18.46
N ILE A 189 -21.44 29.12 19.21
CA ILE A 189 -21.15 29.50 20.61
C ILE A 189 -21.26 28.32 21.57
N MET A 190 -21.96 27.25 21.18
CA MET A 190 -22.06 26.02 21.97
C MET A 190 -20.95 25.01 21.63
N ASP A 191 -20.11 25.27 20.61
CA ASP A 191 -19.01 24.38 20.24
C ASP A 191 -17.80 24.53 21.17
N VAL A 192 -17.88 23.87 22.32
CA VAL A 192 -16.84 23.83 23.36
C VAL A 192 -15.56 23.09 22.89
N ASN A 193 -15.66 22.26 21.85
CA ASN A 193 -14.53 21.48 21.34
C ASN A 193 -13.64 22.26 20.35
N GLY A 194 -14.07 23.46 19.93
CA GLY A 194 -13.31 24.33 19.04
C GLY A 194 -12.05 24.89 19.72
N PRO A 195 -10.95 25.12 18.99
CA PRO A 195 -9.78 25.76 19.57
C PRO A 195 -10.15 27.18 20.03
N TYR A 196 -9.68 27.58 21.23
CA TYR A 196 -9.74 28.97 21.75
C TYR A 196 -9.10 30.01 20.82
N LEU A 197 -8.49 29.56 19.72
CA LEU A 197 -7.49 30.21 18.90
C LEU A 197 -7.66 29.73 17.46
N ASN A 198 -8.45 30.44 16.65
CA ASN A 198 -8.38 30.34 15.18
C ASN A 198 -7.58 31.55 14.67
N ASP A 199 -6.29 31.57 14.98
CA ASP A 199 -5.41 32.73 14.76
C ASP A 199 -5.02 32.97 13.29
N LEU A 200 -5.54 32.18 12.33
CA LEU A 200 -5.06 32.16 10.94
C LEU A 200 -6.12 32.38 9.86
N ASP A 201 -7.41 32.39 10.21
CA ASP A 201 -8.45 32.78 9.25
C ASP A 201 -8.57 34.31 9.31
N LEU A 202 -7.85 35.00 8.42
CA LEU A 202 -7.99 36.45 8.20
C LEU A 202 -9.42 36.77 7.77
N GLY A 203 -10.26 37.10 8.76
CA GLY A 203 -11.67 37.46 8.60
C GLY A 203 -12.33 37.59 9.95
N VAL A 204 -12.87 38.78 10.29
CA VAL A 204 -13.63 38.96 11.53
C VAL A 204 -14.96 38.27 11.33
N ASN A 205 -15.07 37.04 11.83
CA ASN A 205 -16.38 36.43 11.98
C ASN A 205 -17.04 37.13 13.18
N ILE A 206 -17.80 38.20 12.94
CA ILE A 206 -18.51 38.98 13.98
C ILE A 206 -19.74 38.19 14.48
N ILE A 207 -20.15 37.16 13.72
CA ILE A 207 -21.32 36.32 13.95
C ILE A 207 -21.32 35.66 15.35
N PRO A 208 -20.23 35.04 15.85
CA PRO A 208 -20.20 34.45 17.20
C PRO A 208 -20.42 35.45 18.32
N THR A 209 -19.92 36.68 18.18
CA THR A 209 -20.12 37.74 19.18
C THR A 209 -21.56 38.21 19.21
N LEU A 210 -22.14 38.46 18.04
CA LEU A 210 -23.54 38.84 17.93
C LEU A 210 -24.45 37.70 18.40
N GLN A 211 -24.07 36.44 18.18
CA GLN A 211 -24.77 35.28 18.72
C GLN A 211 -24.79 35.25 20.26
N TYR A 212 -23.73 35.68 20.95
CA TYR A 212 -23.76 35.82 22.42
C TYR A 212 -24.77 36.89 22.89
N GLY A 213 -24.94 37.97 22.11
CA GLY A 213 -25.99 38.98 22.34
C GLY A 213 -27.40 38.42 22.08
N TYR A 214 -27.63 37.91 20.88
CA TYR A 214 -28.93 37.38 20.45
C TYR A 214 -29.33 36.12 21.26
N SER A 215 -28.36 35.36 21.77
CA SER A 215 -28.68 34.16 22.56
C SER A 215 -29.32 34.45 23.90
N GLY A 216 -29.25 35.68 24.41
CA GLY A 216 -29.61 36.00 25.79
C GLY A 216 -28.61 35.44 26.80
N PHE A 217 -27.46 34.91 26.36
CA PHE A 217 -26.41 34.45 27.26
C PHE A 217 -25.85 35.60 28.09
N LEU A 218 -25.49 36.71 27.43
CA LEU A 218 -24.88 37.88 28.08
C LEU A 218 -25.83 38.59 29.05
N THR A 219 -27.13 38.57 28.75
CA THR A 219 -28.16 39.19 29.59
C THR A 219 -28.38 38.38 30.87
N LEU A 220 -28.40 37.04 30.76
CA LEU A 220 -28.42 36.13 31.90
C LEU A 220 -27.13 36.26 32.72
N GLN A 221 -25.97 36.35 32.07
CA GLN A 221 -24.68 36.56 32.73
C GLN A 221 -24.69 37.87 33.52
N GLN A 222 -25.06 38.99 32.90
CA GLN A 222 -25.15 40.29 33.57
C GLN A 222 -26.12 40.26 34.76
N LEU A 223 -27.27 39.59 34.63
CA LEU A 223 -28.27 39.51 35.69
C LEU A 223 -27.77 38.71 36.89
N VAL A 224 -27.20 37.53 36.66
CA VAL A 224 -26.66 36.67 37.74
C VAL A 224 -25.46 37.35 38.40
N ASP A 225 -24.52 37.90 37.63
CA ASP A 225 -23.35 38.60 38.16
C ASP A 225 -23.75 39.82 38.99
N SER A 226 -24.70 40.63 38.51
CA SER A 226 -25.20 41.79 39.25
C SER A 226 -25.86 41.39 40.58
N PHE A 227 -26.59 40.27 40.58
CA PHE A 227 -27.20 39.75 41.80
C PHE A 227 -26.15 39.21 42.79
N ILE A 228 -25.14 38.49 42.32
CA ILE A 228 -24.03 38.01 43.16
C ILE A 228 -23.27 39.19 43.77
N ILE A 229 -23.02 40.25 43.01
CA ILE A 229 -22.36 41.47 43.51
C ILE A 229 -23.22 42.17 44.58
N LEU A 230 -24.54 42.23 44.38
CA LEU A 230 -25.47 42.77 45.37
C LEU A 230 -25.46 41.95 46.67
N LEU A 231 -25.52 40.62 46.57
CA LEU A 231 -25.44 39.73 47.75
C LEU A 231 -24.09 39.86 48.46
N GLY A 232 -22.99 39.93 47.70
CA GLY A 232 -21.65 40.12 48.24
C GLY A 232 -21.56 41.36 49.13
N GLN A 233 -22.18 42.47 48.71
CA GLN A 233 -22.22 43.72 49.48
C GLN A 233 -23.04 43.59 50.76
N GLN A 234 -24.21 42.95 50.69
CA GLN A 234 -25.09 42.75 51.85
C GLN A 234 -24.48 41.82 52.90
N SER A 235 -23.60 40.90 52.51
CA SER A 235 -22.90 40.00 53.43
C SER A 235 -21.81 40.67 54.29
N VAL A 236 -21.35 41.87 53.90
CA VAL A 236 -20.31 42.64 54.62
C VAL A 236 -20.91 43.50 55.73
N ASP A 237 -22.18 43.91 55.59
CA ASP A 237 -22.94 44.56 56.67
C ASP A 237 -23.47 43.45 57.61
N ASN A 238 -22.81 43.23 58.76
CA ASN A 238 -23.18 42.20 59.74
C ASN A 238 -24.66 42.29 60.15
N ILE A 239 -25.50 41.40 59.62
CA ILE A 239 -26.89 41.21 60.04
C ILE A 239 -27.00 39.89 60.80
N THR A 240 -27.57 39.95 62.01
CA THR A 240 -27.85 38.80 62.87
C THR A 240 -28.89 37.85 62.26
N PRO A 241 -28.86 36.53 62.57
CA PRO A 241 -29.77 35.56 61.95
C PRO A 241 -31.26 35.84 62.19
N GLU A 242 -31.61 36.57 63.27
CA GLU A 242 -32.99 36.93 63.63
C GLU A 242 -33.59 38.01 62.70
N ASP A 243 -32.78 38.78 61.97
CA ASP A 243 -33.24 39.82 61.05
C ASP A 243 -33.58 39.28 59.65
N LYS A 244 -33.19 38.03 59.32
CA LYS A 244 -33.48 37.39 58.02
C LYS A 244 -34.96 37.05 57.84
N GLU A 245 -35.68 36.72 58.91
CA GLU A 245 -37.13 36.48 58.84
C GLU A 245 -37.94 37.79 58.84
N VAL A 246 -37.46 38.86 59.47
CA VAL A 246 -38.13 40.17 59.49
C VAL A 246 -38.03 40.89 58.14
N LEU A 247 -36.93 40.71 57.40
CA LEU A 247 -36.70 41.25 56.05
C LEU A 247 -37.68 40.74 54.97
N LEU A 248 -38.33 39.59 55.18
CA LEU A 248 -39.30 39.02 54.23
C LEU A 248 -40.71 39.62 54.35
N SER A 249 -40.99 40.38 55.42
CA SER A 249 -42.35 40.86 55.74
C SER A 249 -42.62 42.35 55.43
N ASN A 250 -41.57 43.17 55.30
CA ASN A 250 -41.73 44.60 55.01
C ASN A 250 -41.46 44.90 53.53
N SER A 251 -42.50 45.41 52.86
CA SER A 251 -42.63 45.78 51.45
C SER A 251 -41.77 46.97 50.98
N SER A 252 -40.61 47.21 51.59
CA SER A 252 -39.65 48.21 51.10
C SER A 252 -38.20 47.76 51.32
N ILE A 253 -37.67 46.99 50.37
CA ILE A 253 -36.22 46.95 50.18
C ILE A 253 -35.83 48.33 49.70
N ASN A 254 -35.31 49.16 50.60
CA ASN A 254 -34.71 50.44 50.24
C ASN A 254 -33.40 50.14 49.49
N LEU A 255 -33.50 49.92 48.17
CA LEU A 255 -32.40 49.66 47.23
C LEU A 255 -31.49 50.90 47.03
N ARG A 256 -31.33 51.74 48.06
CA ARG A 256 -30.62 53.03 48.02
C ARG A 256 -29.10 52.93 48.17
N SER A 257 -28.56 51.75 48.48
CA SER A 257 -27.13 51.60 48.85
C SER A 257 -26.35 50.61 47.98
N ALA A 258 -26.79 50.29 46.77
CA ALA A 258 -26.05 49.36 45.92
C ALA A 258 -24.93 50.07 45.14
N LYS A 259 -23.79 50.26 45.80
CA LYS A 259 -22.59 50.86 45.17
C LYS A 259 -21.95 49.83 44.22
N PHE A 260 -21.35 50.25 43.12
CA PHE A 260 -20.57 49.39 42.21
C PHE A 260 -21.33 48.31 41.41
N ILE A 261 -22.66 48.36 41.28
CA ILE A 261 -23.39 47.45 40.37
C ILE A 261 -22.99 47.73 38.90
N PRO A 262 -22.69 46.70 38.09
CA PRO A 262 -22.43 46.85 36.66
C PRO A 262 -23.75 47.09 35.88
N ALA A 263 -24.15 48.35 35.73
CA ALA A 263 -25.44 48.72 35.12
C ALA A 263 -25.37 48.89 33.59
N ASN A 264 -24.21 49.31 33.06
CA ASN A 264 -24.00 49.55 31.63
C ASN A 264 -22.81 48.70 31.13
N ILE A 265 -23.08 47.46 30.71
CA ILE A 265 -22.06 46.60 30.07
C ILE A 265 -22.23 46.74 28.56
N ARG A 266 -21.15 47.11 27.87
CA ARG A 266 -21.14 47.32 26.42
C ARG A 266 -20.05 46.49 25.76
N ILE A 267 -20.28 46.07 24.52
CA ILE A 267 -19.37 45.22 23.77
C ILE A 267 -19.15 45.82 22.39
N ALA A 268 -17.89 45.87 21.98
CA ALA A 268 -17.50 46.23 20.63
C ALA A 268 -16.45 45.25 20.08
N PRO A 269 -16.46 44.91 18.79
CA PRO A 269 -15.39 44.13 18.19
C PRO A 269 -14.10 44.95 18.06
N PHE A 270 -12.96 44.26 18.04
CA PHE A 270 -11.66 44.85 17.75
C PHE A 270 -11.61 45.48 16.35
N PRO A 271 -10.85 46.58 16.19
CA PRO A 271 -10.63 47.16 14.88
C PRO A 271 -9.76 46.25 14.01
N THR A 272 -10.01 46.24 12.71
CA THR A 272 -9.17 45.52 11.74
C THR A 272 -8.26 46.45 10.97
N ARG A 273 -7.08 45.93 10.65
CA ARG A 273 -6.24 46.49 9.59
C ARG A 273 -6.77 46.08 8.22
N GLU A 274 -6.25 46.73 7.19
CA GLU A 274 -6.46 46.29 5.83
C GLU A 274 -5.91 44.88 5.65
N TYR A 275 -6.74 43.97 5.16
CA TYR A 275 -6.34 42.60 4.85
C TYR A 275 -6.98 42.13 3.56
N THR A 276 -6.31 41.22 2.88
CA THR A 276 -6.82 40.57 1.68
C THR A 276 -7.40 39.22 2.05
N ASP A 277 -8.64 38.98 1.65
CA ASP A 277 -9.24 37.66 1.75
C ASP A 277 -9.27 37.02 0.36
N ASP A 278 -8.45 35.99 0.21
CA ASP A 278 -8.46 35.11 -0.95
C ASP A 278 -9.12 33.79 -0.58
N GLU A 279 -10.46 33.74 -0.69
CA GLU A 279 -11.26 32.55 -0.41
C GLU A 279 -10.77 31.36 -1.24
N PHE A 280 -10.36 31.61 -2.49
CA PHE A 280 -9.79 30.59 -3.36
C PHE A 280 -8.54 29.97 -2.74
N GLN A 281 -7.59 30.77 -2.25
CA GLN A 281 -6.35 30.26 -1.69
C GLN A 281 -6.57 29.47 -0.39
N SER A 282 -7.60 29.82 0.41
CA SER A 282 -8.02 29.05 1.59
C SER A 282 -8.61 27.69 1.21
N ILE A 283 -9.41 27.62 0.15
CA ILE A 283 -9.95 26.36 -0.38
C ILE A 283 -8.82 25.50 -0.97
N VAL A 284 -7.93 26.12 -1.75
CA VAL A 284 -6.77 25.46 -2.36
C VAL A 284 -5.86 24.87 -1.29
N LYS A 285 -5.59 25.60 -0.19
CA LYS A 285 -4.81 25.07 0.95
C LYS A 285 -5.33 23.70 1.43
N ARG A 286 -6.64 23.46 1.41
CA ARG A 286 -7.26 22.19 1.86
C ARG A 286 -7.26 21.11 0.79
N VAL A 287 -7.47 21.48 -0.47
CA VAL A 287 -7.80 20.53 -1.55
C VAL A 287 -6.62 20.23 -2.49
N MET A 288 -5.66 21.15 -2.60
CA MET A 288 -4.60 21.12 -3.60
C MET A 288 -3.77 19.83 -3.53
N GLY A 289 -3.27 19.45 -2.35
CA GLY A 289 -2.45 18.24 -2.18
C GLY A 289 -3.09 16.97 -2.74
N ILE A 290 -4.41 16.81 -2.58
CA ILE A 290 -5.18 15.64 -3.05
C ILE A 290 -5.33 15.66 -4.58
N LEU A 291 -5.68 16.82 -5.14
CA LEU A 291 -5.88 16.97 -6.59
C LEU A 291 -4.59 16.66 -7.35
N TYR A 292 -3.47 17.20 -6.91
CA TYR A 292 -2.17 16.88 -7.50
C TYR A 292 -1.85 15.39 -7.43
N LEU A 293 -2.10 14.74 -6.28
CA LEU A 293 -1.90 13.30 -6.12
C LEU A 293 -2.72 12.48 -7.12
N LEU A 294 -3.98 12.86 -7.34
CA LEU A 294 -4.85 12.22 -8.33
C LEU A 294 -4.31 12.36 -9.77
N GLY A 295 -3.73 13.51 -10.10
CA GLY A 295 -3.11 13.75 -11.41
C GLY A 295 -1.91 12.82 -11.70
N PHE A 296 -1.10 12.53 -10.69
CA PHE A 296 0.09 11.66 -10.80
C PHE A 296 -0.19 10.16 -10.70
N LEU A 297 -1.43 9.77 -10.34
CA LEU A 297 -1.82 8.39 -10.10
C LEU A 297 -1.70 7.51 -11.36
N TYR A 298 -2.06 8.05 -12.53
CA TYR A 298 -1.94 7.34 -13.81
C TYR A 298 -0.49 7.12 -14.26
N PRO A 299 0.40 8.15 -14.31
CA PRO A 299 1.82 7.95 -14.61
C PRO A 299 2.50 6.90 -13.70
N ILE A 300 2.21 6.96 -12.40
CA ILE A 300 2.75 6.02 -11.39
C ILE A 300 2.27 4.59 -11.65
N SER A 301 0.95 4.42 -11.87
CA SER A 301 0.34 3.14 -12.22
C SER A 301 1.01 2.49 -13.43
N ARG A 302 1.27 3.26 -14.49
CA ARG A 302 1.92 2.77 -15.71
C ARG A 302 3.37 2.40 -15.48
N LEU A 303 4.12 3.21 -14.73
CA LEU A 303 5.52 2.90 -14.41
C LEU A 303 5.65 1.58 -13.65
N ILE A 304 4.78 1.34 -12.66
CA ILE A 304 4.73 0.07 -11.92
C ILE A 304 4.39 -1.08 -12.89
N SER A 305 3.40 -0.89 -13.77
CA SER A 305 3.00 -1.89 -14.75
C SER A 305 4.16 -2.33 -15.64
N PHE A 306 4.89 -1.38 -16.25
CA PHE A 306 6.00 -1.69 -17.15
C PHE A 306 7.18 -2.33 -16.43
N SER A 307 7.55 -1.82 -15.26
CA SER A 307 8.66 -2.37 -14.46
C SER A 307 8.41 -3.82 -14.08
N VAL A 308 7.19 -4.16 -13.66
CA VAL A 308 6.83 -5.55 -13.31
C VAL A 308 6.59 -6.40 -14.55
N TYR A 309 6.09 -5.83 -15.66
CA TYR A 309 5.92 -6.56 -16.92
C TYR A 309 7.26 -7.04 -17.50
N GLU A 310 8.29 -6.20 -17.51
CA GLU A 310 9.63 -6.62 -17.96
C GLU A 310 10.24 -7.71 -17.05
N LYS A 311 9.91 -7.67 -15.75
CA LYS A 311 10.29 -8.71 -14.78
C LYS A 311 9.52 -10.01 -15.01
N GLU A 312 8.23 -9.93 -15.30
CA GLU A 312 7.35 -11.07 -15.59
C GLU A 312 7.81 -11.83 -16.84
N GLN A 313 8.22 -11.10 -17.89
CA GLN A 313 8.75 -11.67 -19.14
C GLN A 313 10.24 -12.08 -19.07
N LYS A 314 10.91 -11.89 -17.93
CA LYS A 314 12.34 -12.18 -17.74
C LYS A 314 13.26 -11.47 -18.74
N ILE A 315 12.83 -10.30 -19.24
CA ILE A 315 13.57 -9.51 -20.23
C ILE A 315 14.95 -9.12 -19.70
N ARG A 316 15.01 -8.71 -18.44
CA ARG A 316 16.28 -8.37 -17.79
C ARG A 316 17.25 -9.54 -17.75
N GLU A 317 16.78 -10.75 -17.44
CA GLU A 317 17.63 -11.94 -17.42
C GLU A 317 18.20 -12.19 -18.82
N GLY A 318 17.38 -12.12 -19.87
CA GLY A 318 17.84 -12.25 -21.26
C GLY A 318 18.88 -11.20 -21.67
N LEU A 319 18.67 -9.93 -21.31
CA LEU A 319 19.64 -8.86 -21.57
C LEU A 319 20.97 -9.09 -20.82
N LEU A 320 20.91 -9.59 -19.59
CA LEU A 320 22.09 -9.96 -18.81
C LEU A 320 22.86 -11.11 -19.47
N MET A 321 22.18 -12.14 -19.98
CA MET A 321 22.82 -13.25 -20.72
C MET A 321 23.59 -12.75 -21.95
N MET A 322 23.10 -11.67 -22.58
CA MET A 322 23.71 -11.08 -23.77
C MET A 322 24.88 -10.14 -23.47
N GLY A 323 25.14 -9.80 -22.20
CA GLY A 323 26.27 -8.96 -21.78
C GLY A 323 25.92 -7.53 -21.36
N LEU A 324 24.63 -7.22 -21.14
CA LEU A 324 24.23 -5.95 -20.56
C LEU A 324 24.60 -5.90 -19.06
N GLN A 325 25.17 -4.79 -18.61
CA GLN A 325 25.40 -4.58 -17.17
C GLN A 325 24.09 -4.20 -16.45
N ASP A 326 23.88 -4.78 -15.27
CA ASP A 326 22.68 -4.55 -14.45
C ASP A 326 22.44 -3.08 -14.09
N GLU A 327 23.51 -2.31 -13.86
CA GLU A 327 23.43 -0.88 -13.50
C GLU A 327 22.83 -0.04 -14.64
N ILE A 328 23.20 -0.36 -15.88
CA ILE A 328 22.78 0.39 -17.08
C ILE A 328 21.28 0.21 -17.33
N PHE A 329 20.74 -0.97 -17.02
CA PHE A 329 19.31 -1.23 -17.15
C PHE A 329 18.47 -0.27 -16.31
N TYR A 330 18.82 -0.10 -15.02
CA TYR A 330 18.11 0.81 -14.13
C TYR A 330 18.35 2.27 -14.48
N LEU A 331 19.60 2.63 -14.79
CA LEU A 331 19.96 3.99 -15.15
C LEU A 331 19.21 4.47 -16.40
N SER A 332 19.05 3.61 -17.41
CA SER A 332 18.28 3.92 -18.62
C SER A 332 16.82 4.27 -18.31
N TRP A 333 16.16 3.47 -17.47
CA TRP A 333 14.78 3.73 -17.07
C TRP A 333 14.64 4.99 -16.23
N PHE A 334 15.55 5.20 -15.28
CA PHE A 334 15.63 6.40 -14.46
C PHE A 334 15.74 7.67 -15.32
N ILE A 335 16.69 7.71 -16.26
CA ILE A 335 16.90 8.88 -17.13
C ILE A 335 15.66 9.15 -18.00
N THR A 336 15.08 8.10 -18.60
CA THR A 336 13.91 8.24 -19.47
C THR A 336 12.73 8.88 -18.74
N TYR A 337 12.38 8.36 -17.56
CA TYR A 337 11.25 8.88 -16.78
C TYR A 337 11.57 10.20 -16.09
N SER A 338 12.81 10.43 -15.64
CA SER A 338 13.23 11.73 -15.09
C SER A 338 13.08 12.84 -16.14
N LEU A 339 13.46 12.58 -17.40
CA LEU A 339 13.26 13.54 -18.48
C LEU A 339 11.76 13.79 -18.76
N GLN A 340 10.96 12.73 -18.78
CA GLN A 340 9.51 12.85 -18.95
C GLN A 340 8.86 13.68 -17.83
N PHE A 341 9.23 13.43 -16.57
CA PHE A 341 8.72 14.18 -15.43
C PHE A 341 9.26 15.61 -15.33
N ALA A 342 10.46 15.87 -15.86
CA ALA A 342 10.96 17.24 -16.03
C ALA A 342 10.08 18.02 -17.02
N VAL A 343 9.72 17.41 -18.15
CA VAL A 343 8.80 18.02 -19.14
C VAL A 343 7.42 18.26 -18.52
N SER A 344 6.84 17.29 -17.81
CA SER A 344 5.53 17.49 -17.17
C SER A 344 5.58 18.58 -16.11
N SER A 345 6.64 18.64 -15.28
CA SER A 345 6.81 19.67 -14.25
C SER A 345 7.03 21.06 -14.84
N ALA A 346 7.74 21.16 -15.97
CA ALA A 346 7.91 22.42 -16.70
C ALA A 346 6.57 22.94 -17.24
N ILE A 347 5.73 22.06 -17.82
CA ILE A 347 4.40 22.45 -18.30
C ILE A 347 3.49 22.87 -17.14
N ILE A 348 3.49 22.12 -16.03
CA ILE A 348 2.73 22.48 -14.82
C ILE A 348 3.17 23.86 -14.30
N THR A 349 4.48 24.10 -14.24
CA THR A 349 5.02 25.39 -13.78
C THR A 349 4.59 26.51 -14.72
N ALA A 350 4.70 26.33 -16.03
CA ALA A 350 4.26 27.32 -17.01
C ALA A 350 2.76 27.67 -16.88
N CYS A 351 1.91 26.66 -16.65
CA CYS A 351 0.46 26.88 -16.47
C CYS A 351 0.12 27.56 -15.14
N THR A 352 0.83 27.24 -14.05
CA THR A 352 0.49 27.70 -12.70
C THR A 352 1.00 29.11 -12.38
N MET A 353 2.11 29.52 -12.99
CA MET A 353 2.74 30.83 -12.74
C MET A 353 1.90 32.03 -13.18
N SER A 354 0.93 31.85 -14.09
CA SER A 354 0.13 32.97 -14.61
C SER A 354 -1.06 33.34 -13.74
N SER A 355 -1.54 32.43 -12.89
CA SER A 355 -2.80 32.60 -12.15
C SER A 355 -2.80 32.06 -10.72
N LEU A 356 -2.14 30.91 -10.46
CA LEU A 356 -2.16 30.24 -9.16
C LEU A 356 -1.01 30.64 -8.23
N PHE A 357 0.18 30.86 -8.79
CA PHE A 357 1.39 31.25 -8.07
C PHE A 357 2.02 32.46 -8.74
N LEU A 358 1.42 33.63 -8.53
CA LEU A 358 1.85 34.90 -9.11
C LEU A 358 3.09 35.45 -8.40
N TYR A 359 3.18 35.29 -7.08
CA TYR A 359 4.21 35.92 -6.24
C TYR A 359 5.43 35.02 -5.99
N SER A 360 5.31 33.71 -6.23
CA SER A 360 6.33 32.70 -5.94
C SER A 360 7.39 32.57 -7.06
N ASP A 361 8.61 32.16 -6.70
CA ASP A 361 9.71 32.00 -7.66
C ASP A 361 9.51 30.79 -8.59
N LYS A 362 9.55 31.03 -9.90
CA LYS A 362 9.36 30.01 -10.95
C LYS A 362 10.28 28.79 -10.80
N THR A 363 11.54 29.02 -10.41
CA THR A 363 12.53 27.96 -10.24
C THR A 363 12.20 27.05 -9.06
N LEU A 364 11.64 27.61 -7.98
CA LEU A 364 11.26 26.84 -6.79
C LEU A 364 10.03 25.98 -7.06
N VAL A 365 9.04 26.53 -7.76
CA VAL A 365 7.85 25.76 -8.14
C VAL A 365 8.20 24.62 -9.10
N PHE A 366 9.08 24.86 -10.07
CA PHE A 366 9.61 23.79 -10.92
C PHE A 366 10.35 22.72 -10.10
N ALA A 367 11.29 23.13 -9.24
CA ALA A 367 12.06 22.22 -8.42
C ALA A 367 11.16 21.38 -7.49
N TYR A 368 10.12 21.99 -6.94
CA TYR A 368 9.18 21.33 -6.05
C TYR A 368 8.40 20.20 -6.75
N PHE A 369 7.76 20.48 -7.89
CA PHE A 369 7.03 19.45 -8.64
C PHE A 369 7.97 18.39 -9.22
N PHE A 370 9.16 18.79 -9.68
CA PHE A 370 10.14 17.86 -10.23
C PHE A 370 10.68 16.89 -9.18
N VAL A 371 11.07 17.39 -7.99
CA VAL A 371 11.57 16.56 -6.90
C VAL A 371 10.48 15.61 -6.39
N PHE A 372 9.23 16.06 -6.30
CA PHE A 372 8.09 15.19 -5.97
C PHE A 372 7.88 14.09 -7.01
N ALA A 373 7.98 14.41 -8.31
CA ALA A 373 7.86 13.41 -9.35
C ALA A 373 9.00 12.38 -9.32
N LEU A 374 10.23 12.83 -9.01
CA LEU A 374 11.39 11.94 -8.82
C LEU A 374 11.22 11.00 -7.61
N SER A 375 10.75 11.52 -6.47
CA SER A 375 10.51 10.70 -5.28
C SER A 375 9.36 9.72 -5.50
N ALA A 376 8.28 10.13 -6.16
CA ALA A 376 7.15 9.26 -6.51
C ALA A 376 7.56 8.15 -7.51
N MET A 377 8.43 8.46 -8.48
CA MET A 377 9.02 7.47 -9.37
C MET A 377 9.84 6.44 -8.59
N MET A 378 10.69 6.88 -7.65
CA MET A 378 11.50 5.97 -6.85
C MET A 378 10.65 5.11 -5.90
N LEU A 379 9.59 5.67 -5.34
CA LEU A 379 8.60 4.92 -4.56
C LEU A 379 7.94 3.84 -5.40
N SER A 380 7.57 4.17 -6.65
CA SER A 380 6.97 3.23 -7.60
C SER A 380 7.94 2.10 -7.96
N PHE A 381 9.23 2.41 -8.13
CA PHE A 381 10.28 1.42 -8.32
C PHE A 381 10.46 0.51 -7.09
N LEU A 382 10.48 1.08 -5.88
CA LEU A 382 10.51 0.31 -4.64
C LEU A 382 9.33 -0.67 -4.56
N ILE A 383 8.11 -0.19 -4.83
CA ILE A 383 6.89 -1.00 -4.83
C ILE A 383 6.98 -2.14 -5.86
N SER A 384 7.49 -1.88 -7.07
CA SER A 384 7.56 -2.89 -8.14
C SER A 384 8.45 -4.08 -7.77
N THR A 385 9.45 -3.90 -6.89
CA THR A 385 10.35 -4.98 -6.45
C THR A 385 9.62 -6.12 -5.73
N PHE A 386 8.54 -5.82 -5.01
CA PHE A 386 7.76 -6.80 -4.23
C PHE A 386 6.84 -7.68 -5.06
N PHE A 387 6.56 -7.29 -6.31
CA PHE A 387 5.60 -8.00 -7.17
C PHE A 387 6.29 -8.77 -8.29
N SER A 388 5.67 -9.88 -8.71
CA SER A 388 6.06 -10.68 -9.87
C SER A 388 5.06 -10.59 -11.03
N ARG A 389 3.83 -10.16 -10.77
CA ARG A 389 2.76 -10.02 -11.78
C ARG A 389 2.36 -8.55 -11.95
N ALA A 390 2.30 -8.08 -13.19
CA ALA A 390 2.09 -6.65 -13.46
C ALA A 390 0.72 -6.13 -13.01
N LYS A 391 -0.36 -6.86 -13.31
CA LYS A 391 -1.73 -6.41 -13.00
C LYS A 391 -1.99 -6.24 -11.50
N THR A 392 -1.45 -7.15 -10.69
CA THR A 392 -1.58 -7.07 -9.22
C THR A 392 -0.73 -5.95 -8.65
N ALA A 393 0.46 -5.72 -9.21
CA ALA A 393 1.35 -4.65 -8.78
C ALA A 393 0.72 -3.28 -8.99
N VAL A 394 0.04 -3.09 -10.12
CA VAL A 394 -0.66 -1.83 -10.42
C VAL A 394 -1.73 -1.53 -9.38
N ALA A 395 -2.65 -2.46 -9.12
CA ALA A 395 -3.77 -2.24 -8.20
C ALA A 395 -3.31 -1.98 -6.76
N VAL A 396 -2.34 -2.75 -6.26
CA VAL A 396 -1.82 -2.57 -4.90
C VAL A 396 -0.90 -1.35 -4.83
N GLY A 397 -0.12 -1.08 -5.87
CA GLY A 397 0.80 0.04 -5.93
C GLY A 397 0.11 1.39 -5.95
N THR A 398 -0.98 1.53 -6.73
CA THR A 398 -1.79 2.75 -6.73
C THR A 398 -2.48 2.99 -5.39
N LEU A 399 -3.01 1.92 -4.76
CA LEU A 399 -3.62 2.01 -3.44
C LEU A 399 -2.59 2.36 -2.36
N SER A 400 -1.38 1.80 -2.43
CA SER A 400 -0.28 2.12 -1.52
C SER A 400 0.17 3.58 -1.67
N PHE A 401 0.17 4.11 -2.89
CA PHE A 401 0.50 5.51 -3.15
C PHE A 401 -0.56 6.46 -2.56
N LEU A 402 -1.85 6.16 -2.74
CA LEU A 402 -2.94 6.89 -2.08
C LEU A 402 -2.89 6.73 -0.55
N GLY A 403 -2.56 5.53 -0.08
CA GLY A 403 -2.35 5.20 1.33
C GLY A 403 -1.31 6.07 2.02
N ALA A 404 -0.21 6.37 1.31
CA ALA A 404 0.88 7.20 1.79
C ALA A 404 0.52 8.68 1.97
N PHE A 405 -0.67 9.11 1.55
CA PHE A 405 -1.20 10.45 1.79
C PHE A 405 -1.95 10.58 3.11
N PHE A 406 -2.61 9.53 3.60
CA PHE A 406 -3.47 9.60 4.81
C PHE A 406 -2.80 10.17 6.07
N PRO A 407 -1.51 9.91 6.36
CA PRO A 407 -0.83 10.50 7.51
C PRO A 407 -0.89 12.03 7.57
N TYR A 408 -1.02 12.69 6.42
CA TYR A 408 -1.24 14.14 6.34
C TYR A 408 -2.39 14.62 7.24
N TYR A 409 -3.55 13.95 7.22
CA TYR A 409 -4.71 14.40 7.99
C TYR A 409 -4.51 14.33 9.50
N SER A 410 -3.68 13.39 9.97
CA SER A 410 -3.35 13.26 11.39
C SER A 410 -2.31 14.28 11.84
N VAL A 411 -1.49 14.79 10.91
CA VAL A 411 -0.28 15.55 11.20
C VAL A 411 -0.45 17.03 10.90
N ASN A 412 -1.46 17.41 10.11
CA ASN A 412 -1.77 18.79 9.77
C ASN A 412 -2.17 19.66 10.98
N ASP A 413 -2.52 19.06 12.11
CA ASP A 413 -2.87 19.82 13.31
C ASP A 413 -1.67 20.66 13.82
N SER A 414 -1.97 21.87 14.26
CA SER A 414 -1.02 22.81 14.87
C SER A 414 -0.48 22.28 16.20
N ALA A 415 -1.25 21.46 16.92
CA ALA A 415 -0.86 20.87 18.19
C ALA A 415 0.24 19.79 18.07
N VAL A 416 0.45 19.23 16.87
CA VAL A 416 1.42 18.18 16.64
C VAL A 416 2.83 18.77 16.54
N PRO A 417 3.80 18.31 17.34
CA PRO A 417 5.14 18.87 17.32
C PRO A 417 5.86 18.54 16.00
N MET A 418 6.79 19.42 15.62
CA MET A 418 7.54 19.37 14.35
C MET A 418 8.16 17.99 14.06
N ILE A 419 8.63 17.26 15.09
CA ILE A 419 9.28 15.95 14.93
C ILE A 419 8.36 14.93 14.24
N TRP A 420 7.07 14.91 14.59
CA TRP A 420 6.08 14.00 14.00
C TRP A 420 5.71 14.41 12.59
N LYS A 421 5.72 15.72 12.30
CA LYS A 421 5.55 16.26 10.95
C LYS A 421 6.70 15.83 10.02
N VAL A 422 7.94 15.92 10.50
CA VAL A 422 9.13 15.47 9.77
C VAL A 422 9.12 13.96 9.58
N LEU A 423 8.76 13.18 10.60
CA LEU A 423 8.71 11.71 10.46
C LEU A 423 7.65 11.27 9.45
N ALA A 424 6.47 11.89 9.47
CA ALA A 424 5.41 11.60 8.51
C ALA A 424 5.81 12.02 7.09
N SER A 425 6.67 13.04 6.94
CA SER A 425 7.22 13.47 5.65
C SER A 425 8.20 12.47 5.00
N LEU A 426 8.57 11.37 5.67
CA LEU A 426 9.26 10.22 5.06
C LEU A 426 8.38 9.50 4.02
N LEU A 427 7.08 9.75 4.05
CA LEU A 427 6.16 9.36 3.00
C LEU A 427 6.01 10.53 2.03
N SER A 428 6.64 10.41 0.86
CA SER A 428 6.71 11.48 -0.13
C SER A 428 5.38 12.20 -0.44
N PRO A 429 4.21 11.53 -0.56
CA PRO A 429 2.93 12.21 -0.74
C PRO A 429 2.51 13.10 0.44
N THR A 430 2.86 12.72 1.67
CA THR A 430 2.60 13.53 2.86
C THR A 430 3.52 14.77 2.90
N ALA A 431 4.80 14.61 2.55
CA ALA A 431 5.73 15.74 2.45
C ALA A 431 5.25 16.80 1.43
N PHE A 432 4.76 16.33 0.28
CA PHE A 432 4.19 17.17 -0.76
C PHE A 432 2.86 17.83 -0.31
N ALA A 433 2.03 17.16 0.47
CA ALA A 433 0.83 17.78 1.02
C ALA A 433 1.17 18.95 1.97
N LEU A 434 2.14 18.74 2.87
CA LEU A 434 2.62 19.75 3.81
C LEU A 434 3.32 20.93 3.11
N GLY A 435 4.15 20.67 2.10
CA GLY A 435 4.79 21.73 1.30
C GLY A 435 3.79 22.59 0.53
N THR A 436 2.69 22.00 0.09
CA THR A 436 1.61 22.68 -0.64
C THR A 436 0.85 23.67 0.23
N ILE A 437 0.64 23.35 1.51
CA ILE A 437 0.06 24.30 2.47
C ILE A 437 0.94 25.56 2.59
N ASN A 438 2.25 25.36 2.73
CA ASN A 438 3.18 26.48 2.82
C ASN A 438 3.11 27.37 1.57
N PHE A 439 3.02 26.77 0.37
CA PHE A 439 2.78 27.56 -0.85
C PHE A 439 1.50 28.38 -0.79
N ALA A 440 0.40 27.78 -0.37
CA ALA A 440 -0.89 28.48 -0.27
C ALA A 440 -0.83 29.64 0.74
N ASP A 441 -0.17 29.45 1.88
CA ASP A 441 -0.03 30.47 2.93
C ASP A 441 0.81 31.66 2.45
N TYR A 442 1.97 31.41 1.84
CA TYR A 442 2.85 32.48 1.35
C TYR A 442 2.25 33.26 0.17
N GLU A 443 1.48 32.58 -0.68
CA GLU A 443 0.79 33.20 -1.80
C GLU A 443 -0.42 34.02 -1.31
N ARG A 444 -1.16 33.54 -0.29
CA ARG A 444 -2.23 34.30 0.39
C ARG A 444 -1.68 35.58 1.03
N ALA A 445 -0.45 35.54 1.55
CA ALA A 445 0.22 36.70 2.12
C ALA A 445 0.81 37.68 1.07
N HIS A 446 0.66 37.42 -0.23
CA HIS A 446 1.25 38.21 -1.33
C HIS A 446 2.79 38.32 -1.32
N VAL A 447 3.48 37.51 -0.52
CA VAL A 447 4.95 37.45 -0.49
C VAL A 447 5.46 36.42 -1.50
N GLY A 448 4.74 35.31 -1.63
CA GLY A 448 5.13 34.13 -2.40
C GLY A 448 6.32 33.39 -1.78
N VAL A 449 6.55 32.14 -2.18
CA VAL A 449 7.73 31.38 -1.74
C VAL A 449 8.92 31.78 -2.61
N ARG A 450 9.98 32.29 -1.97
CA ARG A 450 11.23 32.74 -2.58
C ARG A 450 12.42 32.04 -1.94
N TRP A 451 13.58 32.06 -2.59
CA TRP A 451 14.79 31.48 -2.02
C TRP A 451 15.20 32.09 -0.68
N THR A 452 14.82 33.35 -0.43
CA THR A 452 15.15 34.09 0.79
C THR A 452 14.28 33.71 1.99
N ASN A 453 13.01 33.36 1.78
CA ASN A 453 12.05 33.09 2.86
C ASN A 453 11.79 31.58 3.10
N ILE A 454 12.49 30.71 2.37
CA ILE A 454 12.29 29.25 2.39
C ILE A 454 12.50 28.60 3.78
N TRP A 455 13.22 29.29 4.66
CA TRP A 455 13.56 28.83 6.01
C TRP A 455 12.49 29.18 7.07
N GLN A 456 11.54 30.05 6.73
CA GLN A 456 10.52 30.53 7.66
C GLN A 456 9.32 29.57 7.67
N ALA A 457 8.89 29.17 8.87
CA ALA A 457 7.76 28.28 9.05
C ALA A 457 6.43 29.04 8.92
N SER A 458 5.44 28.44 8.25
CA SER A 458 4.06 28.93 8.21
C SER A 458 3.11 28.01 8.99
N SER A 459 3.07 26.71 8.66
CA SER A 459 2.19 25.70 9.31
C SER A 459 2.95 24.73 10.25
N GLY A 460 3.97 25.26 10.95
CA GLY A 460 4.82 24.50 11.87
C GLY A 460 5.88 23.60 11.22
N VAL A 461 6.05 23.65 9.89
CA VAL A 461 7.12 22.98 9.12
C VAL A 461 7.72 23.98 8.12
N ASN A 462 9.04 24.02 8.02
CA ASN A 462 9.74 24.84 7.02
C ASN A 462 9.57 24.23 5.63
N PHE A 463 9.34 25.05 4.61
CA PHE A 463 9.20 24.55 3.23
C PHE A 463 10.46 23.81 2.76
N LEU A 464 11.65 24.30 3.13
CA LEU A 464 12.89 23.62 2.80
C LEU A 464 12.97 22.19 3.35
N VAL A 465 12.45 21.96 4.56
CA VAL A 465 12.47 20.62 5.17
C VAL A 465 11.64 19.65 4.35
N CYS A 466 10.48 20.07 3.83
CA CYS A 466 9.69 19.26 2.90
C CYS A 466 10.47 18.94 1.62
N LEU A 467 11.15 19.92 1.02
CA LEU A 467 11.92 19.74 -0.21
C LEU A 467 13.13 18.80 -0.01
N LEU A 468 13.90 19.00 1.06
CA LEU A 468 15.02 18.14 1.42
C LEU A 468 14.56 16.72 1.77
N MET A 469 13.43 16.58 2.46
CA MET A 469 12.90 15.26 2.79
C MET A 469 12.46 14.50 1.54
N MET A 470 11.81 15.15 0.56
CA MET A 470 11.48 14.47 -0.70
C MET A 470 12.73 14.06 -1.50
N MET A 471 13.82 14.85 -1.45
CA MET A 471 15.10 14.44 -2.04
C MET A 471 15.70 13.23 -1.30
N LEU A 472 15.65 13.23 0.03
CA LEU A 472 16.08 12.12 0.87
C LEU A 472 15.25 10.86 0.56
N ASP A 473 13.93 10.99 0.45
CA ASP A 473 13.02 9.92 0.09
C ASP A 473 13.35 9.34 -1.28
N ALA A 474 13.66 10.16 -2.28
CA ALA A 474 14.06 9.69 -3.60
C ALA A 474 15.30 8.79 -3.54
N VAL A 475 16.32 9.20 -2.77
CA VAL A 475 17.54 8.41 -2.56
C VAL A 475 17.26 7.16 -1.73
N LEU A 476 16.47 7.28 -0.67
CA LEU A 476 16.12 6.18 0.23
C LEU A 476 15.30 5.11 -0.49
N TYR A 477 14.29 5.48 -1.27
CA TYR A 477 13.51 4.55 -2.07
C TYR A 477 14.35 3.90 -3.18
N CYS A 478 15.28 4.65 -3.81
CA CYS A 478 16.20 4.08 -4.79
C CYS A 478 17.11 3.00 -4.17
N THR A 479 17.75 3.32 -3.05
CA THR A 479 18.67 2.42 -2.35
C THR A 479 17.95 1.20 -1.79
N LEU A 480 16.78 1.38 -1.15
CA LEU A 480 15.94 0.28 -0.70
C LEU A 480 15.42 -0.57 -1.87
N GLY A 481 15.04 0.05 -2.99
CA GLY A 481 14.59 -0.66 -4.19
C GLY A 481 15.68 -1.55 -4.78
N LEU A 482 16.89 -1.03 -4.96
CA LEU A 482 18.05 -1.80 -5.42
C LEU A 482 18.45 -2.91 -4.45
N TYR A 483 18.34 -2.66 -3.14
CA TYR A 483 18.59 -3.65 -2.11
C TYR A 483 17.55 -4.77 -2.13
N PHE A 484 16.26 -4.44 -2.12
CA PHE A 484 15.18 -5.42 -2.13
C PHE A 484 15.11 -6.21 -3.43
N ASP A 485 15.47 -5.64 -4.58
CA ASP A 485 15.56 -6.39 -5.84
C ASP A 485 16.63 -7.51 -5.80
N LYS A 486 17.70 -7.33 -5.02
CA LYS A 486 18.74 -8.36 -4.81
C LYS A 486 18.36 -9.37 -3.72
N VAL A 487 17.58 -8.95 -2.72
CA VAL A 487 17.24 -9.77 -1.54
C VAL A 487 15.96 -10.58 -1.72
N LEU A 488 14.94 -10.02 -2.37
CA LEU A 488 13.66 -10.70 -2.58
C LEU A 488 13.82 -11.80 -3.65
N SER A 489 13.25 -12.97 -3.35
CA SER A 489 13.39 -14.17 -4.17
C SER A 489 12.90 -13.93 -5.61
N LYS A 490 13.81 -13.96 -6.57
CA LYS A 490 13.47 -14.24 -7.97
C LYS A 490 13.40 -15.75 -8.13
N ASP A 491 12.37 -16.25 -8.81
CA ASP A 491 12.12 -17.70 -8.97
C ASP A 491 13.34 -18.46 -9.53
N ASN A 492 14.25 -17.77 -10.23
CA ASN A 492 15.46 -18.33 -10.83
C ASN A 492 16.77 -17.59 -10.45
N GLY A 493 16.78 -16.72 -9.44
CA GLY A 493 17.95 -15.90 -9.08
C GLY A 493 18.80 -16.47 -7.94
N VAL A 494 20.08 -16.09 -7.87
CA VAL A 494 20.93 -16.36 -6.71
C VAL A 494 20.41 -15.56 -5.50
N HIS A 495 20.12 -16.24 -4.39
CA HIS A 495 19.68 -15.60 -3.14
C HIS A 495 20.85 -14.90 -2.45
N TYR A 496 20.77 -13.58 -2.29
CA TYR A 496 21.64 -12.86 -1.37
C TYR A 496 21.02 -12.86 0.04
N PRO A 497 21.78 -13.24 1.09
CA PRO A 497 21.29 -13.14 2.46
C PRO A 497 21.02 -11.67 2.82
N TRP A 498 20.08 -11.41 3.74
CA TRP A 498 19.69 -10.05 4.13
C TRP A 498 20.88 -9.21 4.66
N TYR A 499 21.92 -9.86 5.21
CA TYR A 499 23.11 -9.17 5.70
C TYR A 499 24.25 -9.03 4.67
N PHE A 500 24.03 -9.31 3.37
CA PHE A 500 25.14 -9.38 2.39
C PHE A 500 25.96 -8.08 2.30
N MET A 501 25.35 -6.92 2.56
CA MET A 501 26.06 -5.62 2.60
C MET A 501 27.07 -5.51 3.75
N PHE A 502 26.88 -6.27 4.84
CA PHE A 502 27.78 -6.29 6.00
C PHE A 502 28.81 -7.43 5.92
N THR A 503 28.69 -8.34 4.96
CA THR A 503 29.69 -9.39 4.73
C THR A 503 30.86 -8.80 3.93
N LYS A 504 32.08 -8.87 4.47
CA LYS A 504 33.35 -8.38 3.88
C LYS A 504 33.73 -8.95 2.49
N ILE A 505 32.83 -9.64 1.80
CA ILE A 505 33.05 -10.26 0.48
C ILE A 505 32.92 -9.22 -0.65
N PHE A 506 32.34 -8.04 -0.41
CA PHE A 506 32.17 -7.01 -1.44
C PHE A 506 33.19 -5.86 -1.39
N CYS A 507 34.01 -5.76 -0.34
CA CYS A 507 34.94 -4.63 -0.15
C CYS A 507 36.43 -4.98 -0.37
N GLY A 508 36.74 -6.08 -1.07
CA GLY A 508 38.11 -6.53 -1.25
C GLY A 508 38.36 -7.16 -2.61
N ARG A 509 38.59 -6.33 -3.62
CA ARG A 509 39.32 -6.72 -4.82
C ARG A 509 40.77 -7.01 -4.37
N LYS A 510 41.05 -8.24 -3.98
CA LYS A 510 42.44 -8.71 -3.87
C LYS A 510 42.80 -9.34 -5.19
N ASP A 511 43.59 -8.59 -5.96
CA ASP A 511 44.45 -9.17 -6.97
C ASP A 511 45.27 -10.26 -6.29
N VAL A 512 45.03 -11.51 -6.69
CA VAL A 512 46.00 -12.58 -6.47
C VAL A 512 47.04 -12.37 -7.55
N SER A 513 48.03 -11.53 -7.25
CA SER A 513 49.22 -11.37 -8.06
C SER A 513 49.99 -12.68 -8.07
N HIS A 514 50.35 -13.12 -9.27
CA HIS A 514 51.52 -13.94 -9.56
C HIS A 514 52.68 -13.58 -8.62
N ASN A 515 53.22 -14.58 -7.92
CA ASN A 515 54.63 -14.67 -7.55
C ASN A 515 54.92 -16.04 -6.95
N SER A 516 55.40 -16.96 -7.79
CA SER A 516 56.50 -17.89 -7.49
C SER A 516 56.67 -18.85 -8.66
N ALA A 517 57.39 -18.41 -9.68
CA ALA A 517 58.16 -19.30 -10.52
C ALA A 517 59.63 -19.19 -10.08
N GLU A 518 60.33 -20.31 -10.16
CA GLU A 518 61.79 -20.50 -10.12
C GLU A 518 62.49 -20.54 -8.74
N SER A 519 62.70 -21.76 -8.25
CA SER A 519 64.06 -22.29 -8.02
C SER A 519 63.97 -23.75 -7.55
N LEU A 520 64.30 -24.69 -8.44
CA LEU A 520 65.45 -25.60 -8.32
C LEU A 520 65.24 -26.79 -9.29
N GLU A 521 66.06 -26.80 -10.34
CA GLU A 521 66.34 -28.01 -11.12
C GLU A 521 67.56 -28.72 -10.50
N ASN A 522 67.57 -30.05 -10.65
CA ASN A 522 68.70 -31.00 -10.54
C ASN A 522 69.16 -31.47 -9.15
N ASN A 523 68.83 -32.71 -8.78
CA ASN A 523 69.79 -33.81 -8.91
C ASN A 523 69.20 -35.22 -8.72
N VAL A 524 69.77 -36.12 -9.53
CA VAL A 524 69.53 -37.55 -9.76
C VAL A 524 70.07 -38.42 -8.62
N TYR A 525 69.41 -39.55 -8.29
CA TYR A 525 69.96 -40.93 -8.23
C TYR A 525 69.04 -41.94 -7.51
N GLY A 526 68.74 -43.06 -8.20
CA GLY A 526 68.43 -44.42 -7.67
C GLY A 526 67.16 -44.60 -6.82
N GLU A 527 66.49 -45.73 -6.74
CA GLU A 527 66.54 -47.03 -7.40
C GLU A 527 65.30 -47.80 -6.88
N VAL A 528 64.69 -48.59 -7.76
CA VAL A 528 63.84 -49.79 -7.57
C VAL A 528 63.35 -50.13 -6.14
N SER A 529 62.03 -50.32 -5.96
CA SER A 529 61.40 -51.57 -5.49
C SER A 529 59.89 -51.45 -5.22
N THR A 530 59.11 -52.08 -6.10
CA THR A 530 57.97 -52.98 -5.81
C THR A 530 57.23 -52.85 -4.48
N ASN A 531 55.90 -52.60 -4.50
CA ASN A 531 54.90 -53.68 -4.42
C ASN A 531 53.47 -53.20 -4.10
N LYS A 532 52.55 -53.93 -4.72
CA LYS A 532 51.20 -54.33 -4.24
C LYS A 532 50.08 -53.29 -4.25
N ILE A 533 49.49 -53.22 -5.44
CA ILE A 533 48.05 -53.36 -5.66
C ILE A 533 47.44 -54.29 -4.60
N HIS A 534 46.55 -53.76 -3.76
CA HIS A 534 45.46 -54.53 -3.17
C HIS A 534 44.15 -53.93 -3.66
N SER A 535 43.59 -54.64 -4.63
CA SER A 535 42.21 -54.52 -5.08
C SER A 535 41.25 -54.84 -3.92
N SER A 536 40.29 -53.94 -3.68
CA SER A 536 39.02 -54.29 -3.05
C SER A 536 37.89 -53.80 -3.96
N VAL A 537 37.21 -54.81 -4.48
CA VAL A 537 36.02 -54.85 -5.33
C VAL A 537 34.99 -53.77 -4.95
N ASP A 538 34.81 -52.81 -5.85
CA ASP A 538 33.52 -52.16 -6.11
C ASP A 538 33.38 -52.08 -7.63
N GLY A 539 32.29 -52.64 -8.17
CA GLY A 539 32.06 -52.77 -9.61
C GLY A 539 31.92 -51.41 -10.29
N ALA A 540 33.04 -50.83 -10.71
CA ALA A 540 33.08 -49.60 -11.47
C ALA A 540 32.57 -49.85 -12.89
N PHE A 541 31.35 -49.41 -13.16
CA PHE A 541 30.83 -49.26 -14.51
C PHE A 541 31.72 -48.26 -15.28
N GLU A 542 32.47 -48.73 -16.28
CA GLU A 542 33.22 -47.85 -17.18
C GLU A 542 32.24 -46.92 -17.92
N HIS A 543 32.34 -45.62 -17.65
CA HIS A 543 31.62 -44.61 -18.42
C HIS A 543 32.06 -44.70 -19.90
N ALA A 544 31.09 -44.89 -20.80
CA ALA A 544 31.35 -45.04 -22.22
C ALA A 544 31.63 -43.68 -22.88
N PHE A 545 32.90 -43.29 -22.88
CA PHE A 545 33.40 -42.13 -23.61
C PHE A 545 34.08 -42.57 -24.91
N GLU A 546 33.70 -41.94 -26.02
CA GLU A 546 34.44 -42.06 -27.28
C GLU A 546 35.84 -41.43 -27.12
N ALA A 547 36.86 -42.07 -27.69
CA ALA A 547 38.23 -41.57 -27.63
C ALA A 547 38.37 -40.22 -28.34
N ILE A 548 39.10 -39.30 -27.71
CA ILE A 548 39.29 -37.93 -28.19
C ILE A 548 40.35 -37.93 -29.31
N SER A 549 40.09 -37.22 -30.42
CA SER A 549 41.06 -37.08 -31.51
C SER A 549 42.26 -36.22 -31.10
N PHE A 550 43.39 -36.34 -31.82
CA PHE A 550 44.59 -35.55 -31.55
C PHE A 550 44.31 -34.03 -31.59
N ASP A 551 43.55 -33.56 -32.60
CA ASP A 551 43.15 -32.15 -32.75
C ASP A 551 42.35 -31.63 -31.54
N MET A 552 41.45 -32.45 -31.00
CA MET A 552 40.65 -32.09 -29.83
C MET A 552 41.54 -31.97 -28.57
N LYS A 553 42.52 -32.86 -28.43
CA LYS A 553 43.48 -32.81 -27.32
C LYS A 553 44.40 -31.57 -27.41
N GLN A 554 44.75 -31.15 -28.62
CA GLN A 554 45.48 -29.91 -28.84
C GLN A 554 44.66 -28.67 -28.46
N GLN A 555 43.36 -28.65 -28.79
CA GLN A 555 42.46 -27.56 -28.37
C GLN A 555 42.34 -27.45 -26.85
N GLU A 556 42.38 -28.56 -26.10
CA GLU A 556 42.42 -28.54 -24.63
C GLU A 556 43.68 -27.90 -24.07
N LEU A 557 44.84 -28.18 -24.67
CA LEU A 557 46.13 -27.60 -24.27
C LEU A 557 46.19 -26.10 -24.55
N GLU A 558 45.66 -25.68 -25.71
CA GLU A 558 45.58 -24.28 -26.11
C GLU A 558 44.46 -23.50 -25.38
N GLY A 559 43.64 -24.19 -24.58
CA GLY A 559 42.51 -23.60 -23.89
C GLY A 559 41.38 -23.14 -24.82
N ARG A 560 41.37 -23.57 -26.09
CA ARG A 560 40.33 -23.27 -27.10
C ARG A 560 39.14 -24.23 -27.00
N CYS A 561 38.62 -24.41 -25.79
CA CYS A 561 37.51 -25.30 -25.52
C CYS A 561 36.71 -24.82 -24.31
N ILE A 562 35.56 -25.46 -24.06
CA ILE A 562 34.82 -25.33 -22.81
C ILE A 562 35.08 -26.58 -21.97
N GLN A 563 35.55 -26.42 -20.74
CA GLN A 563 35.84 -27.52 -19.83
C GLN A 563 35.00 -27.42 -18.57
N PHE A 564 34.15 -28.41 -18.32
CA PHE A 564 33.46 -28.59 -17.04
C PHE A 564 34.34 -29.39 -16.08
N ARG A 565 34.61 -28.84 -14.89
CA ARG A 565 35.45 -29.43 -13.85
C ARG A 565 34.64 -29.69 -12.58
N ASN A 566 34.17 -30.92 -12.42
CA ASN A 566 33.38 -31.43 -11.30
C ASN A 566 32.19 -30.51 -10.96
N LEU A 567 31.48 -30.02 -11.99
CA LEU A 567 30.42 -29.04 -11.80
C LEU A 567 29.25 -29.65 -11.01
N HIS A 568 28.87 -29.02 -9.90
CA HIS A 568 27.88 -29.55 -8.97
C HIS A 568 26.87 -28.49 -8.51
N LYS A 569 25.58 -28.83 -8.50
CA LYS A 569 24.49 -27.91 -8.11
C LYS A 569 23.44 -28.60 -7.26
N VAL A 570 23.19 -28.04 -6.07
CA VAL A 570 22.12 -28.49 -5.16
C VAL A 570 21.16 -27.34 -4.89
N PHE A 571 19.87 -27.60 -5.04
CA PHE A 571 18.80 -26.70 -4.62
C PHE A 571 18.23 -27.14 -3.28
N MET A 572 18.04 -26.18 -2.37
CA MET A 572 17.40 -26.40 -1.08
C MET A 572 15.89 -26.18 -1.22
N SER A 573 15.09 -27.25 -1.13
CA SER A 573 13.63 -27.17 -1.16
C SER A 573 13.04 -27.39 0.23
N LYS A 574 11.81 -26.91 0.45
CA LYS A 574 11.04 -27.17 1.69
C LYS A 574 10.84 -28.67 1.96
N LYS A 575 10.99 -29.51 0.93
CA LYS A 575 10.85 -30.98 0.99
C LYS A 575 12.19 -31.73 1.12
N GLY A 576 13.34 -31.05 1.07
CA GLY A 576 14.67 -31.67 1.15
C GLY A 576 15.70 -31.05 0.19
N LYS A 577 16.92 -31.61 0.19
CA LYS A 577 18.01 -31.24 -0.73
C LYS A 577 17.82 -31.97 -2.06
N CYS A 578 17.74 -31.22 -3.18
CA CYS A 578 17.65 -31.78 -4.52
C CYS A 578 18.95 -31.50 -5.27
N THR A 579 19.74 -32.54 -5.56
CA THR A 579 20.95 -32.44 -6.38
C THR A 579 20.52 -32.45 -7.85
N ALA A 580 20.65 -31.31 -8.52
CA ALA A 580 20.26 -31.15 -9.92
C ALA A 580 21.38 -31.54 -10.90
N VAL A 581 22.63 -31.28 -10.52
CA VAL A 581 23.82 -31.68 -11.29
C VAL A 581 24.85 -32.23 -10.30
N ASN A 582 25.34 -33.44 -10.55
CA ASN A 582 26.27 -34.13 -9.69
C ASN A 582 27.62 -34.37 -10.40
N SER A 583 28.61 -33.54 -10.07
CA SER A 583 30.02 -33.68 -10.49
C SER A 583 30.21 -33.91 -11.99
N LEU A 584 29.64 -33.02 -12.81
CA LEU A 584 29.70 -33.11 -14.27
C LEU A 584 31.11 -32.76 -14.79
N ASN A 585 31.72 -33.71 -15.50
CA ASN A 585 32.96 -33.55 -16.28
C ASN A 585 32.66 -33.75 -17.76
N LEU A 586 32.90 -32.72 -18.57
CA LEU A 586 32.58 -32.70 -19.98
C LEU A 586 33.40 -31.60 -20.67
N THR A 587 33.88 -31.87 -21.89
CA THR A 587 34.65 -30.93 -22.70
C THR A 587 33.97 -30.68 -24.04
N LEU A 588 33.95 -29.43 -24.50
CA LEU A 588 33.37 -29.00 -25.78
C LEU A 588 34.43 -28.36 -26.66
N TYR A 589 34.47 -28.76 -27.92
CA TYR A 589 35.52 -28.41 -28.87
C TYR A 589 35.02 -27.46 -29.96
N GLU A 590 35.94 -26.70 -30.55
CA GLU A 590 35.65 -25.86 -31.71
C GLU A 590 35.28 -26.70 -32.93
N ASN A 591 34.45 -26.12 -33.82
CA ASN A 591 33.94 -26.79 -35.01
C ASN A 591 33.09 -28.03 -34.72
N GLN A 592 32.42 -28.09 -33.57
CA GLN A 592 31.54 -29.21 -33.20
C GLN A 592 30.22 -28.72 -32.59
N ILE A 593 29.16 -29.48 -32.88
CA ILE A 593 27.87 -29.37 -32.20
C ILE A 593 27.78 -30.50 -31.18
N LEU A 594 27.76 -30.15 -29.89
CA LEU A 594 27.48 -31.09 -28.82
C LEU A 594 25.98 -31.07 -28.49
N ALA A 595 25.28 -32.17 -28.73
CA ALA A 595 23.89 -32.36 -28.35
C ALA A 595 23.78 -32.99 -26.95
N LEU A 596 23.27 -32.23 -25.97
CA LEU A 596 23.02 -32.70 -24.61
C LEU A 596 21.57 -33.23 -24.49
N LEU A 597 21.45 -34.55 -24.43
CA LEU A 597 20.20 -35.29 -24.29
C LEU A 597 19.96 -35.71 -22.84
N GLY A 598 18.70 -35.89 -22.47
CA GLY A 598 18.30 -36.29 -21.13
C GLY A 598 16.79 -36.23 -20.98
N HIS A 599 16.23 -36.92 -19.99
CA HIS A 599 14.82 -36.78 -19.67
C HIS A 599 14.54 -35.40 -19.04
N ASN A 600 13.27 -35.05 -18.89
CA ASN A 600 12.89 -33.85 -18.13
C ASN A 600 13.30 -34.02 -16.67
N GLY A 601 13.98 -33.02 -16.11
CA GLY A 601 14.55 -33.10 -14.77
C GLY A 601 15.94 -33.75 -14.68
N ALA A 602 16.58 -34.13 -15.80
CA ALA A 602 17.93 -34.71 -15.78
C ALA A 602 19.04 -33.72 -15.37
N GLY A 603 18.78 -32.41 -15.38
CA GLY A 603 19.74 -31.36 -15.03
C GLY A 603 20.22 -30.48 -16.21
N LYS A 604 19.80 -30.77 -17.45
CA LYS A 604 20.23 -30.07 -18.69
C LYS A 604 20.19 -28.54 -18.62
N SER A 605 19.00 -27.97 -18.39
CA SER A 605 18.82 -26.52 -18.31
C SER A 605 19.53 -25.91 -17.09
N THR A 606 19.74 -26.69 -16.02
CA THR A 606 20.54 -26.24 -14.86
C THR A 606 22.02 -26.11 -15.22
N THR A 607 22.57 -27.04 -15.99
CA THR A 607 23.93 -26.97 -16.53
C THR A 607 24.11 -25.74 -17.43
N ILE A 608 23.18 -25.51 -18.35
CA ILE A 608 23.19 -24.30 -19.19
C ILE A 608 23.09 -23.03 -18.36
N SER A 609 22.18 -22.98 -17.38
CA SER A 609 21.99 -21.81 -16.54
C SER A 609 23.22 -21.47 -15.71
N MET A 610 24.02 -22.48 -15.33
CA MET A 610 25.34 -22.26 -14.72
C MET A 610 26.35 -21.72 -15.71
N LEU A 611 26.41 -22.28 -16.93
CA LEU A 611 27.32 -21.84 -17.98
C LEU A 611 27.06 -20.39 -18.44
N VAL A 612 25.80 -19.97 -18.47
CA VAL A 612 25.36 -18.60 -18.82
C VAL A 612 25.44 -17.63 -17.62
N GLY A 613 25.77 -18.14 -16.42
CA GLY A 613 25.95 -17.33 -15.23
C GLY A 613 24.64 -16.79 -14.63
N LEU A 614 23.51 -17.46 -14.85
CA LEU A 614 22.25 -17.19 -14.15
C LEU A 614 22.24 -17.84 -12.75
N HIS A 615 22.91 -18.99 -12.63
CA HIS A 615 23.12 -19.69 -11.38
C HIS A 615 24.60 -19.88 -11.11
N SER A 616 25.07 -19.50 -9.91
CA SER A 616 26.42 -19.89 -9.48
C SER A 616 26.46 -21.40 -9.18
N PRO A 617 27.55 -22.11 -9.53
CA PRO A 617 27.75 -23.50 -9.12
C PRO A 617 27.84 -23.61 -7.59
N THR A 618 27.40 -24.74 -7.02
CA THR A 618 27.55 -25.01 -5.57
C THR A 618 28.96 -25.50 -5.24
N SER A 619 29.54 -26.30 -6.14
CA SER A 619 30.92 -26.75 -6.11
C SER A 619 31.37 -27.03 -7.55
N GLY A 620 32.68 -27.08 -7.78
CA GLY A 620 33.26 -27.19 -9.11
C GLY A 620 33.29 -25.87 -9.87
N ASP A 621 33.76 -25.96 -11.10
CA ASP A 621 34.05 -24.80 -11.95
C ASP A 621 33.89 -25.15 -13.44
N ALA A 622 33.79 -24.16 -14.31
CA ALA A 622 33.95 -24.35 -15.74
C ALA A 622 34.76 -23.23 -16.39
N LEU A 623 35.61 -23.63 -17.33
CA LEU A 623 36.46 -22.75 -18.11
C LEU A 623 35.90 -22.60 -19.52
N VAL A 624 35.74 -21.37 -19.99
CA VAL A 624 35.34 -21.02 -21.35
C VAL A 624 36.48 -20.24 -22.00
N PHE A 625 37.16 -20.83 -22.98
CA PHE A 625 38.32 -20.19 -23.63
C PHE A 625 39.40 -19.75 -22.63
N GLY A 626 39.72 -20.61 -21.65
CA GLY A 626 40.65 -20.31 -20.56
C GLY A 626 40.13 -19.38 -19.46
N LYS A 627 38.91 -18.84 -19.58
CA LYS A 627 38.29 -17.93 -18.61
C LYS A 627 37.35 -18.65 -17.66
N ASN A 628 37.42 -18.33 -16.38
CA ASN A 628 36.61 -18.95 -15.33
C ASN A 628 35.24 -18.27 -15.17
N ILE A 629 34.17 -19.06 -15.08
CA ILE A 629 32.78 -18.59 -14.97
C ILE A 629 32.51 -17.84 -13.64
N ILE A 630 33.19 -18.22 -12.56
CA ILE A 630 32.99 -17.62 -11.24
C ILE A 630 33.64 -16.23 -11.19
N THR A 631 34.82 -16.05 -11.79
CA THR A 631 35.61 -14.81 -11.68
C THR A 631 35.44 -13.86 -12.87
N GLU A 632 35.25 -14.37 -14.10
CA GLU A 632 35.34 -13.57 -15.34
C GLU A 632 34.08 -13.60 -16.23
N MET A 633 32.90 -13.79 -15.63
CA MET A 633 31.65 -13.98 -16.38
C MET A 633 31.32 -12.87 -17.37
N ASP A 634 31.60 -11.60 -17.05
CA ASP A 634 31.31 -10.46 -17.92
C ASP A 634 32.12 -10.49 -19.22
N LYS A 635 33.36 -11.01 -19.17
CA LYS A 635 34.18 -11.22 -20.37
C LYS A 635 33.66 -12.39 -21.20
N ILE A 636 33.11 -13.42 -20.56
CA ILE A 636 32.55 -14.61 -21.21
C ILE A 636 31.26 -14.26 -21.96
N ARG A 637 30.35 -13.48 -21.36
CA ARG A 637 29.07 -13.07 -21.95
C ARG A 637 29.21 -12.30 -23.27
N LYS A 638 30.30 -11.54 -23.45
CA LYS A 638 30.59 -10.84 -24.71
C LYS A 638 30.80 -11.81 -25.88
N THR A 639 31.43 -12.94 -25.62
CA THR A 639 31.73 -13.98 -26.63
C THR A 639 30.66 -15.08 -26.74
N LEU A 640 29.65 -15.05 -25.86
CA LEU A 640 28.65 -16.10 -25.69
C LEU A 640 27.30 -15.69 -26.31
N GLY A 641 26.80 -16.44 -27.27
CA GLY A 641 25.44 -16.36 -27.79
C GLY A 641 24.51 -17.34 -27.08
N VAL A 642 23.30 -16.90 -26.69
CA VAL A 642 22.34 -17.76 -25.98
C VAL A 642 20.96 -17.66 -26.61
N CYS A 643 20.40 -18.78 -27.04
CA CYS A 643 18.99 -18.90 -27.39
C CYS A 643 18.25 -19.60 -26.23
N PRO A 644 17.57 -18.88 -25.34
CA PRO A 644 16.85 -19.46 -24.19
C PRO A 644 15.62 -20.26 -24.64
N GLN A 645 15.05 -21.10 -23.75
CA GLN A 645 13.85 -21.89 -24.06
C GLN A 645 12.63 -21.02 -24.43
N ASN A 646 12.40 -19.94 -23.68
CA ASN A 646 11.34 -18.96 -23.96
C ASN A 646 11.91 -17.77 -24.73
N ASP A 647 11.21 -17.31 -25.78
CA ASP A 647 11.64 -16.17 -26.58
C ASP A 647 11.56 -14.86 -25.78
N ILE A 648 12.72 -14.29 -25.45
CA ILE A 648 12.83 -13.04 -24.68
C ILE A 648 12.89 -11.86 -25.66
N LEU A 649 11.72 -11.50 -26.20
CA LEU A 649 11.58 -10.46 -27.23
C LEU A 649 10.65 -9.33 -26.79
N PHE A 650 10.84 -8.15 -27.38
CA PHE A 650 9.99 -6.98 -27.19
C PHE A 650 8.87 -6.97 -28.24
N PRO A 651 7.60 -7.22 -27.89
CA PRO A 651 6.55 -7.34 -28.90
C PRO A 651 6.35 -6.06 -29.72
N GLU A 652 6.63 -4.88 -29.14
CA GLU A 652 6.43 -3.59 -29.78
C GLU A 652 7.51 -3.22 -30.80
N LEU A 653 8.73 -3.77 -30.71
CA LEU A 653 9.85 -3.42 -31.60
C LEU A 653 9.82 -4.26 -32.89
N THR A 654 10.49 -3.77 -33.94
CA THR A 654 10.63 -4.51 -35.21
C THR A 654 11.78 -5.52 -35.16
N VAL A 655 11.80 -6.47 -36.12
CA VAL A 655 12.90 -7.43 -36.30
C VAL A 655 14.24 -6.69 -36.44
N LYS A 656 14.29 -5.67 -37.30
CA LYS A 656 15.50 -4.87 -37.52
C LYS A 656 15.95 -4.15 -36.23
N GLU A 657 15.04 -3.50 -35.52
CA GLU A 657 15.35 -2.80 -34.26
C GLU A 657 15.90 -3.75 -33.19
N HIS A 658 15.39 -4.98 -33.10
CA HIS A 658 15.94 -5.99 -32.19
C HIS A 658 17.39 -6.31 -32.54
N MET A 659 17.66 -6.65 -33.81
CA MET A 659 19.01 -6.98 -34.27
C MET A 659 19.97 -5.81 -34.03
N GLU A 660 19.55 -4.58 -34.30
CA GLU A 660 20.35 -3.38 -34.01
C GLU A 660 20.71 -3.25 -32.53
N ILE A 661 19.75 -3.44 -31.62
CA ILE A 661 20.00 -3.36 -30.17
C ILE A 661 20.99 -4.42 -29.73
N PHE A 662 20.79 -5.68 -30.12
CA PHE A 662 21.65 -6.78 -29.71
C PHE A 662 23.04 -6.73 -30.37
N ALA A 663 23.16 -6.21 -31.59
CA ALA A 663 24.46 -5.92 -32.22
C ALA A 663 25.27 -4.91 -31.39
N VAL A 664 24.64 -3.83 -30.88
CA VAL A 664 25.32 -2.88 -29.99
C VAL A 664 25.72 -3.54 -28.66
N LEU A 665 24.86 -4.39 -28.09
CA LEU A 665 25.17 -5.10 -26.84
C LEU A 665 26.35 -6.06 -26.99
N LYS A 666 26.47 -6.71 -28.16
CA LYS A 666 27.59 -7.60 -28.53
C LYS A 666 28.86 -6.85 -28.92
N GLY A 667 28.78 -5.54 -29.12
CA GLY A 667 29.95 -4.69 -29.40
C GLY A 667 30.39 -4.69 -30.85
N VAL A 668 29.47 -4.92 -31.80
CA VAL A 668 29.73 -4.76 -33.23
C VAL A 668 30.24 -3.35 -33.55
N GLU A 669 31.25 -3.26 -34.41
CA GLU A 669 31.84 -1.98 -34.82
C GLU A 669 30.86 -1.19 -35.70
N ASN A 670 30.80 0.13 -35.52
CA ASN A 670 29.84 0.99 -36.22
C ASN A 670 29.98 0.92 -37.75
N ASP A 671 31.20 0.69 -38.26
CA ASP A 671 31.50 0.66 -39.69
C ASP A 671 30.92 -0.60 -40.37
N LEU A 672 30.75 -1.69 -39.62
CA LEU A 672 30.22 -2.98 -40.10
C LEU A 672 28.76 -3.22 -39.68
N PHE A 673 28.22 -2.34 -38.85
CA PHE A 673 26.96 -2.52 -38.13
C PHE A 673 25.76 -2.81 -39.05
N ASP A 674 25.49 -1.95 -40.02
CA ASP A 674 24.33 -2.11 -40.90
C ASP A 674 24.46 -3.33 -41.80
N ARG A 675 25.69 -3.66 -42.23
CA ARG A 675 25.97 -4.84 -43.05
C ARG A 675 25.73 -6.13 -42.27
N GLU A 676 26.29 -6.23 -41.06
CA GLU A 676 26.16 -7.43 -40.23
C GLU A 676 24.70 -7.66 -39.79
N VAL A 677 23.95 -6.60 -39.49
CA VAL A 677 22.52 -6.69 -39.19
C VAL A 677 21.71 -7.18 -40.40
N ALA A 678 21.95 -6.61 -41.59
CA ALA A 678 21.23 -7.01 -42.81
C ALA A 678 21.55 -8.46 -43.21
N GLU A 679 22.82 -8.84 -43.16
CA GLU A 679 23.28 -10.21 -43.45
C GLU A 679 22.66 -11.22 -42.48
N MET A 680 22.63 -10.91 -41.17
CA MET A 680 22.04 -11.81 -40.17
C MET A 680 20.52 -11.99 -40.34
N ILE A 681 19.79 -10.93 -40.72
CA ILE A 681 18.35 -11.02 -41.00
C ILE A 681 18.08 -11.94 -42.21
N ASP A 682 18.97 -11.90 -43.21
CA ASP A 682 18.90 -12.75 -44.40
C ASP A 682 19.26 -14.20 -44.10
N GLU A 683 20.33 -14.45 -43.33
CA GLU A 683 20.73 -15.81 -42.92
C GLU A 683 19.64 -16.52 -42.10
N VAL A 684 18.90 -15.78 -41.28
CA VAL A 684 17.80 -16.30 -40.47
C VAL A 684 16.51 -16.50 -41.31
N GLY A 685 16.45 -15.93 -42.51
CA GLY A 685 15.30 -16.01 -43.42
C GLY A 685 14.13 -15.13 -42.98
N LEU A 686 14.40 -13.92 -42.47
CA LEU A 686 13.41 -12.94 -42.03
C LEU A 686 13.44 -11.62 -42.83
N SER A 687 14.13 -11.59 -43.98
CA SER A 687 14.27 -10.40 -44.85
C SER A 687 12.92 -9.74 -45.18
N ASP A 688 11.91 -10.53 -45.55
CA ASP A 688 10.56 -10.04 -45.90
C ASP A 688 9.81 -9.40 -44.71
N LYS A 689 10.24 -9.69 -43.48
CA LYS A 689 9.61 -9.23 -42.23
C LYS A 689 10.54 -8.34 -41.40
N ALA A 690 11.61 -7.81 -41.97
CA ALA A 690 12.59 -6.97 -41.26
C ALA A 690 11.93 -5.76 -40.55
N ASN A 691 10.92 -5.15 -41.16
CA ASN A 691 10.20 -3.99 -40.61
C ASN A 691 8.89 -4.36 -39.88
N ALA A 692 8.55 -5.64 -39.79
CA ALA A 692 7.37 -6.08 -39.06
C ALA A 692 7.63 -6.05 -37.55
N SER A 693 6.61 -5.72 -36.76
CA SER A 693 6.65 -5.83 -35.29
C SER A 693 6.68 -7.30 -34.86
N VAL A 694 7.45 -7.61 -33.82
CA VAL A 694 7.60 -8.98 -33.30
C VAL A 694 6.27 -9.56 -32.80
N GLY A 695 5.37 -8.73 -32.29
CA GLY A 695 4.03 -9.16 -31.87
C GLY A 695 3.22 -9.82 -33.00
N ALA A 696 3.47 -9.42 -34.26
CA ALA A 696 2.78 -9.96 -35.44
C ALA A 696 3.44 -11.22 -36.02
N LEU A 697 4.61 -11.64 -35.52
CA LEU A 697 5.32 -12.83 -36.00
C LEU A 697 4.68 -14.11 -35.46
N SER A 698 4.74 -15.19 -36.26
CA SER A 698 4.38 -16.55 -35.82
C SER A 698 5.39 -17.07 -34.79
N GLY A 699 5.02 -18.10 -34.02
CA GLY A 699 5.93 -18.71 -33.02
C GLY A 699 7.26 -19.16 -33.63
N GLY A 700 7.24 -19.84 -34.77
CA GLY A 700 8.46 -20.25 -35.47
C GLY A 700 9.32 -19.08 -35.96
N MET A 701 8.71 -17.98 -36.41
CA MET A 701 9.44 -16.77 -36.81
C MET A 701 10.08 -16.04 -35.62
N ARG A 702 9.41 -16.00 -34.46
CA ARG A 702 9.99 -15.46 -33.21
C ARG A 702 11.20 -16.27 -32.79
N ARG A 703 11.09 -17.59 -32.90
CA ARG A 703 12.18 -18.50 -32.56
C ARG A 703 13.39 -18.35 -33.49
N LYS A 704 13.15 -18.14 -34.79
CA LYS A 704 14.19 -17.75 -35.75
C LYS A 704 14.86 -16.43 -35.38
N LEU A 705 14.09 -15.42 -34.98
CA LEU A 705 14.64 -14.15 -34.49
C LEU A 705 15.50 -14.35 -33.23
N SER A 706 15.05 -15.13 -32.25
CA SER A 706 15.84 -15.49 -31.06
C SER A 706 17.16 -16.16 -31.42
N LEU A 707 17.15 -17.05 -32.42
CA LEU A 707 18.37 -17.65 -32.95
C LEU A 707 19.29 -16.60 -33.56
N GLY A 708 18.78 -15.70 -34.41
CA GLY A 708 19.58 -14.61 -34.99
C GLY A 708 20.23 -13.70 -33.94
N ILE A 709 19.50 -13.39 -32.86
CA ILE A 709 20.03 -12.61 -31.71
C ILE A 709 21.18 -13.34 -31.02
N ALA A 710 21.13 -14.68 -30.94
CA ALA A 710 22.24 -15.46 -30.38
C ALA A 710 23.48 -15.48 -31.30
N LEU A 711 23.31 -15.29 -32.61
CA LEU A 711 24.38 -15.41 -33.60
C LEU A 711 25.11 -14.09 -33.91
N ILE A 712 24.46 -12.96 -33.67
CA ILE A 712 24.99 -11.63 -33.97
C ILE A 712 26.27 -11.31 -33.18
N GLY A 713 27.17 -10.50 -33.75
CA GLY A 713 28.44 -10.11 -33.11
C GLY A 713 29.50 -11.22 -33.11
N ASN A 714 29.42 -12.16 -34.04
CA ASN A 714 30.33 -13.29 -34.21
C ASN A 714 30.63 -14.07 -32.92
N SER A 715 29.58 -14.49 -32.20
CA SER A 715 29.69 -15.24 -30.95
C SER A 715 30.44 -16.57 -31.15
N LYS A 716 31.55 -16.77 -30.42
CA LYS A 716 32.40 -17.97 -30.51
C LYS A 716 31.77 -19.20 -29.84
N VAL A 717 31.02 -18.97 -28.76
CA VAL A 717 30.26 -20.02 -28.07
C VAL A 717 28.79 -19.73 -28.28
N ILE A 718 28.02 -20.72 -28.72
CA ILE A 718 26.58 -20.60 -28.89
C ILE A 718 25.90 -21.69 -28.06
N ILE A 719 24.96 -21.30 -27.22
CA ILE A 719 24.13 -22.22 -26.43
C ILE A 719 22.69 -22.12 -26.91
N LEU A 720 22.11 -23.25 -27.32
CA LEU A 720 20.75 -23.34 -27.84
C LEU A 720 19.93 -24.25 -26.93
N ASP A 721 18.94 -23.68 -26.25
CA ASP A 721 18.01 -24.44 -25.39
C ASP A 721 16.71 -24.73 -26.12
N GLU A 722 16.56 -25.96 -26.60
CA GLU A 722 15.42 -26.49 -27.37
C GLU A 722 15.01 -25.66 -28.61
N PRO A 723 15.96 -25.27 -29.49
CA PRO A 723 15.74 -24.22 -30.50
C PRO A 723 14.60 -24.50 -31.48
N THR A 724 14.25 -25.76 -31.76
CA THR A 724 13.19 -26.09 -32.71
C THR A 724 11.85 -26.50 -32.08
N SER A 725 11.72 -26.39 -30.76
CA SER A 725 10.46 -26.69 -30.06
C SER A 725 9.33 -25.75 -30.53
N GLY A 726 8.17 -26.32 -30.87
CA GLY A 726 6.99 -25.57 -31.29
C GLY A 726 7.04 -24.98 -32.71
N MET A 727 8.04 -25.34 -33.53
CA MET A 727 8.09 -24.99 -34.96
C MET A 727 7.33 -26.00 -35.83
N ASP A 728 6.88 -25.56 -37.01
CA ASP A 728 6.45 -26.46 -38.06
C ASP A 728 7.65 -27.24 -38.67
N PRO A 729 7.44 -28.44 -39.25
CA PRO A 729 8.53 -29.27 -39.75
C PRO A 729 9.43 -28.60 -40.81
N TYR A 730 8.87 -27.68 -41.61
CA TYR A 730 9.63 -26.96 -42.64
C TYR A 730 10.56 -25.92 -42.01
N SER A 731 10.04 -25.07 -41.10
CA SER A 731 10.84 -24.10 -40.35
C SER A 731 11.91 -24.76 -39.49
N MET A 732 11.62 -25.92 -38.89
CA MET A 732 12.59 -26.73 -38.14
C MET A 732 13.78 -27.13 -39.03
N ARG A 733 13.52 -27.73 -40.21
CA ARG A 733 14.57 -28.14 -41.14
C ARG A 733 15.41 -26.98 -41.64
N SER A 734 14.78 -25.84 -41.95
CA SER A 734 15.49 -24.60 -42.32
C SER A 734 16.44 -24.15 -41.21
N THR A 735 15.99 -24.20 -39.95
CA THR A 735 16.79 -23.85 -38.77
C THR A 735 17.97 -24.81 -38.58
N TRP A 736 17.77 -26.12 -38.79
CA TRP A 736 18.84 -27.11 -38.73
C TRP A 736 19.96 -26.85 -39.75
N GLN A 737 19.59 -26.47 -40.98
CA GLN A 737 20.56 -26.10 -42.01
C GLN A 737 21.37 -24.85 -41.61
N LEU A 738 20.70 -23.86 -41.02
CA LEU A 738 21.39 -22.68 -40.47
C LEU A 738 22.40 -23.09 -39.38
N ILE A 739 21.98 -23.92 -38.40
CA ILE A 739 22.86 -24.39 -37.31
C ILE A 739 24.07 -25.17 -37.86
N LYS A 740 23.89 -26.00 -38.90
CA LYS A 740 25.00 -26.69 -39.56
C LYS A 740 25.97 -25.73 -40.27
N LYS A 741 25.46 -24.69 -40.92
CA LYS A 741 26.27 -23.69 -41.63
C LYS A 741 27.15 -22.90 -40.65
N ILE A 742 26.61 -22.48 -39.51
CA ILE A 742 27.29 -21.63 -38.51
C ILE A 742 28.32 -22.37 -37.64
N LYS A 743 28.37 -23.71 -37.68
CA LYS A 743 29.25 -24.54 -36.86
C LYS A 743 30.75 -24.20 -37.04
N LYS A 744 31.15 -23.74 -38.23
CA LYS A 744 32.56 -23.42 -38.55
C LYS A 744 33.07 -22.28 -37.66
N GLY A 745 34.20 -22.51 -37.00
CA GLY A 745 34.88 -21.57 -36.10
C GLY A 745 34.17 -21.34 -34.77
N ARG A 746 33.15 -22.14 -34.41
CA ARG A 746 32.33 -21.94 -33.21
C ARG A 746 32.16 -23.24 -32.41
N ILE A 747 31.85 -23.09 -31.12
CA ILE A 747 31.45 -24.18 -30.22
C ILE A 747 29.94 -24.06 -30.03
N VAL A 748 29.18 -25.08 -30.43
CA VAL A 748 27.71 -25.08 -30.29
C VAL A 748 27.27 -26.13 -29.28
N LEU A 749 26.62 -25.70 -28.19
CA LEU A 749 25.97 -26.57 -27.23
C LEU A 749 24.46 -26.53 -27.47
N LEU A 750 23.88 -27.67 -27.84
CA LEU A 750 22.47 -27.83 -28.11
C LEU A 750 21.83 -28.71 -27.04
N THR A 751 20.84 -28.22 -26.30
CA THR A 751 19.95 -29.09 -25.52
C THR A 751 18.70 -29.38 -26.30
N THR A 752 18.37 -30.66 -26.42
CA THR A 752 17.13 -31.10 -27.07
C THR A 752 16.56 -32.31 -26.35
N HIS A 753 15.27 -32.51 -26.50
CA HIS A 753 14.58 -33.76 -26.17
C HIS A 753 14.22 -34.56 -27.44
N SER A 754 14.41 -33.98 -28.64
CA SER A 754 14.19 -34.65 -29.91
C SER A 754 15.45 -35.44 -30.29
N MET A 755 15.28 -36.74 -30.47
CA MET A 755 16.40 -37.63 -30.75
C MET A 755 16.82 -37.53 -32.21
N ASP A 756 15.87 -37.26 -33.11
CA ASP A 756 16.11 -36.92 -34.51
C ASP A 756 16.96 -35.66 -34.65
N GLU A 757 16.66 -34.63 -33.85
CA GLU A 757 17.45 -33.38 -33.85
C GLU A 757 18.90 -33.64 -33.44
N ALA A 758 19.11 -34.42 -32.37
CA ALA A 758 20.44 -34.77 -31.90
C ALA A 758 21.20 -35.68 -32.88
N ASP A 759 20.52 -36.60 -33.55
CA ASP A 759 21.12 -37.51 -34.54
C ASP A 759 21.55 -36.75 -35.82
N VAL A 760 20.76 -35.76 -36.26
CA VAL A 760 21.04 -34.99 -37.46
C VAL A 760 22.04 -33.86 -37.22
N LEU A 761 21.98 -33.18 -36.07
CA LEU A 761 22.83 -32.03 -35.75
C LEU A 761 24.06 -32.37 -34.91
N GLY A 762 23.98 -33.36 -34.02
CA GLY A 762 25.02 -33.64 -33.04
C GLY A 762 26.22 -34.37 -33.63
N ASP A 763 27.37 -33.70 -33.70
CA ASP A 763 28.65 -34.36 -33.98
C ASP A 763 29.05 -35.26 -32.80
N ARG A 764 28.77 -34.79 -31.59
CA ARG A 764 28.86 -35.55 -30.34
C ARG A 764 27.55 -35.42 -29.59
N ILE A 765 27.14 -36.51 -28.96
CA ILE A 765 25.91 -36.61 -28.18
C ILE A 765 26.31 -36.98 -26.76
N ALA A 766 25.83 -36.23 -25.79
CA ALA A 766 26.03 -36.46 -24.36
C ALA A 766 24.69 -36.82 -23.72
N ILE A 767 24.57 -37.99 -23.09
CA ILE A 767 23.33 -38.44 -22.44
C ILE A 767 23.44 -38.26 -20.92
N MET A 768 22.56 -37.43 -20.37
CA MET A 768 22.47 -37.09 -18.95
C MET A 768 21.25 -37.74 -18.31
N SER A 769 21.44 -38.35 -17.14
CA SER A 769 20.38 -38.96 -16.32
C SER A 769 20.68 -38.77 -14.83
N ASN A 770 19.67 -38.39 -14.04
CA ASN A 770 19.78 -38.13 -12.60
C ASN A 770 20.95 -37.20 -12.21
N GLY A 771 21.15 -36.11 -12.95
CA GLY A 771 22.20 -35.14 -12.66
C GLY A 771 23.61 -35.56 -13.08
N CYS A 772 23.80 -36.78 -13.61
CA CYS A 772 25.10 -37.34 -13.97
C CYS A 772 25.21 -37.57 -15.49
N LEU A 773 26.40 -37.43 -16.05
CA LEU A 773 26.69 -37.80 -17.44
C LEU A 773 26.92 -39.31 -17.53
N ARG A 774 26.16 -40.00 -18.39
CA ARG A 774 26.24 -41.48 -18.51
C ARG A 774 27.18 -41.90 -19.63
N CYS A 775 27.03 -41.30 -20.81
CA CYS A 775 27.87 -41.56 -21.97
C CYS A 775 28.03 -40.31 -22.82
N CYS A 776 29.11 -40.26 -23.61
CA CYS A 776 29.32 -39.22 -24.61
C CYS A 776 30.11 -39.74 -25.81
N GLY A 777 29.61 -39.49 -27.01
CA GLY A 777 30.26 -39.87 -28.27
C GLY A 777 29.37 -39.56 -29.48
N SER A 778 29.83 -39.87 -30.68
CA SER A 778 29.09 -39.75 -31.93
C SER A 778 27.85 -40.64 -31.94
N SER A 779 26.83 -40.27 -32.73
CA SER A 779 25.62 -41.09 -32.87
C SER A 779 25.94 -42.52 -33.30
N LEU A 780 26.88 -42.68 -34.24
CA LEU A 780 27.34 -43.99 -34.70
C LEU A 780 28.02 -44.78 -33.58
N PHE A 781 28.90 -44.16 -32.80
CA PHE A 781 29.55 -44.81 -31.66
C PHE A 781 28.52 -45.27 -30.62
N LEU A 782 27.56 -44.42 -30.27
CA LEU A 782 26.54 -44.76 -29.27
C LEU A 782 25.60 -45.86 -29.77
N LYS A 783 25.17 -45.81 -31.04
CA LYS A 783 24.37 -46.87 -31.68
C LYS A 783 25.16 -48.17 -31.79
N HIS A 784 26.46 -48.14 -32.06
CA HIS A 784 27.28 -49.35 -32.10
C HIS A 784 27.52 -49.95 -30.70
N ARG A 785 27.78 -49.10 -29.69
CA ARG A 785 28.10 -49.55 -28.32
C ARG A 785 26.89 -49.98 -27.52
N TYR A 786 25.77 -49.27 -27.67
CA TYR A 786 24.55 -49.52 -26.91
C TYR A 786 23.44 -50.15 -27.73
N GLY A 787 23.44 -49.94 -29.05
CA GLY A 787 22.49 -50.54 -29.96
C GLY A 787 22.64 -52.05 -30.00
N VAL A 788 21.50 -52.70 -30.10
CA VAL A 788 21.34 -54.12 -29.81
C VAL A 788 21.14 -54.96 -31.08
N GLY A 789 21.36 -54.36 -32.26
CA GLY A 789 21.02 -55.00 -33.53
C GLY A 789 20.19 -54.16 -34.48
N TYR A 790 19.56 -54.85 -35.43
CA TYR A 790 18.45 -54.35 -36.24
C TYR A 790 17.13 -54.84 -35.65
N THR A 791 16.08 -54.03 -35.73
CA THR A 791 14.73 -54.43 -35.33
C THR A 791 13.96 -54.81 -36.60
N LEU A 792 13.56 -56.07 -36.70
CA LEU A 792 12.73 -56.58 -37.79
C LEU A 792 11.28 -56.64 -37.32
N THR A 793 10.43 -55.81 -37.89
CA THR A 793 8.99 -55.81 -37.65
C THR A 793 8.30 -56.55 -38.79
N ILE A 794 7.47 -57.54 -38.45
CA ILE A 794 6.74 -58.38 -39.39
C ILE A 794 5.25 -58.25 -39.07
N THR A 795 4.47 -57.85 -40.07
CA THR A 795 3.00 -57.75 -39.97
C THR A 795 2.38 -59.04 -40.49
N LYS A 796 1.44 -59.59 -39.74
CA LYS A 796 0.79 -60.88 -39.97
C LYS A 796 -0.65 -60.73 -40.38
N THR A 797 -1.10 -61.67 -41.21
CA THR A 797 -2.48 -61.77 -41.67
C THR A 797 -3.45 -62.30 -40.61
N THR A 798 -2.97 -63.11 -39.64
CA THR A 798 -3.78 -63.66 -38.54
C THR A 798 -2.96 -63.68 -37.23
N PRO A 799 -3.60 -63.58 -36.04
CA PRO A 799 -2.91 -63.52 -34.75
C PRO A 799 -2.21 -64.83 -34.33
N SER A 800 -2.39 -65.94 -35.07
CA SER A 800 -1.67 -67.20 -34.83
C SER A 800 -0.32 -67.19 -35.55
N ALA A 801 0.77 -67.06 -34.80
CA ALA A 801 2.03 -66.50 -35.27
C ALA A 801 3.28 -67.36 -35.04
N SER A 802 3.19 -68.68 -35.16
CA SER A 802 4.37 -69.55 -35.04
C SER A 802 5.31 -69.43 -36.25
N VAL A 803 4.76 -69.35 -37.47
CA VAL A 803 5.55 -69.44 -38.71
C VAL A 803 6.56 -68.30 -38.89
N ALA A 804 6.20 -67.06 -38.56
CA ALA A 804 7.10 -65.91 -38.69
C ALA A 804 8.26 -65.95 -37.68
N ALA A 805 8.02 -66.47 -36.47
CA ALA A 805 9.06 -66.65 -35.47
C ALA A 805 10.02 -67.79 -35.83
N ASP A 806 9.49 -68.90 -36.36
CA ASP A 806 10.29 -70.04 -36.78
C ASP A 806 11.27 -69.68 -37.90
N ILE A 807 10.84 -68.88 -38.90
CA ILE A 807 11.70 -68.42 -40.01
C ILE A 807 12.86 -67.57 -39.48
N VAL A 808 12.57 -66.63 -38.57
CA VAL A 808 13.58 -65.73 -37.99
C VAL A 808 14.57 -66.49 -37.12
N HIS A 809 14.10 -67.36 -36.22
CA HIS A 809 14.98 -68.14 -35.35
C HIS A 809 15.80 -69.20 -36.12
N ARG A 810 15.30 -69.70 -37.26
CA ARG A 810 16.05 -70.64 -38.13
C ARG A 810 17.28 -69.99 -38.76
N HIS A 811 17.18 -68.73 -39.20
CA HIS A 811 18.29 -68.01 -39.82
C HIS A 811 19.17 -67.28 -38.80
N VAL A 812 18.56 -66.77 -37.73
CA VAL A 812 19.24 -66.02 -36.68
C VAL A 812 18.81 -66.57 -35.32
N PRO A 813 19.47 -67.63 -34.81
CA PRO A 813 19.12 -68.24 -33.53
C PRO A 813 19.26 -67.28 -32.34
N ALA A 814 20.19 -66.32 -32.46
CA ALA A 814 20.43 -65.27 -31.46
C ALA A 814 19.40 -64.11 -31.51
N ALA A 815 18.38 -64.20 -32.37
CA ALA A 815 17.33 -63.18 -32.44
C ALA A 815 16.49 -63.18 -31.15
N THR A 816 16.29 -62.03 -30.53
CA THR A 816 15.42 -61.88 -29.35
C THR A 816 14.09 -61.29 -29.76
N ARG A 817 12.98 -61.93 -29.41
CA ARG A 817 11.62 -61.42 -29.67
C ARG A 817 11.30 -60.27 -28.71
N LEU A 818 10.97 -59.08 -29.23
CA LEU A 818 10.70 -57.88 -28.42
C LEU A 818 9.22 -57.70 -28.10
N SER A 819 8.36 -57.87 -29.09
CA SER A 819 6.92 -57.67 -28.94
C SER A 819 6.14 -58.58 -29.87
N ASP A 820 4.98 -59.03 -29.41
CA ASP A 820 3.96 -59.72 -30.19
C ASP A 820 2.61 -59.12 -29.82
N VAL A 821 2.18 -58.11 -30.58
CA VAL A 821 0.97 -57.36 -30.28
C VAL A 821 0.09 -57.35 -31.51
N GLY A 822 -1.07 -58.01 -31.41
CA GLY A 822 -2.06 -58.06 -32.49
C GLY A 822 -1.51 -58.69 -33.78
N THR A 823 -1.41 -57.90 -34.83
CA THR A 823 -0.89 -58.31 -36.14
C THR A 823 0.61 -58.09 -36.28
N GLU A 824 1.31 -57.43 -35.37
CA GLU A 824 2.74 -57.13 -35.50
C GLU A 824 3.61 -57.98 -34.54
N ILE A 825 4.69 -58.58 -35.07
CA ILE A 825 5.81 -59.08 -34.25
C ILE A 825 7.05 -58.28 -34.56
N SER A 826 7.76 -57.87 -33.52
CA SER A 826 9.11 -57.30 -33.65
C SER A 826 10.17 -58.24 -33.08
N PHE A 827 11.19 -58.53 -33.88
CA PHE A 827 12.41 -59.24 -33.51
C PHE A 827 13.60 -58.29 -33.46
N ARG A 828 14.55 -58.58 -32.58
CA ARG A 828 15.83 -57.88 -32.50
C ARG A 828 16.94 -58.83 -32.94
N LEU A 829 17.62 -58.44 -34.01
CA LEU A 829 18.60 -59.21 -34.75
C LEU A 829 20.01 -58.68 -34.47
N PRO A 830 20.95 -59.47 -33.91
CA PRO A 830 22.31 -59.00 -33.65
C PRO A 830 23.05 -58.51 -34.90
N LEU A 831 23.87 -57.45 -34.75
CA LEU A 831 24.72 -56.91 -35.84
C LEU A 831 25.69 -57.95 -36.40
N THR A 832 26.16 -58.87 -35.57
CA THR A 832 27.08 -59.96 -35.94
C THR A 832 26.47 -60.97 -36.91
N SER A 833 25.13 -61.02 -37.01
CA SER A 833 24.40 -61.95 -37.88
C SER A 833 23.98 -61.31 -39.20
N SER A 834 24.53 -60.14 -39.55
CA SER A 834 24.19 -59.38 -40.76
C SER A 834 24.36 -60.18 -42.05
N SER A 835 25.36 -61.06 -42.12
CA SER A 835 25.58 -61.95 -43.26
C SER A 835 24.43 -62.92 -43.52
N SER A 836 23.64 -63.28 -42.50
CA SER A 836 22.51 -64.21 -42.62
C SER A 836 21.19 -63.52 -42.98
N PHE A 837 21.17 -62.19 -43.06
CA PHE A 837 19.94 -61.43 -43.34
C PHE A 837 19.47 -61.57 -44.79
N GLU A 838 20.38 -61.68 -45.75
CA GLU A 838 20.00 -61.83 -47.17
C GLU A 838 19.16 -63.09 -47.39
N SER A 839 19.61 -64.24 -46.87
CA SER A 839 18.87 -65.50 -46.94
C SER A 839 17.51 -65.41 -46.23
N MET A 840 17.48 -64.78 -45.06
CA MET A 840 16.25 -64.60 -44.27
C MET A 840 15.23 -63.72 -45.00
N PHE A 841 15.65 -62.60 -45.58
CA PHE A 841 14.75 -61.71 -46.33
C PHE A 841 14.25 -62.34 -47.62
N ARG A 842 15.08 -63.11 -48.34
CA ARG A 842 14.62 -63.87 -49.51
C ARG A 842 13.53 -64.87 -49.13
N GLU A 843 13.65 -65.56 -48.00
CA GLU A 843 12.62 -66.49 -47.53
C GLU A 843 11.33 -65.75 -47.12
N ILE A 844 11.45 -64.64 -46.37
CA ILE A 844 10.29 -63.80 -45.99
C ILE A 844 9.60 -63.22 -47.24
N GLU A 845 10.36 -62.71 -48.21
CA GLU A 845 9.81 -62.16 -49.45
C GLU A 845 9.17 -63.25 -50.32
N SER A 846 9.72 -64.48 -50.32
CA SER A 846 9.09 -65.63 -50.98
C SER A 846 7.75 -66.02 -50.36
N CYS A 847 7.57 -65.80 -49.05
CA CYS A 847 6.31 -65.99 -48.36
C CYS A 847 5.29 -64.88 -48.68
N ILE A 848 5.74 -63.64 -48.93
CA ILE A 848 4.90 -62.50 -49.33
C ILE A 848 4.48 -62.61 -50.81
N ARG A 849 5.41 -62.99 -51.70
CA ARG A 849 5.18 -63.14 -53.16
C ARG A 849 4.39 -64.39 -53.55
N ARG A 850 3.79 -65.13 -52.62
CA ARG A 850 2.77 -66.14 -52.93
C ARG A 850 1.36 -65.55 -52.77
N PRO A 851 0.86 -64.68 -53.68
CA PRO A 851 -0.57 -64.45 -53.76
C PRO A 851 -1.21 -65.74 -54.32
N CYS A 852 -2.27 -66.21 -53.68
CA CYS A 852 -3.10 -67.29 -54.23
C CYS A 852 -3.67 -66.84 -55.59
N THR A 853 -3.04 -67.27 -56.68
CA THR A 853 -3.66 -67.29 -58.01
C THR A 853 -3.47 -68.66 -58.64
N THR A 854 -4.25 -69.62 -58.17
CA THR A 854 -4.86 -70.67 -59.01
C THR A 854 -5.86 -71.42 -58.14
N ILE A 855 -7.14 -71.14 -58.36
CA ILE A 855 -8.21 -72.07 -58.04
C ILE A 855 -8.06 -73.18 -59.09
N GLU A 856 -7.54 -74.34 -58.71
CA GLU A 856 -7.87 -75.59 -59.38
C GLU A 856 -7.72 -76.76 -58.39
N ASN A 857 -8.69 -77.67 -58.48
CA ASN A 857 -9.10 -78.61 -57.45
C ASN A 857 -8.08 -79.73 -57.19
N SER A 858 -7.66 -79.93 -55.94
CA SER A 858 -7.16 -81.22 -55.43
C SER A 858 -7.19 -81.27 -53.89
N PRO A 859 -7.78 -82.31 -53.26
CA PRO A 859 -7.83 -82.45 -51.81
C PRO A 859 -6.65 -83.31 -51.33
N SER A 860 -5.47 -82.70 -51.13
CA SER A 860 -4.42 -83.22 -50.23
C SER A 860 -3.17 -82.33 -50.31
N CYS A 861 -3.17 -81.22 -49.58
CA CYS A 861 -1.92 -80.56 -49.16
C CYS A 861 -2.20 -79.68 -47.95
N ASN A 862 -1.37 -79.82 -46.92
CA ASN A 862 -1.43 -79.02 -45.71
C ASN A 862 -1.40 -77.52 -46.05
N LYS A 863 -2.37 -76.80 -45.51
CA LYS A 863 -2.55 -75.36 -45.62
C LYS A 863 -1.36 -74.61 -45.01
N ASN A 864 -0.34 -74.29 -45.79
CA ASN A 864 0.59 -73.21 -45.47
C ASN A 864 0.04 -71.92 -46.07
N ILE A 865 -0.89 -71.30 -45.35
CA ILE A 865 -1.39 -69.95 -45.66
C ILE A 865 -0.21 -68.98 -45.46
N PRO A 866 0.08 -68.05 -46.40
CA PRO A 866 1.10 -67.04 -46.20
C PRO A 866 0.69 -66.15 -45.02
N ALA A 867 1.44 -66.27 -43.92
CA ALA A 867 1.12 -65.65 -42.64
C ALA A 867 1.69 -64.23 -42.49
N ILE A 868 2.40 -63.71 -43.49
CA ILE A 868 3.15 -62.45 -43.45
C ILE A 868 2.64 -61.52 -44.56
N GLU A 869 2.18 -60.32 -44.18
CA GLU A 869 1.64 -59.28 -45.05
C GLU A 869 2.73 -58.30 -45.50
N SER A 870 3.57 -57.87 -44.58
CA SER A 870 4.72 -57.01 -44.86
C SER A 870 5.81 -57.19 -43.80
N PHE A 871 7.03 -56.81 -44.13
CA PHE A 871 8.12 -56.72 -43.16
C PHE A 871 8.87 -55.39 -43.35
N GLY A 872 9.37 -54.85 -42.24
CA GLY A 872 10.23 -53.68 -42.22
C GLY A 872 11.43 -53.95 -41.32
N ILE A 873 12.61 -53.55 -41.77
CA ILE A 873 13.81 -53.53 -40.93
C ILE A 873 14.16 -52.09 -40.56
N SER A 874 14.30 -51.82 -39.28
CA SER A 874 14.80 -50.56 -38.75
C SER A 874 16.13 -50.77 -38.05
N VAL A 875 17.00 -49.77 -38.15
CA VAL A 875 18.24 -49.72 -37.37
C VAL A 875 17.91 -49.21 -35.97
N THR A 876 18.67 -49.65 -34.97
CA THR A 876 18.60 -49.08 -33.62
C THR A 876 18.64 -47.55 -33.66
N THR A 877 17.53 -46.95 -33.23
CA THR A 877 17.39 -45.50 -33.16
C THR A 877 18.12 -44.99 -31.92
N LEU A 878 18.44 -43.70 -31.92
CA LEU A 878 18.98 -43.05 -30.73
C LEU A 878 17.99 -43.10 -29.55
N GLU A 879 16.69 -43.27 -29.83
CA GLU A 879 15.62 -43.46 -28.84
C GLU A 879 15.77 -44.75 -28.06
N GLU A 880 16.04 -45.86 -28.74
CA GLU A 880 16.28 -47.13 -28.07
C GLU A 880 17.54 -47.08 -27.22
N VAL A 881 18.61 -46.44 -27.73
CA VAL A 881 19.85 -46.21 -26.95
C VAL A 881 19.56 -45.39 -25.71
N PHE A 882 18.80 -44.30 -25.84
CA PHE A 882 18.42 -43.45 -24.72
C PHE A 882 17.59 -44.21 -23.68
N LEU A 883 16.56 -44.96 -24.10
CA LEU A 883 15.72 -45.76 -23.21
C LEU A 883 16.53 -46.82 -22.46
N LYS A 884 17.52 -47.43 -23.12
CA LYS A 884 18.40 -48.42 -22.49
C LYS A 884 19.33 -47.78 -21.44
N VAL A 885 19.96 -46.65 -21.79
CA VAL A 885 20.85 -45.91 -20.88
C VAL A 885 20.06 -45.27 -19.71
N ALA A 886 18.84 -44.83 -19.95
CA ALA A 886 17.97 -44.24 -18.93
C ALA A 886 17.25 -45.29 -18.06
N GLY A 887 16.83 -46.42 -18.64
CA GLY A 887 16.07 -47.48 -17.98
C GLY A 887 16.90 -48.32 -17.01
N GLN A 888 18.20 -48.53 -17.27
CA GLN A 888 19.10 -49.25 -16.36
C GLN A 888 19.33 -48.53 -15.00
N GLY A 889 18.88 -47.28 -14.87
CA GLY A 889 18.89 -46.56 -13.59
C GLY A 889 17.71 -46.83 -12.67
N PHE A 890 16.62 -47.45 -13.15
CA PHE A 890 15.42 -47.74 -12.34
C PHE A 890 15.53 -49.06 -11.55
N ASP A 891 16.18 -50.09 -12.11
CA ASP A 891 16.30 -51.41 -11.46
C ASP A 891 17.22 -51.42 -10.22
N GLU A 892 18.14 -50.45 -10.09
CA GLU A 892 19.05 -50.37 -8.94
C GLU A 892 18.45 -49.68 -7.69
N SER A 893 17.37 -48.91 -7.85
CA SER A 893 16.70 -48.25 -6.71
C SER A 893 15.74 -49.17 -5.96
N ASP A 894 15.16 -50.17 -6.62
CA ASP A 894 14.26 -51.14 -5.96
C ASP A 894 15.04 -52.30 -5.29
N ASN A 895 16.23 -52.64 -5.77
CA ASN A 895 17.05 -53.69 -5.15
C ASN A 895 17.78 -53.28 -3.87
N ARG A 896 17.77 -51.99 -3.48
CA ARG A 896 18.36 -51.51 -2.22
C ARG A 896 17.38 -51.45 -1.04
N TYR A 897 16.10 -51.78 -1.23
CA TYR A 897 15.09 -51.75 -0.17
C TYR A 897 14.63 -53.14 0.33
N HIS A 898 15.16 -54.24 -0.23
CA HIS A 898 14.75 -55.60 0.14
C HIS A 898 15.77 -56.42 0.93
N THR A 899 16.89 -55.84 1.39
CA THR A 899 17.94 -56.59 2.12
C THR A 899 18.39 -55.92 3.42
N SER A 900 17.45 -55.36 4.19
CA SER A 900 17.73 -54.93 5.58
C SER A 900 16.48 -54.94 6.46
N ASN A 901 15.64 -55.97 6.34
CA ASN A 901 14.49 -56.22 7.23
C ASN A 901 14.46 -57.69 7.65
N SER A 902 15.57 -58.17 8.20
CA SER A 902 15.56 -59.30 9.13
C SER A 902 16.73 -59.08 10.09
N LEU A 903 16.48 -59.28 11.39
CA LEU A 903 17.39 -59.01 12.53
C LEU A 903 17.34 -57.57 13.05
N CYS A 904 16.29 -57.26 13.81
CA CYS A 904 16.39 -56.87 15.23
C CYS A 904 15.08 -56.23 15.70
N GLU A 905 14.08 -57.08 15.98
CA GLU A 905 13.16 -56.81 17.09
C GLU A 905 13.68 -57.56 18.32
N ASN A 906 13.56 -56.91 19.48
CA ASN A 906 13.85 -57.35 20.86
C ASN A 906 15.25 -56.97 21.39
N LEU A 907 15.36 -55.84 22.09
CA LEU A 907 15.35 -55.78 23.55
C LEU A 907 15.34 -54.32 24.05
N THR A 908 14.94 -54.16 25.29
CA THR A 908 14.45 -52.97 25.99
C THR A 908 15.52 -52.01 26.52
N SER A 909 15.09 -50.76 26.72
CA SER A 909 15.44 -49.82 27.82
C SER A 909 16.91 -49.53 28.16
N GLU A 910 17.31 -48.25 28.09
CA GLU A 910 17.57 -47.40 29.28
C GLU A 910 18.15 -46.02 28.89
N THR A 911 17.78 -45.03 29.69
CA THR A 911 18.25 -43.65 29.72
C THR A 911 19.73 -43.51 30.11
N SER A 912 20.48 -42.60 29.49
CA SER A 912 21.32 -41.61 30.20
C SER A 912 22.06 -40.63 29.25
N HIS A 913 22.26 -39.43 29.78
CA HIS A 913 22.83 -38.23 29.18
C HIS A 913 24.31 -38.34 28.79
N CYS A 914 24.73 -37.65 27.71
CA CYS A 914 25.79 -36.64 27.83
C CYS A 914 25.83 -35.63 26.66
N THR A 915 26.03 -34.38 27.05
CA THR A 915 26.00 -33.13 26.28
C THR A 915 27.40 -32.63 25.91
N LEU A 916 27.59 -32.03 24.72
CA LEU A 916 28.35 -30.77 24.52
C LEU A 916 28.24 -30.27 23.05
N LYS A 917 27.46 -29.20 22.81
CA LYS A 917 27.81 -27.77 22.56
C LYS A 917 28.02 -27.37 21.08
N LYS A 918 27.10 -26.52 20.60
CA LYS A 918 27.24 -25.57 19.47
C LYS A 918 27.39 -24.15 20.05
N PRO A 919 28.06 -23.21 19.34
CA PRO A 919 28.25 -21.87 19.87
C PRO A 919 27.00 -20.99 19.70
N LEU A 920 26.88 -20.09 20.66
CA LEU A 920 25.79 -19.15 20.91
C LEU A 920 26.31 -17.74 20.59
N THR A 921 25.62 -16.99 19.73
CA THR A 921 25.54 -15.50 19.77
C THR A 921 24.64 -15.00 18.64
N SER A 922 23.36 -14.79 18.94
CA SER A 922 22.52 -13.69 18.43
C SER A 922 21.10 -13.81 19.02
N VAL A 923 21.01 -13.73 20.35
CA VAL A 923 19.73 -13.64 21.07
C VAL A 923 19.86 -12.45 22.01
N LEU A 924 19.44 -11.28 21.53
CA LEU A 924 19.02 -10.20 22.45
C LEU A 924 17.97 -9.26 21.84
N CYS A 925 17.79 -9.23 20.51
CA CYS A 925 16.78 -8.35 19.88
C CYS A 925 15.52 -9.08 19.36
N ARG A 926 15.31 -10.36 19.70
CA ARG A 926 14.17 -11.18 19.23
C ARG A 926 13.17 -11.56 20.31
N GLU A 927 13.46 -11.34 21.59
CA GLU A 927 12.60 -11.82 22.68
C GLU A 927 11.49 -10.86 23.11
N VAL A 928 11.59 -9.56 22.83
CA VAL A 928 10.53 -8.62 23.23
C VAL A 928 9.46 -8.45 22.15
N CYS A 929 9.84 -8.38 20.86
CA CYS A 929 8.87 -8.21 19.77
C CYS A 929 8.22 -9.54 19.29
N GLY A 930 8.93 -10.67 19.39
CA GLY A 930 8.43 -11.98 18.95
C GLY A 930 7.43 -12.63 19.91
N LYS A 931 7.54 -12.37 21.22
CA LYS A 931 6.63 -12.92 22.23
C LYS A 931 5.26 -12.22 22.22
N PHE A 932 5.20 -10.93 21.90
CA PHE A 932 3.93 -10.19 21.83
C PHE A 932 3.11 -10.59 20.60
N PHE A 933 3.73 -10.58 19.41
CA PHE A 933 3.05 -10.94 18.16
C PHE A 933 2.77 -12.45 18.05
N GLY A 934 3.66 -13.30 18.58
CA GLY A 934 3.48 -14.75 18.63
C GLY A 934 2.36 -15.19 19.57
N ARG A 935 2.19 -14.50 20.72
CA ARG A 935 1.07 -14.78 21.64
C ARG A 935 -0.26 -14.37 21.03
N ILE A 936 -0.38 -13.18 20.43
CA ILE A 936 -1.59 -12.73 19.74
C ILE A 936 -1.93 -13.65 18.56
N CYS A 937 -0.96 -14.05 17.74
CA CYS A 937 -1.20 -14.94 16.61
C CYS A 937 -1.59 -16.38 17.05
N SER A 938 -1.08 -16.85 18.20
CA SER A 938 -1.45 -18.15 18.77
C SER A 938 -2.83 -18.15 19.45
N THR A 939 -3.21 -17.05 20.11
CA THR A 939 -4.52 -16.91 20.76
C THR A 939 -5.60 -16.66 19.72
N VAL A 940 -5.38 -15.78 18.75
CA VAL A 940 -6.26 -15.60 17.58
C VAL A 940 -6.32 -16.87 16.76
N GLY A 941 -5.21 -17.60 16.59
CA GLY A 941 -5.20 -18.90 15.90
C GLY A 941 -6.01 -19.98 16.61
N ARG A 942 -5.98 -20.02 17.94
CA ARG A 942 -6.78 -20.97 18.76
C ARG A 942 -8.25 -20.60 18.79
N ILE A 943 -8.59 -19.32 18.97
CA ILE A 943 -9.96 -18.81 18.93
C ILE A 943 -10.55 -19.00 17.53
N CYS A 944 -9.79 -18.66 16.48
CA CYS A 944 -10.20 -18.87 15.11
C CYS A 944 -10.34 -20.37 14.77
N SER A 945 -9.53 -21.26 15.35
CA SER A 945 -9.69 -22.71 15.18
C SER A 945 -10.89 -23.30 15.92
N LEU A 946 -11.25 -22.74 17.09
CA LEU A 946 -12.43 -23.12 17.86
C LEU A 946 -13.71 -22.62 17.20
N ILE A 947 -13.70 -21.39 16.67
CA ILE A 947 -14.77 -20.83 15.85
C ILE A 947 -14.89 -21.60 14.52
N LEU A 948 -13.77 -21.97 13.88
CA LEU A 948 -13.79 -22.86 12.71
C LEU A 948 -14.34 -24.24 13.05
N ALA A 949 -13.99 -24.81 14.20
CA ALA A 949 -14.50 -26.12 14.61
C ALA A 949 -16.00 -26.07 14.95
N SER A 950 -16.47 -25.01 15.63
CA SER A 950 -17.88 -24.82 15.97
C SER A 950 -18.71 -24.48 14.73
N LEU A 951 -18.26 -23.59 13.85
CA LEU A 951 -18.93 -23.31 12.56
C LEU A 951 -18.86 -24.50 11.60
N PHE A 952 -17.77 -25.28 11.60
CA PHE A 952 -17.69 -26.50 10.80
C PHE A 952 -18.64 -27.57 11.34
N SER A 953 -18.80 -27.67 12.66
CA SER A 953 -19.84 -28.53 13.27
C SER A 953 -21.25 -28.03 12.96
N LEU A 954 -21.48 -26.72 12.92
CA LEU A 954 -22.77 -26.11 12.55
C LEU A 954 -23.07 -26.28 11.05
N SER A 955 -22.04 -26.19 10.19
CA SER A 955 -22.15 -26.45 8.75
C SER A 955 -22.38 -27.93 8.47
N MET A 956 -21.73 -28.83 9.21
CA MET A 956 -22.01 -30.28 9.16
C MET A 956 -23.40 -30.58 9.69
N PHE A 957 -23.86 -29.87 10.73
CA PHE A 957 -25.21 -30.00 11.27
C PHE A 957 -26.28 -29.48 10.28
N LEU A 958 -26.03 -28.38 9.56
CA LEU A 958 -26.90 -27.88 8.49
C LEU A 958 -26.88 -28.79 7.25
N ILE A 959 -25.72 -29.37 6.90
CA ILE A 959 -25.60 -30.38 5.84
C ILE A 959 -26.33 -31.67 6.23
N VAL A 960 -26.33 -32.04 7.52
CA VAL A 960 -27.02 -33.22 8.05
C VAL A 960 -28.54 -32.99 8.17
N ASN A 961 -29.00 -31.80 8.57
CA ASN A 961 -30.42 -31.47 8.67
C ASN A 961 -31.09 -31.18 7.32
N LEU A 962 -30.37 -30.70 6.29
CA LEU A 962 -30.86 -30.74 4.91
C LEU A 962 -30.87 -32.18 4.33
N CYS A 963 -30.25 -33.14 5.00
CA CYS A 963 -30.13 -34.54 4.59
C CYS A 963 -31.17 -35.49 5.20
N CYS A 964 -32.29 -34.98 5.73
CA CYS A 964 -33.43 -35.83 6.15
C CYS A 964 -34.30 -36.37 4.99
N CYS A 965 -33.82 -36.37 3.74
CA CYS A 965 -34.46 -37.08 2.63
C CYS A 965 -33.46 -38.02 1.92
N GLY A 966 -33.47 -39.30 2.33
CA GLY A 966 -32.58 -40.37 1.85
C GLY A 966 -32.70 -40.79 0.37
N ILE A 967 -33.44 -40.04 -0.46
CA ILE A 967 -33.61 -40.32 -1.90
C ILE A 967 -32.60 -39.51 -2.75
N ILE A 968 -32.09 -38.40 -2.22
CA ILE A 968 -31.32 -37.40 -2.99
C ILE A 968 -29.82 -37.77 -3.12
N THR A 969 -29.27 -38.55 -2.17
CA THR A 969 -27.84 -38.88 -2.09
C THR A 969 -27.33 -39.90 -3.12
N ARG A 970 -28.23 -40.58 -3.85
CA ARG A 970 -27.85 -41.59 -4.87
C ARG A 970 -27.58 -41.00 -6.26
N SER A 971 -28.04 -39.79 -6.56
CA SER A 971 -27.88 -39.16 -7.88
C SER A 971 -26.42 -38.76 -8.15
N MET A 972 -25.94 -39.03 -9.37
CA MET A 972 -24.60 -38.60 -9.83
C MET A 972 -24.38 -37.10 -9.65
N PHE A 973 -25.44 -36.29 -9.75
CA PHE A 973 -25.42 -34.86 -9.54
C PHE A 973 -24.86 -34.46 -8.15
N TRP A 974 -25.31 -35.14 -7.09
CA TRP A 974 -24.91 -34.84 -5.72
C TRP A 974 -23.52 -35.39 -5.38
N LYS A 975 -23.14 -36.53 -5.98
CA LYS A 975 -21.76 -37.04 -5.89
C LYS A 975 -20.77 -36.06 -6.52
N GLN A 976 -21.09 -35.53 -7.70
CA GLN A 976 -20.29 -34.51 -8.37
C GLN A 976 -20.24 -33.20 -7.56
N SER A 977 -21.37 -32.75 -7.04
CA SER A 977 -21.44 -31.52 -6.22
C SER A 977 -20.61 -31.63 -4.95
N LYS A 978 -20.69 -32.79 -4.25
CA LYS A 978 -19.88 -33.10 -3.07
C LYS A 978 -18.38 -33.14 -3.41
N ALA A 979 -17.99 -33.78 -4.52
CA ALA A 979 -16.60 -33.85 -4.94
C ALA A 979 -16.03 -32.46 -5.26
N LEU A 980 -16.80 -31.59 -5.91
CA LEU A 980 -16.42 -30.20 -6.18
C LEU A 980 -16.29 -29.37 -4.91
N LEU A 981 -17.15 -29.61 -3.92
CA LEU A 981 -17.11 -28.90 -2.63
C LEU A 981 -15.86 -29.32 -1.84
N ILE A 982 -15.55 -30.62 -1.81
CA ILE A 982 -14.31 -31.15 -1.22
C ILE A 982 -13.08 -30.58 -1.95
N LYS A 983 -13.10 -30.52 -3.28
CA LYS A 983 -12.02 -29.90 -4.08
C LYS A 983 -11.80 -28.46 -3.63
N ARG A 984 -12.87 -27.66 -3.49
CA ARG A 984 -12.78 -26.27 -3.03
C ARG A 984 -12.25 -26.18 -1.60
N ALA A 985 -12.72 -27.02 -0.69
CA ALA A 985 -12.22 -27.07 0.69
C ALA A 985 -10.72 -27.41 0.77
N ILE A 986 -10.26 -28.40 0.00
CA ILE A 986 -8.83 -28.77 -0.07
C ILE A 986 -8.01 -27.65 -0.71
N SER A 987 -8.52 -27.04 -1.79
CA SER A 987 -7.88 -25.93 -2.46
C SER A 987 -7.72 -24.74 -1.52
N ALA A 988 -8.78 -24.40 -0.77
CA ALA A 988 -8.78 -23.33 0.20
C ALA A 988 -7.80 -23.64 1.36
N ARG A 989 -7.82 -24.86 1.92
CA ARG A 989 -6.88 -25.28 2.98
C ARG A 989 -5.41 -25.20 2.55
N ARG A 990 -5.13 -25.49 1.27
CA ARG A 990 -3.79 -25.38 0.68
C ARG A 990 -3.42 -23.92 0.39
N ASP A 991 -4.36 -23.11 -0.06
CA ASP A 991 -4.17 -21.69 -0.34
C ASP A 991 -4.47 -20.80 0.87
N ARG A 992 -3.66 -21.01 1.94
CA ARG A 992 -3.80 -20.26 3.19
C ARG A 992 -3.71 -18.74 3.00
N ARG A 993 -3.00 -18.27 1.97
CA ARG A 993 -2.86 -16.83 1.68
C ARG A 993 -4.20 -16.22 1.30
N THR A 994 -4.90 -16.83 0.35
CA THR A 994 -6.20 -16.32 -0.13
C THR A 994 -7.25 -16.32 0.98
N ILE A 995 -7.31 -17.37 1.81
CA ILE A 995 -8.20 -17.38 2.98
C ILE A 995 -7.81 -16.29 3.98
N SER A 996 -6.52 -16.17 4.33
CA SER A 996 -6.08 -15.11 5.25
C SER A 996 -6.43 -13.72 4.72
N PHE A 997 -6.29 -13.49 3.41
CA PHE A 997 -6.71 -12.23 2.79
C PHE A 997 -8.24 -12.03 2.83
N GLN A 998 -9.04 -13.06 2.58
CA GLN A 998 -10.51 -13.02 2.65
C GLN A 998 -11.03 -12.70 4.04
N LEU A 999 -10.37 -13.21 5.08
CA LEU A 999 -10.84 -13.06 6.46
C LEU A 999 -10.26 -11.82 7.14
N ILE A 1000 -8.96 -11.56 6.95
CA ILE A 1000 -8.24 -10.51 7.71
C ILE A 1000 -8.51 -9.12 7.13
N ILE A 1001 -8.57 -8.96 5.79
CA ILE A 1001 -8.73 -7.63 5.20
C ILE A 1001 -10.05 -6.96 5.62
N PRO A 1002 -11.23 -7.60 5.43
CA PRO A 1002 -12.50 -7.01 5.86
C PRO A 1002 -12.50 -6.72 7.36
N ALA A 1003 -11.96 -7.63 8.17
CA ALA A 1003 -11.85 -7.45 9.62
C ALA A 1003 -11.00 -6.24 10.00
N VAL A 1004 -9.85 -6.05 9.34
CA VAL A 1004 -8.94 -4.93 9.60
C VAL A 1004 -9.54 -3.61 9.14
N PHE A 1005 -10.15 -3.57 7.95
CA PHE A 1005 -10.84 -2.36 7.47
C PHE A 1005 -12.02 -1.99 8.37
N LEU A 1006 -12.79 -2.97 8.79
CA LEU A 1006 -13.90 -2.77 9.72
C LEU A 1006 -13.38 -2.30 11.07
N LEU A 1007 -12.36 -2.94 11.64
CA LEU A 1007 -11.71 -2.49 12.88
C LEU A 1007 -11.19 -1.06 12.77
N LEU A 1008 -10.45 -0.73 11.71
CA LEU A 1008 -9.91 0.62 11.48
C LEU A 1008 -11.02 1.65 11.33
N GLY A 1009 -12.08 1.32 10.59
CA GLY A 1009 -13.20 2.22 10.40
C GLY A 1009 -14.02 2.42 11.69
N LEU A 1010 -14.26 1.35 12.47
CA LEU A 1010 -14.90 1.46 13.78
C LEU A 1010 -14.05 2.26 14.77
N LEU A 1011 -12.73 2.09 14.72
CA LEU A 1011 -11.81 2.91 15.51
C LEU A 1011 -11.88 4.38 15.09
N PHE A 1012 -12.01 4.67 13.79
CA PHE A 1012 -12.20 6.04 13.28
C PHE A 1012 -13.52 6.66 13.77
N LEU A 1013 -14.61 5.87 13.85
CA LEU A 1013 -15.88 6.33 14.42
C LEU A 1013 -15.74 6.66 15.90
N LYS A 1014 -15.00 5.86 16.66
CA LYS A 1014 -14.75 6.11 18.09
C LYS A 1014 -13.80 7.29 18.35
N LEU A 1015 -12.90 7.57 17.40
CA LEU A 1015 -12.02 8.74 17.45
C LEU A 1015 -12.74 10.04 17.09
N LYS A 1016 -13.92 9.98 16.48
CA LYS A 1016 -14.76 11.16 16.27
C LYS A 1016 -15.20 11.66 17.64
N PRO A 1017 -14.85 12.91 18.04
CA PRO A 1017 -15.15 13.40 19.38
C PRO A 1017 -16.67 13.30 19.62
N HIS A 1018 -17.03 12.59 20.69
CA HIS A 1018 -18.42 12.53 21.11
C HIS A 1018 -18.87 13.93 21.51
N PRO A 1019 -20.10 14.33 21.15
CA PRO A 1019 -20.63 15.67 21.39
C PRO A 1019 -21.06 15.90 22.84
N ASP A 1020 -20.61 15.08 23.79
CA ASP A 1020 -20.73 15.40 25.21
C ASP A 1020 -19.77 16.58 25.47
N GLN A 1021 -20.23 17.76 25.09
CA GLN A 1021 -19.48 19.00 25.13
C GLN A 1021 -19.20 19.31 26.60
N GLN A 1022 -17.93 19.32 26.96
CA GLN A 1022 -17.50 19.65 28.32
C GLN A 1022 -17.90 21.10 28.65
N SER A 1023 -17.97 21.47 29.93
CA SER A 1023 -18.19 22.89 30.27
C SER A 1023 -16.93 23.71 29.97
N VAL A 1024 -17.05 24.81 29.21
CA VAL A 1024 -15.98 25.80 29.06
C VAL A 1024 -16.07 26.80 30.21
N THR A 1025 -14.99 26.91 30.98
CA THR A 1025 -14.87 27.95 32.02
C THR A 1025 -14.35 29.23 31.37
N LEU A 1026 -15.12 30.32 31.47
CA LEU A 1026 -14.81 31.59 30.83
C LEU A 1026 -13.70 32.30 31.60
N THR A 1027 -12.46 31.93 31.32
CA THR A 1027 -11.27 32.42 32.01
C THR A 1027 -10.16 32.72 31.01
N THR A 1028 -9.35 33.73 31.32
CA THR A 1028 -8.23 34.15 30.48
C THR A 1028 -7.02 33.21 30.55
N SER A 1029 -7.02 32.22 31.45
CA SER A 1029 -5.92 31.25 31.61
C SER A 1029 -5.75 30.31 30.42
N PHE A 1030 -6.80 30.12 29.61
CA PHE A 1030 -6.71 29.34 28.37
C PHE A 1030 -6.13 30.14 27.20
N PHE A 1031 -5.93 31.45 27.36
CA PHE A 1031 -5.30 32.28 26.34
C PHE A 1031 -3.78 32.16 26.40
N ASN A 1032 -3.20 31.77 25.25
CA ASN A 1032 -1.77 31.65 25.01
C ASN A 1032 -0.99 30.70 25.97
N PRO A 1033 -1.15 29.36 25.81
CA PRO A 1033 -0.45 28.36 26.62
C PRO A 1033 1.07 28.31 26.39
N LEU A 1034 1.59 29.00 25.37
CA LEU A 1034 3.01 28.99 24.99
C LEU A 1034 3.88 29.92 25.86
N LEU A 1035 3.29 30.94 26.47
CA LEU A 1035 3.94 31.73 27.52
C LEU A 1035 3.75 30.94 28.83
N GLY A 1036 4.78 30.19 29.25
CA GLY A 1036 4.75 29.15 30.29
C GLY A 1036 4.38 29.57 31.73
N GLY A 1037 3.37 30.42 31.91
CA GLY A 1037 2.87 30.91 33.19
C GLY A 1037 1.35 30.89 33.36
N GLY A 1038 0.55 30.40 32.41
CA GLY A 1038 -0.89 30.14 32.59
C GLY A 1038 -1.75 31.32 33.08
N GLY A 1039 -1.24 32.55 33.00
CA GLY A 1039 -1.92 33.79 33.37
C GLY A 1039 -2.01 34.62 32.11
N GLY A 1040 -3.23 34.92 31.67
CA GLY A 1040 -3.58 35.49 30.37
C GLY A 1040 -2.73 36.68 29.92
N GLY A 1041 -2.75 36.90 28.61
CA GLY A 1041 -1.95 37.92 27.95
C GLY A 1041 -2.24 39.37 28.39
N PRO A 1042 -1.56 40.36 27.76
CA PRO A 1042 -1.74 41.75 28.10
C PRO A 1042 -3.18 42.20 27.89
N ILE A 1043 -3.72 42.95 28.85
CA ILE A 1043 -5.06 43.52 28.82
C ILE A 1043 -4.95 45.04 28.70
N PRO A 1044 -5.13 45.61 27.49
CA PRO A 1044 -5.19 47.05 27.31
C PRO A 1044 -6.32 47.65 28.14
N PHE A 1045 -5.98 48.63 28.97
CA PHE A 1045 -6.90 49.26 29.90
C PHE A 1045 -6.73 50.78 29.87
N ASN A 1046 -7.83 51.51 29.70
CA ASN A 1046 -7.82 52.95 29.81
C ASN A 1046 -7.87 53.36 31.30
N LEU A 1047 -6.74 53.84 31.83
CA LEU A 1047 -6.55 54.26 33.23
C LEU A 1047 -6.70 55.78 33.40
N SER A 1048 -7.43 56.46 32.52
CA SER A 1048 -7.66 57.92 32.62
C SER A 1048 -8.50 58.31 33.83
N LEU A 1049 -9.42 57.44 34.27
CA LEU A 1049 -10.35 57.67 35.37
C LEU A 1049 -9.85 57.05 36.69
N PRO A 1050 -10.09 57.68 37.85
CA PRO A 1050 -9.65 57.17 39.15
C PRO A 1050 -10.37 55.87 39.55
N VAL A 1051 -11.61 55.68 39.09
CA VAL A 1051 -12.37 54.44 39.30
C VAL A 1051 -11.80 53.28 38.49
N ALA A 1052 -11.34 53.56 37.26
CA ALA A 1052 -10.68 52.59 36.40
C ALA A 1052 -9.38 52.06 37.04
N GLU A 1053 -8.56 52.94 37.63
CA GLU A 1053 -7.33 52.55 38.34
C GLU A 1053 -7.60 51.66 39.56
N LYS A 1054 -8.67 51.94 40.32
CA LYS A 1054 -9.09 51.09 41.44
C LYS A 1054 -9.52 49.72 40.97
N VAL A 1055 -10.40 49.62 39.98
CA VAL A 1055 -10.89 48.32 39.45
C VAL A 1055 -9.74 47.52 38.84
N ALA A 1056 -8.85 48.17 38.09
CA ALA A 1056 -7.63 47.60 37.53
C ALA A 1056 -6.79 46.85 38.57
N SER A 1057 -6.59 47.41 39.76
CA SER A 1057 -5.80 46.76 40.83
C SER A 1057 -6.37 45.41 41.30
N TYR A 1058 -7.67 45.16 41.11
CA TYR A 1058 -8.36 43.93 41.49
C TYR A 1058 -8.52 42.91 40.34
N VAL A 1059 -8.05 43.22 39.13
CA VAL A 1059 -8.08 42.29 37.97
C VAL A 1059 -7.07 41.16 38.20
N ARG A 1060 -7.50 39.91 38.03
CA ARG A 1060 -6.67 38.70 38.16
C ARG A 1060 -6.81 37.83 36.92
N GLY A 1061 -5.71 37.26 36.41
CA GLY A 1061 -5.73 36.38 35.25
C GLY A 1061 -5.13 36.99 33.98
N GLY A 1062 -4.49 38.16 34.08
CA GLY A 1062 -3.63 38.76 33.06
C GLY A 1062 -2.96 40.02 33.60
N TRP A 1063 -2.02 40.61 32.86
CA TRP A 1063 -1.38 41.87 33.28
C TRP A 1063 -1.94 43.07 32.52
N ILE A 1064 -2.15 44.18 33.24
CA ILE A 1064 -2.73 45.39 32.68
C ILE A 1064 -1.69 46.13 31.85
N GLN A 1065 -2.09 46.49 30.63
CA GLN A 1065 -1.30 47.32 29.74
C GLN A 1065 -1.96 48.69 29.65
N LYS A 1066 -1.25 49.73 30.10
CA LYS A 1066 -1.74 51.10 30.04
C LYS A 1066 -1.80 51.59 28.60
N GLU A 1067 -2.87 52.30 28.24
CA GLU A 1067 -3.00 52.97 26.95
C GLU A 1067 -1.93 54.07 26.80
N GLU A 1068 -1.17 54.03 25.69
CA GLU A 1068 -0.12 55.00 25.35
C GLU A 1068 -0.52 55.89 24.16
N ALA A 1069 0.20 57.00 23.99
CA ALA A 1069 -0.09 57.98 22.93
C ALA A 1069 0.07 57.38 21.51
N ARG A 1070 -0.90 57.68 20.64
CA ARG A 1070 -1.16 57.00 19.36
C ARG A 1070 -0.18 57.40 18.25
N THR A 1071 0.21 56.46 17.37
CA THR A 1071 0.89 56.78 16.10
C THR A 1071 0.01 56.57 14.87
N PHE A 1072 -1.05 55.76 14.97
CA PHE A 1072 -1.97 55.44 13.87
C PHE A 1072 -3.27 56.28 13.93
N LYS A 1073 -3.76 56.74 12.78
CA LYS A 1073 -5.08 57.36 12.60
C LYS A 1073 -5.84 56.68 11.47
N PHE A 1074 -7.15 56.54 11.62
CA PHE A 1074 -8.00 55.97 10.56
C PHE A 1074 -8.03 56.85 9.30
N PRO A 1075 -8.23 56.28 8.09
CA PRO A 1075 -8.21 57.04 6.83
C PRO A 1075 -9.20 58.21 6.75
N ASN A 1076 -10.35 58.11 7.43
CA ASN A 1076 -11.38 59.15 7.49
C ASN A 1076 -11.73 59.50 8.95
N PRO A 1077 -10.87 60.27 9.67
CA PRO A 1077 -10.97 60.45 11.11
C PRO A 1077 -12.28 61.14 11.53
N GLU A 1078 -12.76 62.12 10.77
CA GLU A 1078 -14.00 62.86 11.06
C GLU A 1078 -15.23 61.96 11.00
N LYS A 1079 -15.30 61.08 9.99
CA LYS A 1079 -16.40 60.12 9.84
C LYS A 1079 -16.37 59.05 10.94
N THR A 1080 -15.20 58.49 11.24
CA THR A 1080 -15.07 57.51 12.33
C THR A 1080 -15.37 58.11 13.70
N LEU A 1081 -15.06 59.39 13.91
CA LEU A 1081 -15.42 60.10 15.13
C LEU A 1081 -16.93 60.35 15.20
N ALA A 1082 -17.56 60.77 14.11
CA ALA A 1082 -19.02 60.91 14.05
C ALA A 1082 -19.75 59.57 14.29
N ASP A 1083 -19.29 58.49 13.66
CA ASP A 1083 -19.83 57.13 13.85
C ASP A 1083 -19.66 56.66 15.31
N ALA A 1084 -18.52 56.96 15.94
CA ALA A 1084 -18.26 56.61 17.34
C ALA A 1084 -19.12 57.43 18.31
N ILE A 1085 -19.35 58.72 18.03
CA ILE A 1085 -20.23 59.59 18.82
C ILE A 1085 -21.70 59.18 18.66
N ASP A 1086 -22.14 58.80 17.45
CA ASP A 1086 -23.50 58.29 17.23
C ASP A 1086 -23.73 56.94 17.92
N ALA A 1087 -22.71 56.07 17.95
CA ALA A 1087 -22.81 54.75 18.59
C ALA A 1087 -22.74 54.79 20.12
N ALA A 1088 -21.80 55.55 20.70
CA ALA A 1088 -21.47 55.50 22.13
C ALA A 1088 -21.66 56.82 22.89
N GLY A 1089 -22.08 57.89 22.21
CA GLY A 1089 -22.24 59.23 22.78
C GLY A 1089 -20.97 60.08 22.79
N PRO A 1090 -21.06 61.37 23.16
CA PRO A 1090 -20.00 62.36 22.99
C PRO A 1090 -18.81 62.21 23.94
N ILE A 1091 -18.97 61.48 25.06
CA ILE A 1091 -17.92 61.29 26.08
C ILE A 1091 -17.17 59.98 25.82
N LEU A 1092 -17.89 58.87 25.66
CA LEU A 1092 -17.30 57.54 25.50
C LEU A 1092 -16.80 57.27 24.06
N GLY A 1093 -17.45 57.84 23.04
CA GLY A 1093 -17.08 57.66 21.63
C GLY A 1093 -15.61 58.00 21.33
N PRO A 1094 -15.11 59.18 21.72
CA PRO A 1094 -13.70 59.55 21.55
C PRO A 1094 -12.70 58.61 22.24
N ASP A 1095 -13.03 58.11 23.43
CA ASP A 1095 -12.18 57.18 24.22
C ASP A 1095 -12.17 55.76 23.62
N LEU A 1096 -13.28 55.30 23.05
CA LEU A 1096 -13.30 54.03 22.32
C LEU A 1096 -12.52 54.10 21.00
N LEU A 1097 -12.61 55.24 20.31
CA LEU A 1097 -11.80 55.49 19.13
C LEU A 1097 -10.30 55.55 19.48
N SER A 1098 -9.96 56.09 20.66
CA SER A 1098 -8.58 56.10 21.17
C SER A 1098 -8.01 54.73 21.41
N MET A 1099 -8.78 53.91 22.13
CA MET A 1099 -8.44 52.53 22.37
C MET A 1099 -8.29 51.77 21.04
N SER A 1100 -9.18 52.00 20.07
CA SER A 1100 -9.11 51.35 18.76
C SER A 1100 -7.85 51.71 17.97
N GLU A 1101 -7.47 52.98 17.93
CA GLU A 1101 -6.22 53.42 17.29
C GLU A 1101 -4.97 52.88 18.00
N TYR A 1102 -5.01 52.79 19.35
CA TYR A 1102 -3.96 52.17 20.14
C TYR A 1102 -3.83 50.66 19.83
N LEU A 1103 -4.94 49.94 19.76
CA LEU A 1103 -4.97 48.51 19.41
C LEU A 1103 -4.39 48.23 18.02
N ILE A 1104 -4.65 49.10 17.04
CA ILE A 1104 -4.02 48.99 15.71
C ILE A 1104 -2.53 49.31 15.78
N THR A 1105 -2.13 50.35 16.52
CA THR A 1105 -0.73 50.78 16.63
C THR A 1105 0.14 49.67 17.22
N SER A 1106 -0.31 49.12 18.36
CA SER A 1106 0.43 48.15 19.16
C SER A 1106 0.32 46.70 18.66
N LEU A 1107 -0.33 46.49 17.50
CA LEU A 1107 -0.58 45.17 16.92
C LEU A 1107 0.71 44.43 16.49
N ASN A 1108 1.77 45.16 16.10
CA ASN A 1108 3.05 44.57 15.65
C ASN A 1108 3.89 44.00 16.80
N GLU A 1109 3.67 44.45 18.04
CA GLU A 1109 4.49 44.05 19.18
C GLU A 1109 4.03 42.74 19.82
N SER A 1110 2.75 42.39 19.69
CA SER A 1110 2.17 41.27 20.43
C SER A 1110 0.88 40.70 19.82
N TYR A 1111 0.85 40.43 18.51
CA TYR A 1111 -0.33 39.82 17.85
C TYR A 1111 -0.80 38.54 18.55
N GLN A 1112 0.13 37.77 19.15
CA GLN A 1112 -0.13 36.43 19.70
C GLN A 1112 -0.75 36.40 21.10
N SER A 1113 -1.25 37.51 21.68
CA SER A 1113 -1.69 37.48 23.09
C SER A 1113 -2.83 38.42 23.52
N ARG A 1114 -3.49 39.16 22.61
CA ARG A 1114 -4.56 40.09 22.99
C ARG A 1114 -5.92 39.63 22.49
N TYR A 1115 -6.82 39.35 23.44
CA TYR A 1115 -8.17 38.87 23.14
C TYR A 1115 -9.27 39.83 23.60
N GLY A 1116 -8.92 40.87 24.36
CA GLY A 1116 -9.85 41.90 24.80
C GLY A 1116 -9.15 43.10 25.41
N ALA A 1117 -9.86 44.23 25.44
CA ALA A 1117 -9.46 45.51 26.00
C ALA A 1117 -10.65 46.16 26.70
N VAL A 1118 -10.39 46.98 27.72
CA VAL A 1118 -11.43 47.53 28.59
C VAL A 1118 -11.33 49.05 28.69
N VAL A 1119 -12.47 49.71 28.52
CA VAL A 1119 -12.66 51.16 28.74
C VAL A 1119 -13.79 51.32 29.74
N MET A 1120 -13.56 52.00 30.87
CA MET A 1120 -14.58 52.23 31.90
C MET A 1120 -15.22 53.61 31.76
N ASP A 1121 -16.49 53.70 32.14
CA ASP A 1121 -17.21 54.97 32.31
C ASP A 1121 -16.93 55.55 33.71
N ASP A 1122 -17.27 56.81 33.92
CA ASP A 1122 -17.31 57.40 35.26
C ASP A 1122 -18.42 56.76 36.13
N GLN A 1123 -18.28 56.85 37.45
CA GLN A 1123 -19.28 56.30 38.36
C GLN A 1123 -20.56 57.16 38.31
N ASN A 1124 -21.69 56.53 38.01
CA ASN A 1124 -22.98 57.23 37.98
C ASN A 1124 -23.38 57.70 39.39
N ASP A 1125 -24.23 58.73 39.48
CA ASP A 1125 -24.74 59.27 40.77
C ASP A 1125 -25.40 58.19 41.66
N ASN A 1126 -25.95 57.15 41.04
CA ASN A 1126 -26.56 56.00 41.72
C ASN A 1126 -25.52 54.98 42.24
N GLY A 1127 -24.22 55.27 42.12
CA GLY A 1127 -23.11 54.41 42.51
C GLY A 1127 -22.79 53.29 41.51
N SER A 1128 -23.54 53.14 40.42
CA SER A 1128 -23.33 52.07 39.42
C SER A 1128 -22.14 52.35 38.50
N LEU A 1129 -21.53 51.28 37.99
CA LEU A 1129 -20.40 51.32 37.08
C LEU A 1129 -20.83 50.93 35.65
N GLY A 1130 -20.23 51.61 34.68
CA GLY A 1130 -20.31 51.25 33.25
C GLY A 1130 -18.93 50.86 32.73
N PHE A 1131 -18.88 49.88 31.83
CA PHE A 1131 -17.64 49.57 31.11
C PHE A 1131 -17.95 48.97 29.74
N THR A 1132 -17.01 49.20 28.82
CA THR A 1132 -17.04 48.69 27.45
C THR A 1132 -15.88 47.71 27.27
N VAL A 1133 -16.20 46.50 26.81
CA VAL A 1133 -15.24 45.48 26.43
C VAL A 1133 -15.07 45.51 24.91
N LEU A 1134 -13.89 45.89 24.45
CA LEU A 1134 -13.48 45.59 23.09
C LEU A 1134 -12.97 44.15 23.07
N HIS A 1135 -13.45 43.29 22.18
CA HIS A 1135 -12.99 41.89 22.11
C HIS A 1135 -12.43 41.53 20.74
N ASN A 1136 -11.48 40.60 20.71
CA ASN A 1136 -10.97 40.04 19.48
C ASN A 1136 -11.91 38.94 18.98
N SER A 1137 -12.52 39.12 17.81
CA SER A 1137 -13.47 38.16 17.24
C SER A 1137 -12.81 36.88 16.70
N SER A 1138 -11.46 36.81 16.65
CA SER A 1138 -10.74 35.57 16.34
C SER A 1138 -10.94 34.47 17.40
N CYS A 1139 -11.31 34.86 18.63
CA CYS A 1139 -11.70 33.95 19.69
C CYS A 1139 -13.21 34.05 19.96
N GLN A 1140 -13.94 32.94 19.79
CA GLN A 1140 -15.40 32.91 19.91
C GLN A 1140 -15.89 33.28 21.32
N HIS A 1141 -15.15 32.88 22.36
CA HIS A 1141 -15.52 33.08 23.77
C HIS A 1141 -14.89 34.32 24.41
N ALA A 1142 -14.25 35.20 23.65
CA ALA A 1142 -13.53 36.36 24.20
C ALA A 1142 -14.46 37.32 24.97
N ALA A 1143 -15.53 37.81 24.34
CA ALA A 1143 -16.44 38.78 24.94
C ALA A 1143 -16.99 38.36 26.33
N PRO A 1144 -17.62 37.18 26.51
CA PRO A 1144 -18.14 36.77 27.82
C PRO A 1144 -17.03 36.47 28.84
N THR A 1145 -15.82 36.10 28.38
CA THR A 1145 -14.65 35.90 29.26
C THR A 1145 -14.15 37.20 29.87
N TYR A 1146 -14.04 38.28 29.09
CA TYR A 1146 -13.63 39.59 29.61
C TYR A 1146 -14.72 40.23 30.48
N ILE A 1147 -16.01 39.94 30.23
CA ILE A 1147 -17.10 40.36 31.12
C ILE A 1147 -17.00 39.64 32.48
N ASN A 1148 -16.78 38.32 32.49
CA ASN A 1148 -16.58 37.56 33.73
C ASN A 1148 -15.35 38.07 34.49
N LEU A 1149 -14.25 38.36 33.79
CA LEU A 1149 -13.04 38.95 34.37
C LEU A 1149 -13.32 40.29 35.08
N MET A 1150 -14.06 41.18 34.41
CA MET A 1150 -14.40 42.51 34.95
C MET A 1150 -15.39 42.42 36.11
N ASN A 1151 -16.44 41.62 36.00
CA ASN A 1151 -17.42 41.44 37.06
C ASN A 1151 -16.80 40.81 38.31
N ALA A 1152 -15.84 39.87 38.15
CA ALA A 1152 -15.07 39.33 39.27
C ALA A 1152 -14.17 40.40 39.93
N ALA A 1153 -13.56 41.30 39.17
CA ALA A 1153 -12.76 42.41 39.73
C ALA A 1153 -13.65 43.43 40.48
N ILE A 1154 -14.81 43.76 39.91
CA ILE A 1154 -15.81 44.64 40.54
C ILE A 1154 -16.34 44.01 41.83
N LEU A 1155 -16.58 42.69 41.87
CA LEU A 1155 -16.99 42.00 43.09
C LEU A 1155 -15.94 42.13 44.21
N ARG A 1156 -14.66 41.95 43.89
CA ARG A 1156 -13.56 42.12 44.86
C ARG A 1156 -13.49 43.55 45.39
N LEU A 1157 -13.63 44.52 44.49
CA LEU A 1157 -13.67 45.94 44.87
C LEU A 1157 -14.88 46.25 45.77
N ALA A 1158 -16.05 45.71 45.44
CA ALA A 1158 -17.29 45.95 46.15
C ALA A 1158 -17.32 45.32 47.56
N THR A 1159 -16.66 44.17 47.73
CA THR A 1159 -16.65 43.41 49.00
C THR A 1159 -15.40 43.66 49.84
N GLY A 1160 -14.35 44.25 49.27
CA GLY A 1160 -13.03 44.40 49.91
C GLY A 1160 -12.30 43.06 50.15
N ASN A 1161 -12.81 41.95 49.61
CA ASN A 1161 -12.24 40.62 49.77
C ASN A 1161 -11.52 40.17 48.50
N ASP A 1162 -10.20 40.19 48.56
CA ASP A 1162 -9.30 39.79 47.47
C ASP A 1162 -9.51 38.35 46.98
N ASN A 1163 -9.98 37.45 47.85
CA ASN A 1163 -10.11 36.03 47.54
C ASN A 1163 -11.47 35.64 46.97
N LEU A 1164 -12.45 36.56 46.96
CA LEU A 1164 -13.78 36.30 46.42
C LEU A 1164 -13.78 36.41 44.89
N THR A 1165 -14.31 35.41 44.18
CA THR A 1165 -14.32 35.40 42.71
C THR A 1165 -15.62 34.85 42.13
N ILE A 1166 -16.06 35.39 40.99
CA ILE A 1166 -17.13 34.79 40.17
C ILE A 1166 -16.48 33.98 39.05
N GLN A 1167 -17.03 32.79 38.79
CA GLN A 1167 -16.66 31.95 37.67
C GLN A 1167 -17.91 31.57 36.87
N THR A 1168 -18.08 32.19 35.70
CA THR A 1168 -19.12 31.81 34.75
C THR A 1168 -18.62 30.70 33.81
N ARG A 1169 -19.46 29.69 33.55
CA ARG A 1169 -19.21 28.65 32.55
C ARG A 1169 -20.23 28.70 31.43
N ASN A 1170 -19.78 28.46 30.21
CA ASN A 1170 -20.65 28.12 29.09
C ASN A 1170 -20.75 26.60 29.02
N HIS A 1171 -21.95 26.05 29.20
CA HIS A 1171 -22.17 24.62 29.14
C HIS A 1171 -23.50 24.32 28.46
N PRO A 1172 -23.55 23.63 27.33
CA PRO A 1172 -24.81 23.35 26.64
C PRO A 1172 -25.78 22.51 27.45
N LEU A 1173 -27.08 22.67 27.17
CA LEU A 1173 -28.08 21.70 27.62
C LEU A 1173 -27.85 20.36 26.91
N PRO A 1174 -28.14 19.22 27.57
CA PRO A 1174 -28.03 17.91 26.92
C PRO A 1174 -28.95 17.82 25.71
N LEU A 1175 -28.51 17.05 24.70
CA LEU A 1175 -29.31 16.79 23.50
C LEU A 1175 -30.61 16.06 23.87
N THR A 1176 -31.74 16.50 23.29
CA THR A 1176 -33.03 15.81 23.45
C THR A 1176 -32.98 14.42 22.82
N MET A 1177 -33.87 13.50 23.21
CA MET A 1177 -33.92 12.15 22.62
C MET A 1177 -34.06 12.16 21.09
N SER A 1178 -34.85 13.09 20.53
CA SER A 1178 -34.99 13.24 19.08
C SER A 1178 -33.69 13.67 18.39
N GLN A 1179 -32.94 14.60 18.98
CA GLN A 1179 -31.65 15.07 18.45
C GLN A 1179 -30.57 13.98 18.59
N ARG A 1180 -30.57 13.28 19.72
CA ARG A 1180 -29.69 12.15 19.99
C ARG A 1180 -29.93 11.04 18.97
N SER A 1181 -31.19 10.72 18.66
CA SER A 1181 -31.59 9.75 17.63
C SER A 1181 -31.12 10.15 16.23
N GLN A 1182 -31.39 11.39 15.78
CA GLN A 1182 -30.90 11.87 14.48
C GLN A 1182 -29.37 11.82 14.35
N ARG A 1183 -28.65 12.11 15.43
CA ARG A 1183 -27.18 12.05 15.42
C ARG A 1183 -26.69 10.61 15.39
N HIS A 1184 -27.32 9.75 16.18
CA HIS A 1184 -27.11 8.32 16.12
C HIS A 1184 -27.32 7.80 14.69
N ASP A 1185 -28.36 8.21 13.97
CA ASP A 1185 -28.58 7.84 12.56
C ASP A 1185 -27.44 8.27 11.62
N LEU A 1186 -26.86 9.46 11.82
CA LEU A 1186 -25.71 9.93 11.03
C LEU A 1186 -24.46 9.09 11.29
N ASP A 1187 -24.20 8.74 12.55
CA ASP A 1187 -23.09 7.87 12.91
C ASP A 1187 -23.35 6.44 12.39
N ALA A 1188 -24.59 5.97 12.43
CA ALA A 1188 -25.05 4.71 11.80
C ALA A 1188 -24.77 4.70 10.31
N PHE A 1189 -25.09 5.79 9.62
CA PHE A 1189 -24.85 5.96 8.19
C PHE A 1189 -23.35 5.88 7.88
N SER A 1190 -22.52 6.58 8.65
CA SER A 1190 -21.07 6.51 8.46
C SER A 1190 -20.49 5.12 8.74
N ALA A 1191 -20.99 4.42 9.76
CA ALA A 1191 -20.67 3.02 10.01
C ALA A 1191 -21.11 2.11 8.85
N SER A 1192 -22.29 2.34 8.28
CA SER A 1192 -22.81 1.55 7.17
C SER A 1192 -21.92 1.65 5.92
N VAL A 1193 -21.34 2.83 5.65
CA VAL A 1193 -20.40 3.04 4.54
C VAL A 1193 -19.10 2.28 4.80
N ILE A 1194 -18.56 2.35 6.02
CA ILE A 1194 -17.35 1.62 6.42
C ILE A 1194 -17.55 0.11 6.28
N VAL A 1195 -18.68 -0.40 6.77
CA VAL A 1195 -19.04 -1.82 6.67
C VAL A 1195 -19.19 -2.21 5.20
N SER A 1196 -19.87 -1.39 4.40
CA SER A 1196 -20.04 -1.66 2.96
C SER A 1196 -18.69 -1.75 2.23
N ILE A 1197 -17.74 -0.86 2.55
CA ILE A 1197 -16.37 -0.91 2.00
C ILE A 1197 -15.68 -2.20 2.43
N ALA A 1198 -15.70 -2.56 3.72
CA ALA A 1198 -15.06 -3.79 4.21
C ALA A 1198 -15.64 -5.05 3.55
N PHE A 1199 -16.96 -5.12 3.40
CA PHE A 1199 -17.65 -6.28 2.81
C PHE A 1199 -17.55 -6.34 1.29
N SER A 1200 -17.31 -5.21 0.61
CA SER A 1200 -17.11 -5.16 -0.85
C SER A 1200 -15.92 -6.00 -1.34
N PHE A 1201 -14.91 -6.23 -0.49
CA PHE A 1201 -13.74 -7.04 -0.82
C PHE A 1201 -14.01 -8.55 -0.87
N ILE A 1202 -15.07 -9.03 -0.21
CA ILE A 1202 -15.34 -10.48 -0.10
C ILE A 1202 -15.77 -11.08 -1.45
N PRO A 1203 -16.77 -10.51 -2.18
CA PRO A 1203 -17.15 -11.02 -3.51
C PRO A 1203 -16.00 -10.98 -4.53
N ALA A 1204 -15.16 -9.94 -4.48
CA ALA A 1204 -13.97 -9.83 -5.33
C ALA A 1204 -13.02 -11.01 -5.13
N SER A 1205 -12.90 -11.53 -3.91
CA SER A 1205 -12.04 -12.68 -3.63
C SER A 1205 -12.60 -14.00 -4.17
N PHE A 1206 -13.92 -14.21 -4.11
CA PHE A 1206 -14.55 -15.38 -4.72
C PHE A 1206 -14.42 -15.37 -6.25
N ALA A 1207 -14.51 -14.19 -6.88
CA ALA A 1207 -14.31 -14.04 -8.32
C ALA A 1207 -12.92 -14.50 -8.78
N VAL A 1208 -11.86 -14.23 -8.01
CA VAL A 1208 -10.48 -14.63 -8.35
C VAL A 1208 -10.34 -16.15 -8.49
N ALA A 1209 -10.99 -16.93 -7.61
CA ALA A 1209 -10.95 -18.39 -7.70
C ALA A 1209 -11.59 -18.90 -9.01
N ILE A 1210 -12.72 -18.32 -9.41
CA ILE A 1210 -13.44 -18.67 -10.64
C ILE A 1210 -12.63 -18.27 -11.88
N VAL A 1211 -12.03 -17.07 -11.87
CA VAL A 1211 -11.17 -16.60 -12.97
C VAL A 1211 -9.95 -17.52 -13.12
N LYS A 1212 -9.33 -17.93 -12.02
CA LYS A 1212 -8.21 -18.87 -12.03
C LYS A 1212 -8.59 -20.23 -12.61
N GLU A 1213 -9.78 -20.76 -12.27
CA GLU A 1213 -10.29 -22.00 -12.86
C GLU A 1213 -10.60 -21.88 -14.37
N ARG A 1214 -10.94 -20.66 -14.85
CA ARG A 1214 -11.12 -20.36 -16.27
C ARG A 1214 -9.78 -20.22 -17.01
N GLU A 1215 -8.81 -19.52 -16.43
CA GLU A 1215 -7.46 -19.34 -17.01
C GLU A 1215 -6.74 -20.68 -17.19
N VAL A 1216 -6.81 -21.56 -16.20
CA VAL A 1216 -6.21 -22.91 -16.25
C VAL A 1216 -7.05 -23.87 -17.11
N LYS A 1217 -8.19 -23.42 -17.68
CA LYS A 1217 -9.17 -24.25 -18.39
C LYS A 1217 -9.71 -25.42 -17.55
N ALA A 1218 -9.56 -25.37 -16.22
CA ALA A 1218 -10.01 -26.41 -15.31
C ALA A 1218 -11.54 -26.55 -15.33
N LYS A 1219 -12.28 -25.43 -15.43
CA LYS A 1219 -13.74 -25.47 -15.61
C LYS A 1219 -14.13 -26.24 -16.89
N HIS A 1220 -13.42 -26.00 -17.98
CA HIS A 1220 -13.67 -26.68 -19.25
C HIS A 1220 -13.37 -28.19 -19.14
N GLN A 1221 -12.25 -28.55 -18.50
CA GLN A 1221 -11.89 -29.94 -18.23
C GLN A 1221 -12.95 -30.67 -17.37
N GLN A 1222 -13.49 -29.99 -16.36
CA GLN A 1222 -14.54 -30.55 -15.50
C GLN A 1222 -15.86 -30.77 -16.26
N LEU A 1223 -16.23 -29.83 -17.14
CA LEU A 1223 -17.41 -29.97 -18.00
C LEU A 1223 -17.23 -31.13 -19.00
N ILE A 1224 -16.04 -31.28 -19.59
CA ILE A 1224 -15.70 -32.42 -20.45
C ILE A 1224 -15.80 -33.76 -19.69
N SER A 1225 -15.49 -33.76 -18.40
CA SER A 1225 -15.57 -34.94 -17.52
C SER A 1225 -17.00 -35.32 -17.12
N GLY A 1226 -18.03 -34.67 -17.68
CA GLY A 1226 -19.44 -34.99 -17.42
C GLY A 1226 -20.06 -34.32 -16.18
N VAL A 1227 -19.39 -33.32 -15.59
CA VAL A 1227 -19.98 -32.50 -14.53
C VAL A 1227 -21.03 -31.55 -15.12
N SER A 1228 -22.25 -31.55 -14.59
CA SER A 1228 -23.27 -30.60 -15.04
C SER A 1228 -22.92 -29.17 -14.63
N GLY A 1229 -23.23 -28.19 -15.48
CA GLY A 1229 -23.00 -26.77 -15.17
C GLY A 1229 -23.70 -26.32 -13.89
N LEU A 1230 -24.90 -26.86 -13.62
CA LEU A 1230 -25.66 -26.61 -12.38
C LEU A 1230 -24.93 -27.15 -11.14
N SER A 1231 -24.37 -28.36 -11.20
CA SER A 1231 -23.63 -28.97 -10.08
C SER A 1231 -22.40 -28.13 -9.72
N TYR A 1232 -21.70 -27.63 -10.74
CA TYR A 1232 -20.57 -26.72 -10.57
C TYR A 1232 -20.96 -25.42 -9.86
N TRP A 1233 -22.02 -24.74 -10.32
CA TRP A 1233 -22.42 -23.46 -9.75
C TRP A 1233 -23.00 -23.59 -8.34
N ILE A 1234 -23.83 -24.62 -8.07
CA ILE A 1234 -24.39 -24.87 -6.74
C ILE A 1234 -23.27 -25.18 -5.74
N SER A 1235 -22.33 -26.05 -6.10
CA SER A 1235 -21.18 -26.36 -5.24
C SER A 1235 -20.30 -25.14 -4.97
N THR A 1236 -20.13 -24.27 -5.97
CA THR A 1236 -19.38 -23.02 -5.85
C THR A 1236 -20.07 -22.04 -4.91
N TYR A 1237 -21.37 -21.78 -5.14
CA TYR A 1237 -22.17 -20.89 -4.32
C TYR A 1237 -22.23 -21.35 -2.85
N LEU A 1238 -22.41 -22.64 -2.62
CA LEU A 1238 -22.51 -23.19 -1.26
C LEU A 1238 -21.19 -23.04 -0.49
N TRP A 1239 -20.04 -23.20 -1.16
CA TRP A 1239 -18.74 -22.93 -0.57
C TRP A 1239 -18.51 -21.45 -0.28
N ASP A 1240 -18.88 -20.57 -1.22
CA ASP A 1240 -18.74 -19.12 -1.06
C ASP A 1240 -19.64 -18.61 0.07
N PHE A 1241 -20.85 -19.15 0.22
CA PHE A 1241 -21.76 -18.87 1.34
C PHE A 1241 -21.16 -19.29 2.69
N ILE A 1242 -20.63 -20.52 2.80
CA ILE A 1242 -19.95 -20.98 4.04
C ILE A 1242 -18.75 -20.09 4.37
N SER A 1243 -17.99 -19.69 3.35
CA SER A 1243 -16.82 -18.82 3.52
C SER A 1243 -17.21 -17.40 3.94
N PHE A 1244 -18.37 -16.91 3.50
CA PHE A 1244 -18.93 -15.61 3.86
C PHE A 1244 -19.43 -15.54 5.31
N LEU A 1245 -19.90 -16.66 5.89
CA LEU A 1245 -20.37 -16.71 7.28
C LEU A 1245 -19.29 -16.39 8.33
N PHE A 1246 -18.02 -16.64 8.03
CA PHE A 1246 -16.94 -16.34 8.96
C PHE A 1246 -16.69 -14.83 9.16
N PRO A 1247 -16.44 -14.03 8.10
CA PRO A 1247 -16.22 -12.59 8.26
C PRO A 1247 -17.46 -11.85 8.77
N THR A 1248 -18.68 -12.31 8.45
CA THR A 1248 -19.91 -11.74 9.06
C THR A 1248 -19.96 -11.98 10.56
N SER A 1249 -19.66 -13.20 11.02
CA SER A 1249 -19.64 -13.53 12.46
C SER A 1249 -18.58 -12.71 13.21
N LEU A 1250 -17.40 -12.51 12.60
CA LEU A 1250 -16.35 -11.69 13.18
C LEU A 1250 -16.71 -10.19 13.18
N ALA A 1251 -17.40 -9.69 12.15
CA ALA A 1251 -17.91 -8.32 12.12
C ALA A 1251 -18.94 -8.07 13.23
N LEU A 1252 -19.86 -9.02 13.47
CA LEU A 1252 -20.81 -8.95 14.59
C LEU A 1252 -20.10 -8.90 15.95
N LEU A 1253 -19.04 -9.70 16.13
CA LEU A 1253 -18.21 -9.66 17.34
C LEU A 1253 -17.49 -8.31 17.49
N LEU A 1254 -17.03 -7.71 16.40
CA LEU A 1254 -16.46 -6.36 16.44
C LEU A 1254 -17.50 -5.30 16.79
N PHE A 1255 -18.72 -5.36 16.25
CA PHE A 1255 -19.79 -4.45 16.64
C PHE A 1255 -20.14 -4.57 18.13
N PHE A 1256 -20.10 -5.78 18.67
CA PHE A 1256 -20.26 -6.04 20.11
C PHE A 1256 -19.13 -5.43 20.94
N ILE A 1257 -17.86 -5.59 20.52
CA ILE A 1257 -16.69 -5.03 21.26
C ILE A 1257 -16.69 -3.49 21.26
N PHE A 1258 -17.22 -2.87 20.20
CA PHE A 1258 -17.25 -1.42 20.04
C PHE A 1258 -18.56 -0.76 20.50
N ASP A 1259 -19.46 -1.51 21.15
CA ASP A 1259 -20.76 -1.04 21.69
C ASP A 1259 -21.63 -0.28 20.66
N LEU A 1260 -21.71 -0.79 19.43
CA LEU A 1260 -22.55 -0.21 18.39
C LEU A 1260 -23.99 -0.72 18.50
N ASN A 1261 -24.74 -0.13 19.43
CA ASN A 1261 -26.10 -0.54 19.80
C ASN A 1261 -27.06 -0.69 18.60
N GLN A 1262 -26.92 0.13 17.56
CA GLN A 1262 -27.80 0.11 16.38
C GLN A 1262 -27.75 -1.20 15.58
N PHE A 1263 -26.57 -1.81 15.46
CA PHE A 1263 -26.42 -3.09 14.77
C PHE A 1263 -26.78 -4.28 15.69
N MET A 1264 -26.84 -4.06 17.01
CA MET A 1264 -27.14 -5.07 18.02
C MET A 1264 -28.62 -5.11 18.41
N GLU A 1265 -29.32 -3.97 18.41
CA GLU A 1265 -30.76 -3.86 18.73
C GLU A 1265 -31.61 -4.66 17.73
N ALA A 1266 -31.25 -4.68 16.45
CA ALA A 1266 -31.92 -5.51 15.45
C ALA A 1266 -31.77 -7.02 15.74
N VAL A 1267 -30.64 -7.44 16.33
CA VAL A 1267 -30.42 -8.85 16.74
C VAL A 1267 -31.24 -9.18 17.99
N ALA A 1268 -31.33 -8.24 18.94
CA ALA A 1268 -32.21 -8.37 20.10
C ALA A 1268 -33.69 -8.44 19.71
N TRP A 1269 -34.11 -7.68 18.69
CA TRP A 1269 -35.46 -7.74 18.12
C TRP A 1269 -35.76 -9.07 17.43
N CYS A 1270 -34.79 -9.66 16.71
CA CYS A 1270 -34.93 -11.01 16.15
C CYS A 1270 -35.00 -12.10 17.25
N GLN A 1271 -34.30 -11.93 18.38
CA GLN A 1271 -34.46 -12.82 19.53
C GLN A 1271 -35.84 -12.63 20.19
N GLN A 1272 -36.31 -11.40 20.40
CA GLN A 1272 -37.62 -11.12 20.97
C GLN A 1272 -38.78 -11.61 20.08
N SER A 1273 -38.69 -11.46 18.75
CA SER A 1273 -39.69 -12.02 17.85
C SER A 1273 -39.65 -13.55 17.82
N SER A 1274 -38.48 -14.17 17.92
CA SER A 1274 -38.37 -15.64 18.06
C SER A 1274 -39.00 -16.16 19.36
N TYR A 1275 -38.99 -15.36 20.42
CA TYR A 1275 -39.72 -15.68 21.66
C TYR A 1275 -41.23 -15.45 21.52
N SER A 1276 -41.69 -14.44 20.77
CA SER A 1276 -43.13 -14.21 20.57
C SER A 1276 -43.80 -15.28 19.70
N TRP A 1277 -43.09 -15.85 18.72
CA TRP A 1277 -43.58 -16.96 17.88
C TRP A 1277 -43.67 -18.31 18.63
N ASN A 1278 -43.09 -18.43 19.82
CA ASN A 1278 -43.20 -19.63 20.66
C ASN A 1278 -44.29 -19.50 21.75
N THR A 1279 -44.99 -18.36 21.80
CA THR A 1279 -46.06 -18.09 22.78
C THR A 1279 -47.42 -17.79 22.15
N ASP A 1280 -47.57 -17.95 20.83
CA ASP A 1280 -48.85 -17.93 20.11
C ASP A 1280 -49.18 -19.30 19.51
#